data_AF-A0A2S7J0R1-F1
#
_entry.id   AF-A0A2S7J0R1-F1
#
_cell.length_a   1.000
_cell.length_b   1.000
_cell.length_c   1.000
_cell.angle_alpha   90.00
_cell.angle_beta   90.00
_cell.angle_gamma   90.00
#
_symmetry.space_group_name_H-M   'P 1'
#
loop_
_entity.id
_entity.type
_entity.pdbx_description
1 polymer ?
#
loop_
_entity_poly.entity_id
_entity_poly.type
_entity_poly.pdbx_seq_one_letter_code
_entity_poly.pdbx_strand_id
1 'polypeptide(L)'
;MATIVLQAVGAAVGGIFGPVGAAIGAGLGAMGGYAIDNALINSTRHVEGARLNGGRVATAEEGAALPFVYGTVRVSGTLIWATRFEEHKTTERQGGKGGPKVTSYSYFGNAAYAVAEGAIAGIRRMWADGQELDLTEIEMRIYRGTETQAPDPLIEAKQGAGNAPAYRGTAYVVFERIPLDRFGNRLPQFQFEVMRPVGKVAQSVRAVALIPGSTEFGLSPDPVSDEPLAGQKRWINRNILRARSDWAASMDELQALCPSLRHVAIVLPWFGDDLRAGSCRIRPGVTALSARKPSHIWKVENVTRATAHLISTSGEGAAYGGTPSDQTVIAAIRDAKARGLKVTLYPFIMMDVPEGNQLPSPYGGIGQPAYPWRGRITCHPAVGVDGSPDRTPAAGEEVRAFVDGQWGYRRFLNHCADLARQAGGVDAFLLGSELRGLTAIRDGQESFPFVTHLCTLAADMRAKLGTACRITYGADWSEYFGYQAQDGSGDLFFNLDPLWAHPAIDAIGIDNYMPLADWRDSDLDNGNPDGFATAYDPGGLAGQVASGEGHDWYYANADDREARRRSPITDGLAGKPWVYRYKDLHGWWSNRHYNRVAGAEAAQPTAWIPHSKPFWFTELGCPAVDKGPNQPNVFPDPKSSENATPYFSNGSRADIGMDRFLRAHYRHWQDNNPVSPLYGGPMLDMDRIYLWSWDTRPFPEFPLAADIWGDTENWRLGHWLNGRISGVSLDELIAGILKDFGLPEADCSGADGYLSGFVISEPSSARGVLEPLLNVFGVHGFEQAGRFIFKSITRAGSVLELPDFVQPEDREALTVMIEDRGDLPSVAELYCNDPLRDFQIAGASVRRAEGQGTETLSLSGVMEQGQATALAEAWMARRHAERRSVDFALPWSMAALHVGDRVRLGILSGERNYVVTGLDDGEIRTVRAVALAPNIVFADHGKTPTSPGGGPALDMKPIFHMIDLPLWPGAEEPAGQFRIACHAKPWRGAAVFASPSEDGFAERTVVQDRAIMGELTAPLEGAPSGRLIEGQSVEVALYAGELQSRPMAQILNGANTALLRAPGGDWEVFQFLEAEEIGQSRWKLTRLLRGQLGTEQAASALKDAETPFILLDGAVVSAGLQVPEIGLELNWRVGTAGKAFSDDYFDTVRTSGGMRGLRPLSPVHPKMVRLANGDLSFNWIRRGRIDADDWLQEDIPLGEEREAYRIEIWWNDTLVRSSQTSAPSWIYGAAERQADIGNAEFRFRVAMIGAKSGPGDFAYLDIPAIDN
;
A
#
# COMPACT_ATOMS: atom_id res chain seq x y z
N MET A 1 -32.58 4.43 84.62
CA MET A 1 -33.27 5.17 83.53
C MET A 1 -32.29 5.39 82.40
N ALA A 2 -31.95 4.31 81.71
CA ALA A 2 -30.93 4.23 80.68
C ALA A 2 -31.44 3.20 79.65
N THR A 3 -32.50 3.57 78.92
CA THR A 3 -33.08 2.67 77.91
C THR A 3 -33.81 3.38 76.77
N ILE A 4 -33.84 4.73 76.72
CA ILE A 4 -34.48 5.48 75.60
C ILE A 4 -33.48 6.39 74.84
N VAL A 5 -32.29 6.67 75.36
CA VAL A 5 -31.29 7.52 74.66
C VAL A 5 -30.31 6.71 73.78
N LEU A 6 -30.28 5.39 73.89
CA LEU A 6 -29.39 4.51 73.08
C LEU A 6 -30.08 3.79 71.91
N GLN A 7 -31.39 3.97 71.70
CA GLN A 7 -32.12 3.38 70.57
C GLN A 7 -32.33 4.33 69.38
N ALA A 8 -32.12 5.64 69.52
CA ALA A 8 -32.32 6.60 68.42
C ALA A 8 -31.08 6.82 67.53
N VAL A 9 -29.86 6.55 68.01
CA VAL A 9 -28.62 6.69 67.21
C VAL A 9 -28.15 5.34 66.63
N GLY A 10 -28.61 4.21 67.20
CA GLY A 10 -28.31 2.86 66.68
C GLY A 10 -29.17 2.40 65.50
N ALA A 11 -30.35 3.00 65.27
CA ALA A 11 -31.27 2.56 64.23
C ALA A 11 -31.02 3.15 62.83
N ALA A 12 -30.25 4.23 62.71
CA ALA A 12 -29.96 4.86 61.40
C ALA A 12 -28.64 4.40 60.76
N VAL A 13 -27.73 3.78 61.52
CA VAL A 13 -26.38 3.40 61.02
C VAL A 13 -26.06 1.90 61.24
N GLY A 14 -26.80 1.19 62.11
CA GLY A 14 -26.51 -0.21 62.48
C GLY A 14 -27.06 -1.32 61.55
N GLY A 15 -27.55 -0.99 60.36
CA GLY A 15 -28.21 -1.96 59.46
C GLY A 15 -27.35 -2.64 58.40
N ILE A 16 -26.13 -2.16 58.09
CA ILE A 16 -25.41 -2.60 56.88
C ILE A 16 -24.02 -3.22 57.11
N PHE A 17 -23.37 -3.05 58.26
CA PHE A 17 -22.00 -3.56 58.43
C PHE A 17 -21.79 -4.32 59.74
N GLY A 18 -21.48 -5.61 59.62
CA GLY A 18 -21.14 -6.52 60.71
C GLY A 18 -19.85 -6.19 61.47
N PRO A 19 -19.47 -7.02 62.45
CA PRO A 19 -18.88 -6.55 63.72
C PRO A 19 -17.34 -6.51 63.76
N VAL A 20 -16.64 -5.83 62.84
CA VAL A 20 -15.17 -5.65 62.94
C VAL A 20 -14.71 -4.25 62.48
N GLY A 21 -15.14 -3.20 63.19
CA GLY A 21 -14.78 -1.82 62.84
C GLY A 21 -14.61 -0.88 64.03
N ALA A 22 -14.01 -1.34 65.13
CA ALA A 22 -13.95 -0.58 66.39
C ALA A 22 -12.55 -0.11 66.83
N ALA A 23 -11.56 -0.07 65.93
CA ALA A 23 -10.23 0.42 66.28
C ALA A 23 -9.61 1.20 65.12
N ILE A 24 -9.79 2.52 65.11
CA ILE A 24 -8.88 3.58 64.63
C ILE A 24 -9.74 4.86 64.67
N GLY A 25 -9.64 5.60 65.76
CA GLY A 25 -10.41 6.81 65.97
C GLY A 25 -9.84 7.62 67.12
N ALA A 26 -8.76 8.35 66.86
CA ALA A 26 -8.38 9.53 67.64
C ALA A 26 -7.31 10.34 66.90
N GLY A 27 -7.69 11.49 66.34
CA GLY A 27 -6.77 12.57 65.99
C GLY A 27 -6.96 13.14 64.59
N LEU A 28 -7.87 14.11 64.46
CA LEU A 28 -7.67 15.42 63.81
C LEU A 28 -9.03 16.05 63.48
N GLY A 29 -9.37 17.08 64.25
CA GLY A 29 -10.39 18.05 63.88
C GLY A 29 -9.75 19.20 63.09
N ALA A 30 -10.58 19.84 62.26
CA ALA A 30 -10.35 21.05 61.46
C ALA A 30 -9.48 20.89 60.21
N MET A 31 -10.08 20.40 59.12
CA MET A 31 -10.05 20.97 57.75
C MET A 31 -10.71 19.98 56.76
N GLY A 32 -11.75 20.42 56.05
CA GLY A 32 -12.18 19.86 54.75
C GLY A 32 -12.87 18.49 54.71
N GLY A 33 -14.09 18.36 55.26
CA GLY A 33 -14.91 17.13 55.13
C GLY A 33 -15.35 16.77 53.71
N TYR A 34 -15.20 17.66 52.71
CA TYR A 34 -15.71 17.45 51.35
C TYR A 34 -14.75 16.68 50.42
N ALA A 35 -13.43 16.84 50.61
CA ALA A 35 -12.44 16.04 49.88
C ALA A 35 -12.38 14.60 50.41
N ILE A 36 -12.62 14.43 51.71
CA ILE A 36 -12.64 13.11 52.35
C ILE A 36 -13.91 12.36 52.01
N ASP A 37 -15.11 12.96 51.90
CA ASP A 37 -16.31 12.18 51.53
C ASP A 37 -16.27 11.66 50.08
N ASN A 38 -15.78 12.44 49.11
CA ASN A 38 -15.54 11.93 47.75
C ASN A 38 -14.38 10.93 47.71
N ALA A 39 -13.31 11.16 48.47
CA ALA A 39 -12.24 10.19 48.61
C ALA A 39 -12.66 8.95 49.41
N LEU A 40 -13.63 8.98 50.33
CA LEU A 40 -14.10 7.83 51.12
C LEU A 40 -15.16 7.03 50.35
N ILE A 41 -16.06 7.70 49.64
CA ILE A 41 -17.07 7.07 48.79
C ILE A 41 -16.42 6.49 47.52
N ASN A 42 -15.37 7.14 46.96
CA ASN A 42 -14.56 6.56 45.87
C ASN A 42 -13.42 5.65 46.36
N SER A 43 -12.85 5.81 47.57
CA SER A 43 -11.86 4.83 48.10
C SER A 43 -12.49 3.55 48.65
N THR A 44 -13.79 3.56 48.98
CA THR A 44 -14.53 2.33 49.29
C THR A 44 -15.10 1.64 48.04
N ARG A 45 -15.06 2.30 46.88
CA ARG A 45 -15.32 1.72 45.55
C ARG A 45 -14.10 1.84 44.66
N HIS A 46 -13.14 0.95 44.89
CA HIS A 46 -12.01 0.74 43.99
C HIS A 46 -12.54 0.21 42.64
N VAL A 47 -12.83 1.11 41.70
CA VAL A 47 -13.15 0.75 40.31
C VAL A 47 -11.83 0.79 39.55
N GLU A 48 -11.23 -0.38 39.33
CA GLU A 48 -10.11 -0.49 38.41
C GLU A 48 -10.63 -0.30 36.97
N GLY A 49 -10.11 0.70 36.25
CA GLY A 49 -10.38 0.88 34.82
C GLY A 49 -9.77 -0.26 33.99
N ALA A 50 -10.20 -0.39 32.73
CA ALA A 50 -9.66 -1.40 31.82
C ALA A 50 -8.14 -1.23 31.66
N ARG A 51 -7.37 -2.28 31.99
CA ARG A 51 -5.91 -2.28 31.87
C ARG A 51 -5.50 -2.49 30.40
N LEU A 52 -4.37 -1.91 29.99
CA LEU A 52 -3.78 -2.20 28.70
C LEU A 52 -3.44 -3.68 28.61
N ASN A 53 -4.13 -4.38 27.72
CA ASN A 53 -3.76 -5.73 27.34
C ASN A 53 -2.79 -5.64 26.17
N GLY A 54 -1.49 -5.56 26.46
CA GLY A 54 -0.49 -6.05 25.50
C GLY A 54 -0.85 -7.49 25.16
N GLY A 55 -0.83 -7.84 23.87
CA GLY A 55 -1.43 -9.08 23.33
C GLY A 55 -1.26 -10.26 24.28
N ARG A 56 -2.35 -10.66 24.94
CA ARG A 56 -2.32 -11.74 25.94
C ARG A 56 -1.88 -13.03 25.27
N VAL A 57 -1.13 -13.84 26.01
CA VAL A 57 -0.98 -15.25 25.69
C VAL A 57 -2.40 -15.84 25.72
N ALA A 58 -2.91 -16.36 24.61
CA ALA A 58 -4.20 -17.02 24.55
C ALA A 58 -4.22 -18.12 25.60
N THR A 59 -5.10 -17.96 26.58
CA THR A 59 -5.41 -18.97 27.57
C THR A 59 -6.61 -19.75 27.06
N ALA A 60 -6.47 -21.07 27.00
CA ALA A 60 -7.60 -21.98 26.83
C ALA A 60 -8.29 -22.17 28.20
N GLU A 61 -8.77 -21.08 28.79
CA GLU A 61 -9.41 -21.08 30.11
C GLU A 61 -10.90 -20.81 29.98
N GLU A 62 -11.73 -21.68 30.55
CA GLU A 62 -13.15 -21.43 30.72
C GLU A 62 -13.36 -20.22 31.63
N GLY A 63 -14.17 -19.25 31.19
CA GLY A 63 -14.43 -18.00 31.93
C GLY A 63 -13.72 -16.76 31.38
N ALA A 64 -12.88 -16.89 30.35
CA ALA A 64 -12.36 -15.74 29.60
C ALA A 64 -13.51 -14.98 28.92
N ALA A 65 -13.49 -13.64 28.99
CA ALA A 65 -14.51 -12.80 28.38
C ALA A 65 -14.31 -12.70 26.85
N LEU A 66 -15.42 -12.68 26.12
CA LEU A 66 -15.42 -12.41 24.69
C LEU A 66 -15.37 -10.89 24.48
N PRO A 67 -14.45 -10.34 23.68
CA PRO A 67 -14.27 -8.90 23.62
C PRO A 67 -15.34 -8.22 22.77
N PHE A 68 -15.80 -7.04 23.21
CA PHE A 68 -16.49 -6.10 22.32
C PHE A 68 -15.46 -5.30 21.52
N VAL A 69 -15.68 -5.23 20.22
CA VAL A 69 -14.80 -4.51 19.27
C VAL A 69 -15.58 -3.39 18.61
N TYR A 70 -14.98 -2.21 18.55
CA TYR A 70 -15.51 -1.04 17.84
C TYR A 70 -14.41 -0.51 16.92
N GLY A 71 -14.70 -0.30 15.64
CA GLY A 71 -13.70 0.07 14.66
C GLY A 71 -12.72 -1.07 14.36
N THR A 72 -11.42 -0.77 14.26
CA THR A 72 -10.37 -1.77 13.99
C THR A 72 -9.41 -1.94 15.16
N VAL A 73 -9.25 -3.17 15.63
CA VAL A 73 -8.38 -3.52 16.76
C VAL A 73 -7.66 -4.85 16.53
N ARG A 74 -6.53 -5.06 17.19
CA ARG A 74 -5.87 -6.37 17.29
C ARG A 74 -6.26 -7.06 18.59
N VAL A 75 -6.82 -8.26 18.49
CA VAL A 75 -7.23 -9.09 19.64
C VAL A 75 -6.56 -10.46 19.58
N SER A 76 -6.39 -11.07 20.75
CA SER A 76 -5.93 -12.47 20.85
C SER A 76 -7.13 -13.40 20.80
N GLY A 77 -7.06 -14.47 20.01
CA GLY A 77 -8.18 -15.42 19.92
C GLY A 77 -8.22 -16.37 21.10
N THR A 78 -9.41 -16.75 21.54
CA THR A 78 -9.62 -17.75 22.59
C THR A 78 -9.92 -19.10 21.96
N LEU A 79 -9.14 -20.14 22.28
CA LEU A 79 -9.34 -21.48 21.72
C LEU A 79 -10.68 -22.07 22.21
N ILE A 80 -11.58 -22.40 21.28
CA ILE A 80 -12.92 -22.97 21.60
C ILE A 80 -13.09 -24.41 21.12
N TRP A 81 -12.26 -24.87 20.20
CA TRP A 81 -12.26 -26.25 19.71
C TRP A 81 -10.88 -26.61 19.15
N ALA A 82 -10.43 -27.84 19.38
CA ALA A 82 -9.25 -28.40 18.74
C ALA A 82 -9.36 -29.92 18.64
N THR A 83 -8.65 -30.50 17.68
CA THR A 83 -8.45 -31.96 17.58
C THR A 83 -7.09 -32.37 18.13
N ARG A 84 -6.90 -33.69 18.33
CA ARG A 84 -5.54 -34.23 18.50
C ARG A 84 -4.74 -33.97 17.22
N PHE A 85 -3.43 -33.74 17.35
CA PHE A 85 -2.56 -33.51 16.20
C PHE A 85 -2.56 -34.71 15.24
N GLU A 86 -2.60 -34.41 13.96
CA GLU A 86 -2.44 -35.38 12.89
C GLU A 86 -0.95 -35.54 12.62
N GLU A 87 -0.44 -36.77 12.79
CA GLU A 87 0.96 -37.12 12.50
C GLU A 87 1.05 -37.69 11.09
N HIS A 88 1.84 -37.05 10.23
CA HIS A 88 2.21 -37.57 8.93
C HIS A 88 3.64 -38.09 8.98
N LYS A 89 3.80 -39.41 8.83
CA LYS A 89 5.10 -40.07 8.79
C LYS A 89 5.52 -40.36 7.35
N THR A 90 6.68 -39.88 6.96
CA THR A 90 7.30 -40.20 5.67
C THR A 90 8.52 -41.07 5.94
N THR A 91 8.44 -42.35 5.57
CA THR A 91 9.57 -43.29 5.72
C THR A 91 10.25 -43.50 4.37
N GLU A 92 11.43 -42.92 4.20
CA GLU A 92 12.25 -43.08 3.00
C GLU A 92 13.44 -43.98 3.26
N ARG A 93 13.77 -44.82 2.28
CA ARG A 93 14.95 -45.69 2.35
C ARG A 93 16.11 -44.95 1.69
N GLN A 94 17.11 -44.56 2.47
CA GLN A 94 18.32 -43.95 1.91
C GLN A 94 19.14 -45.03 1.20
N GLY A 95 19.37 -44.88 -0.10
CA GLY A 95 20.18 -45.78 -0.92
C GLY A 95 19.46 -47.05 -1.40
N GLY A 96 20.17 -47.85 -2.20
CA GLY A 96 19.67 -49.06 -2.85
C GLY A 96 19.17 -50.17 -1.90
N LYS A 97 18.88 -51.35 -2.46
CA LYS A 97 18.23 -52.47 -1.78
C LYS A 97 19.05 -52.95 -0.55
N GLY A 98 18.76 -52.38 0.64
CA GLY A 98 19.42 -52.69 1.91
C GLY A 98 19.71 -51.50 2.83
N GLY A 99 19.54 -50.25 2.36
CA GLY A 99 19.87 -49.05 3.14
C GLY A 99 18.92 -48.72 4.31
N PRO A 100 19.36 -47.85 5.24
CA PRO A 100 18.58 -47.47 6.42
C PRO A 100 17.31 -46.72 6.03
N LYS A 101 16.22 -47.02 6.73
CA LYS A 101 14.95 -46.28 6.61
C LYS A 101 15.00 -45.07 7.55
N VAL A 102 14.96 -43.87 6.99
CA VAL A 102 14.80 -42.62 7.73
C VAL A 102 13.31 -42.29 7.75
N THR A 103 12.74 -42.07 8.93
CA THR A 103 11.34 -41.64 9.06
C THR A 103 11.30 -40.21 9.56
N SER A 104 10.79 -39.30 8.73
CA SER A 104 10.47 -37.93 9.13
C SER A 104 9.01 -37.85 9.58
N TYR A 105 8.74 -36.96 10.53
CA TYR A 105 7.40 -36.71 11.09
C TYR A 105 7.06 -35.24 10.86
N SER A 106 5.87 -34.99 10.31
CA SER A 106 5.26 -33.66 10.25
C SER A 106 3.94 -33.67 11.01
N TYR A 107 3.64 -32.58 11.71
CA TYR A 107 2.44 -32.47 12.54
C TYR A 107 1.49 -31.40 12.01
N PHE A 108 0.20 -31.72 12.00
CA PHE A 108 -0.86 -30.79 11.60
C PHE A 108 -1.91 -30.63 12.69
N GLY A 109 -2.40 -29.40 12.86
CA GLY A 109 -3.46 -29.06 13.82
C GLY A 109 -4.78 -28.70 13.15
N ASN A 110 -5.90 -29.05 13.79
CA ASN A 110 -7.18 -28.40 13.52
C ASN A 110 -7.65 -27.70 14.79
N ALA A 111 -8.00 -26.42 14.68
CA ALA A 111 -8.36 -25.59 15.82
C ALA A 111 -9.33 -24.48 15.43
N ALA A 112 -10.18 -24.05 16.35
CA ALA A 112 -11.04 -22.89 16.21
C ALA A 112 -10.85 -21.91 17.36
N TYR A 113 -10.83 -20.61 17.03
CA TYR A 113 -10.60 -19.52 17.96
C TYR A 113 -11.76 -18.53 17.90
N ALA A 114 -12.41 -18.29 19.04
CA ALA A 114 -13.34 -17.17 19.20
C ALA A 114 -12.56 -15.85 19.26
N VAL A 115 -13.05 -14.83 18.58
CA VAL A 115 -12.31 -13.59 18.33
C VAL A 115 -13.03 -12.37 18.91
N ALA A 116 -14.34 -12.25 18.68
CA ALA A 116 -15.12 -11.09 19.15
C ALA A 116 -16.61 -11.44 19.30
N GLU A 117 -17.30 -10.66 20.14
CA GLU A 117 -18.75 -10.71 20.24
C GLU A 117 -19.40 -9.91 19.12
N GLY A 118 -20.50 -10.45 18.59
CA GLY A 118 -21.31 -9.83 17.54
C GLY A 118 -20.72 -9.92 16.14
N ALA A 119 -21.43 -9.30 15.20
CA ALA A 119 -21.07 -9.30 13.80
C ALA A 119 -19.85 -8.41 13.50
N ILE A 120 -18.84 -8.95 12.83
CA ILE A 120 -17.68 -8.23 12.32
C ILE A 120 -17.75 -8.09 10.78
N ALA A 121 -17.11 -7.07 10.22
CA ALA A 121 -16.94 -6.95 8.77
C ALA A 121 -15.99 -8.03 8.25
N GLY A 122 -14.87 -8.24 8.94
CA GLY A 122 -13.87 -9.25 8.59
C GLY A 122 -12.62 -9.17 9.45
N ILE A 123 -11.62 -9.96 9.09
CA ILE A 123 -10.29 -9.98 9.69
C ILE A 123 -9.29 -9.58 8.60
N ARG A 124 -8.50 -8.54 8.87
CA ARG A 124 -7.53 -7.99 7.90
C ARG A 124 -6.25 -8.80 7.89
N ARG A 125 -5.54 -8.86 9.02
CA ARG A 125 -4.28 -9.59 9.19
C ARG A 125 -4.36 -10.56 10.36
N MET A 126 -3.54 -11.60 10.33
CA MET A 126 -3.39 -12.55 11.44
C MET A 126 -1.92 -12.79 11.73
N TRP A 127 -1.60 -12.99 13.01
CA TRP A 127 -0.26 -13.33 13.45
C TRP A 127 -0.27 -14.64 14.23
N ALA A 128 0.79 -15.42 14.09
CA ALA A 128 1.08 -16.60 14.89
C ALA A 128 2.41 -16.39 15.62
N ASP A 129 2.40 -16.43 16.96
CA ASP A 129 3.57 -16.14 17.82
C ASP A 129 4.27 -14.81 17.46
N GLY A 130 3.49 -13.81 17.06
CA GLY A 130 3.98 -12.46 16.69
C GLY A 130 4.40 -12.27 15.24
N GLN A 131 4.49 -13.34 14.43
CA GLN A 131 4.79 -13.25 13.00
C GLN A 131 3.51 -13.23 12.16
N GLU A 132 3.42 -12.31 11.20
CA GLU A 132 2.27 -12.25 10.30
C GLU A 132 2.22 -13.50 9.40
N LEU A 133 1.01 -14.02 9.19
CA LEU A 133 0.78 -15.22 8.41
C LEU A 133 0.36 -14.88 6.97
N ASP A 134 0.94 -15.60 6.01
CA ASP A 134 0.38 -15.67 4.67
C ASP A 134 -0.90 -16.50 4.69
N LEU A 135 -2.04 -15.82 4.62
CA LEU A 135 -3.37 -16.44 4.69
C LEU A 135 -3.71 -17.20 3.42
N THR A 136 -2.95 -17.00 2.33
CA THR A 136 -3.14 -17.76 1.09
C THR A 136 -2.52 -19.16 1.13
N GLU A 137 -1.62 -19.41 2.09
CA GLU A 137 -0.99 -20.71 2.32
C GLU A 137 -1.70 -21.55 3.41
N ILE A 138 -2.77 -21.03 4.00
CA ILE A 138 -3.46 -21.65 5.15
C ILE A 138 -4.92 -21.92 4.80
N GLU A 139 -5.37 -23.16 5.03
CA GLU A 139 -6.79 -23.48 4.93
C GLU A 139 -7.52 -23.00 6.18
N MET A 140 -8.37 -21.98 6.02
CA MET A 140 -9.13 -21.38 7.11
C MET A 140 -10.52 -20.91 6.70
N ARG A 141 -11.41 -20.79 7.69
CA ARG A 141 -12.77 -20.24 7.51
C ARG A 141 -13.06 -19.21 8.59
N ILE A 142 -13.55 -18.05 8.17
CA ILE A 142 -13.94 -16.96 9.07
C ILE A 142 -15.47 -16.95 9.19
N TYR A 143 -15.95 -17.09 10.43
CA TYR A 143 -17.35 -16.89 10.80
C TYR A 143 -17.50 -15.51 11.39
N ARG A 144 -18.34 -14.69 10.76
CA ARG A 144 -18.43 -13.26 11.06
C ARG A 144 -19.22 -12.92 12.33
N GLY A 145 -19.80 -13.90 13.03
CA GLY A 145 -20.59 -13.67 14.24
C GLY A 145 -22.01 -13.22 13.98
N THR A 146 -22.61 -13.59 12.84
CA THR A 146 -24.01 -13.29 12.55
C THR A 146 -24.94 -14.25 13.31
N GLU A 147 -26.15 -13.81 13.60
CA GLU A 147 -27.19 -14.68 14.20
C GLU A 147 -27.64 -15.81 13.25
N THR A 148 -27.34 -15.70 11.96
CA THR A 148 -27.77 -16.63 10.92
C THR A 148 -26.70 -17.65 10.54
N GLN A 149 -25.49 -17.57 11.08
CA GLN A 149 -24.41 -18.47 10.68
C GLN A 149 -24.69 -19.93 11.08
N ALA A 150 -24.19 -20.85 10.24
CA ALA A 150 -24.33 -22.29 10.42
C ALA A 150 -23.10 -22.88 11.16
N PRO A 151 -23.20 -24.09 11.73
CA PRO A 151 -22.05 -24.82 12.25
C PRO A 151 -20.94 -25.00 11.22
N ASP A 152 -19.69 -25.07 11.70
CA ASP A 152 -18.55 -25.34 10.80
C ASP A 152 -18.53 -26.81 10.34
N PRO A 153 -18.40 -27.07 9.03
CA PRO A 153 -18.42 -28.43 8.49
C PRO A 153 -17.33 -29.36 9.03
N LEU A 154 -16.11 -28.85 9.30
CA LEU A 154 -15.02 -29.66 9.87
C LEU A 154 -15.32 -30.00 11.34
N ILE A 155 -15.78 -29.01 12.12
CA ILE A 155 -16.20 -29.24 13.50
C ILE A 155 -17.36 -30.26 13.53
N GLU A 156 -18.38 -30.10 12.68
CA GLU A 156 -19.51 -31.02 12.59
C GLU A 156 -19.09 -32.42 12.15
N ALA A 157 -18.19 -32.54 11.17
CA ALA A 157 -17.65 -33.83 10.75
C ALA A 157 -16.90 -34.57 11.88
N LYS A 158 -16.24 -33.84 12.79
CA LYS A 158 -15.50 -34.42 13.92
C LYS A 158 -16.38 -34.69 15.15
N GLN A 159 -17.42 -33.88 15.39
CA GLN A 159 -18.33 -34.03 16.54
C GLN A 159 -19.58 -34.88 16.24
N GLY A 160 -19.88 -35.11 14.96
CA GLY A 160 -21.10 -35.76 14.49
C GLY A 160 -22.20 -34.76 14.13
N ALA A 161 -23.03 -35.13 13.15
CA ALA A 161 -24.11 -34.29 12.64
C ALA A 161 -25.05 -33.83 13.77
N GLY A 162 -25.32 -32.52 13.83
CA GLY A 162 -26.17 -31.91 14.87
C GLY A 162 -25.50 -31.72 16.24
N ASN A 163 -24.25 -32.16 16.42
CA ASN A 163 -23.50 -31.99 17.68
C ASN A 163 -22.50 -30.82 17.66
N ALA A 164 -22.36 -30.12 16.53
CA ALA A 164 -21.52 -28.93 16.45
C ALA A 164 -22.31 -27.65 16.74
N PRO A 165 -21.85 -26.80 17.67
CA PRO A 165 -22.44 -25.48 17.87
C PRO A 165 -22.18 -24.57 16.67
N ALA A 166 -23.15 -23.70 16.35
CA ALA A 166 -23.02 -22.66 15.33
C ALA A 166 -22.36 -21.37 15.84
N TYR A 167 -22.13 -21.28 17.15
CA TYR A 167 -21.58 -20.10 17.84
C TYR A 167 -22.22 -18.78 17.37
N ARG A 168 -23.55 -18.74 17.23
CA ARG A 168 -24.29 -17.54 16.77
C ARG A 168 -23.99 -16.35 17.69
N GLY A 169 -23.84 -15.17 17.09
CA GLY A 169 -23.42 -13.96 17.81
C GLY A 169 -21.95 -13.95 18.24
N THR A 170 -21.14 -14.94 17.84
CA THR A 170 -19.69 -14.97 18.10
C THR A 170 -18.92 -15.06 16.80
N ALA A 171 -18.02 -14.11 16.55
CA ALA A 171 -17.07 -14.19 15.45
C ALA A 171 -15.93 -15.14 15.82
N TYR A 172 -15.63 -16.11 14.96
CA TYR A 172 -14.58 -17.11 15.19
C TYR A 172 -13.89 -17.53 13.90
N VAL A 173 -12.67 -18.04 14.02
CA VAL A 173 -11.85 -18.54 12.91
C VAL A 173 -11.55 -20.01 13.12
N VAL A 174 -11.73 -20.82 12.08
CA VAL A 174 -11.37 -22.25 12.06
C VAL A 174 -10.16 -22.44 11.16
N PHE A 175 -9.13 -23.08 11.68
CA PHE A 175 -7.96 -23.55 10.94
C PHE A 175 -8.08 -25.05 10.68
N GLU A 176 -7.85 -25.44 9.43
CA GLU A 176 -7.83 -26.83 9.00
C GLU A 176 -6.41 -27.24 8.60
N ARG A 177 -5.93 -28.34 9.18
CA ARG A 177 -4.61 -28.94 8.95
C ARG A 177 -3.47 -27.92 8.88
N ILE A 178 -3.40 -26.99 9.83
CA ILE A 178 -2.30 -26.02 9.88
C ILE A 178 -0.98 -26.72 10.20
N PRO A 179 0.10 -26.52 9.41
CA PRO A 179 1.41 -27.13 9.69
C PRO A 179 2.02 -26.58 10.99
N LEU A 180 2.45 -27.47 11.88
CA LEU A 180 2.98 -27.12 13.20
C LEU A 180 4.51 -27.15 13.29
N ASP A 181 5.18 -27.66 12.26
CA ASP A 181 6.64 -27.84 12.24
C ASP A 181 7.37 -26.50 12.51
N ARG A 182 6.91 -25.40 11.90
CA ARG A 182 7.46 -24.05 12.09
C ARG A 182 7.19 -23.43 13.47
N PHE A 183 6.29 -24.02 14.24
CA PHE A 183 5.88 -23.55 15.57
C PHE A 183 6.38 -24.46 16.70
N GLY A 184 7.37 -25.33 16.41
CA GLY A 184 7.89 -26.27 17.39
C GLY A 184 6.90 -27.38 17.76
N ASN A 185 6.07 -27.81 16.80
CA ASN A 185 5.06 -28.87 16.95
C ASN A 185 4.00 -28.60 18.02
N ARG A 186 3.62 -27.32 18.18
CA ARG A 186 2.49 -26.89 19.03
C ARG A 186 1.57 -25.93 18.27
N LEU A 187 0.35 -25.76 18.77
CA LEU A 187 -0.51 -24.67 18.32
C LEU A 187 0.14 -23.32 18.70
N PRO A 188 0.31 -22.40 17.75
CA PRO A 188 0.86 -21.08 18.04
C PRO A 188 -0.20 -20.18 18.68
N GLN A 189 0.28 -19.06 19.20
CA GLN A 189 -0.56 -17.99 19.74
C GLN A 189 -1.09 -17.14 18.59
N PHE A 190 -2.40 -17.19 18.35
CA PHE A 190 -3.04 -16.43 17.26
C PHE A 190 -3.58 -15.08 17.70
N GLN A 191 -3.28 -14.07 16.90
CA GLN A 191 -3.83 -12.72 17.04
C GLN A 191 -4.47 -12.30 15.72
N PHE A 192 -5.53 -11.51 15.81
CA PHE A 192 -6.40 -11.17 14.68
C PHE A 192 -6.63 -9.66 14.67
N GLU A 193 -6.40 -9.02 13.52
CA GLU A 193 -6.83 -7.64 13.28
C GLU A 193 -8.29 -7.65 12.82
N VAL A 194 -9.18 -7.30 13.73
CA VAL A 194 -10.63 -7.39 13.56
C VAL A 194 -11.17 -6.04 13.14
N MET A 195 -11.98 -6.04 12.09
CA MET A 195 -12.71 -4.85 11.61
C MET A 195 -14.19 -4.98 11.96
N ARG A 196 -14.69 -4.10 12.82
CA ARG A 196 -16.13 -3.96 13.14
C ARG A 196 -16.53 -2.49 12.97
N PRO A 197 -16.89 -2.06 11.74
CA PRO A 197 -17.34 -0.69 11.52
C PRO A 197 -18.67 -0.47 12.24
N VAL A 198 -18.68 0.45 13.20
CA VAL A 198 -19.88 0.86 13.93
C VAL A 198 -20.42 2.21 13.47
N GLY A 199 -19.65 2.95 12.67
CA GLY A 199 -20.02 4.26 12.15
C GLY A 199 -21.00 4.22 10.98
N LYS A 200 -21.87 5.23 10.90
CA LYS A 200 -22.93 5.35 9.88
C LYS A 200 -22.39 5.58 8.48
N VAL A 201 -21.20 6.17 8.33
CA VAL A 201 -20.59 6.44 7.01
C VAL A 201 -20.41 5.14 6.25
N ALA A 202 -19.69 4.17 6.84
CA ALA A 202 -19.41 2.86 6.23
C ALA A 202 -20.69 2.14 5.76
N GLN A 203 -21.75 2.19 6.59
CA GLN A 203 -23.04 1.57 6.27
C GLN A 203 -23.83 2.30 5.16
N SER A 204 -23.55 3.59 4.95
CA SER A 204 -24.27 4.45 4.00
C SER A 204 -23.58 4.58 2.65
N VAL A 205 -22.31 4.20 2.53
CA VAL A 205 -21.57 4.27 1.26
C VAL A 205 -22.21 3.37 0.22
N ARG A 206 -22.59 3.97 -0.93
CA ARG A 206 -23.14 3.26 -2.09
C ARG A 206 -22.27 3.36 -3.32
N ALA A 207 -21.41 4.37 -3.41
CA ALA A 207 -20.46 4.55 -4.49
C ALA A 207 -19.11 5.10 -4.00
N VAL A 208 -18.01 4.69 -4.64
CA VAL A 208 -16.66 5.16 -4.32
C VAL A 208 -15.79 5.26 -5.57
N ALA A 209 -14.88 6.22 -5.61
CA ALA A 209 -13.85 6.30 -6.64
C ALA A 209 -12.64 5.43 -6.24
N LEU A 210 -12.27 4.51 -7.11
CA LEU A 210 -11.13 3.60 -6.97
C LEU A 210 -9.92 4.19 -7.69
N ILE A 211 -8.91 4.60 -6.92
CA ILE A 211 -7.65 5.09 -7.48
C ILE A 211 -6.61 3.94 -7.53
N PRO A 212 -5.90 3.76 -8.67
CA PRO A 212 -4.93 2.67 -8.83
C PRO A 212 -3.62 2.90 -8.07
N GLY A 213 -3.49 3.96 -7.27
CA GLY A 213 -2.27 4.29 -6.55
C GLY A 213 -1.05 4.52 -7.46
N SER A 214 -1.30 5.03 -8.68
CA SER A 214 -0.34 5.13 -9.77
C SER A 214 0.46 3.83 -10.03
N THR A 215 -0.13 2.65 -9.84
CA THR A 215 0.57 1.40 -10.13
C THR A 215 0.25 0.90 -11.54
N GLU A 216 1.28 0.51 -12.29
CA GLU A 216 1.14 0.00 -13.67
C GLU A 216 0.34 -1.32 -13.77
N PHE A 217 0.23 -2.05 -12.64
CA PHE A 217 -0.44 -3.34 -12.54
C PHE A 217 -1.36 -3.49 -11.32
N GLY A 218 -1.58 -2.46 -10.49
CA GLY A 218 -2.38 -2.61 -9.25
C GLY A 218 -3.89 -2.75 -9.47
N LEU A 219 -4.36 -2.57 -10.70
CA LEU A 219 -5.72 -2.98 -11.09
C LEU A 219 -5.84 -4.48 -11.40
N SER A 220 -4.74 -5.24 -11.43
CA SER A 220 -4.79 -6.67 -11.74
C SER A 220 -5.29 -7.50 -10.54
N PRO A 221 -6.39 -8.25 -10.69
CA PRO A 221 -6.83 -9.24 -9.70
C PRO A 221 -5.88 -10.44 -9.59
N ASP A 222 -5.04 -10.66 -10.61
CA ASP A 222 -4.06 -11.74 -10.67
C ASP A 222 -2.66 -11.21 -10.33
N PRO A 223 -1.81 -12.03 -9.71
CA PRO A 223 -0.47 -11.62 -9.30
C PRO A 223 0.46 -11.42 -10.52
N VAL A 224 1.21 -10.32 -10.47
CA VAL A 224 2.18 -9.90 -11.49
C VAL A 224 3.54 -9.76 -10.82
N SER A 225 4.55 -10.41 -11.38
CA SER A 225 5.94 -10.32 -10.93
C SER A 225 6.91 -9.94 -12.04
N ASP A 226 8.11 -9.55 -11.66
CA ASP A 226 9.29 -9.49 -12.52
C ASP A 226 10.52 -10.13 -11.84
N GLU A 227 11.63 -10.21 -12.58
CA GLU A 227 12.93 -10.64 -12.07
C GLU A 227 13.92 -9.47 -12.10
N PRO A 228 13.89 -8.53 -11.11
CA PRO A 228 14.72 -7.33 -11.15
C PRO A 228 16.22 -7.66 -11.20
N LEU A 229 16.60 -8.78 -10.58
CA LEU A 229 17.89 -9.44 -10.73
C LEU A 229 17.64 -10.92 -11.02
N ALA A 230 18.60 -11.57 -11.67
CA ALA A 230 18.49 -13.00 -11.93
C ALA A 230 18.42 -13.77 -10.59
N GLY A 231 17.41 -14.64 -10.43
CA GLY A 231 17.23 -15.46 -9.22
C GLY A 231 16.54 -14.71 -8.07
N GLN A 232 16.06 -13.51 -8.33
CA GLN A 232 15.18 -12.75 -7.46
C GLN A 232 13.84 -12.54 -8.18
N LYS A 233 12.73 -12.92 -7.55
CA LYS A 233 11.38 -12.53 -8.00
C LYS A 233 10.88 -11.41 -7.11
N ARG A 234 10.23 -10.43 -7.72
CA ARG A 234 9.51 -9.37 -7.02
C ARG A 234 8.08 -9.38 -7.50
N TRP A 235 7.12 -9.45 -6.58
CA TRP A 235 5.73 -9.14 -6.91
C TRP A 235 5.57 -7.64 -7.07
N ILE A 236 4.86 -7.25 -8.11
CA ILE A 236 4.57 -5.84 -8.43
C ILE A 236 3.25 -5.40 -7.79
N ASN A 237 2.25 -6.28 -7.72
CA ASN A 237 0.90 -5.99 -7.24
C ASN A 237 0.42 -6.99 -6.16
N ARG A 238 1.34 -7.57 -5.40
CA ARG A 238 1.04 -8.39 -4.21
C ARG A 238 2.03 -8.03 -3.12
N ASN A 239 1.78 -6.90 -2.48
CA ASN A 239 2.58 -6.35 -1.39
C ASN A 239 2.04 -6.77 -0.02
N ILE A 240 1.05 -7.67 -0.02
CA ILE A 240 0.27 -8.12 1.14
C ILE A 240 0.36 -9.64 1.33
N LEU A 241 -0.01 -10.13 2.52
CA LEU A 241 -0.02 -11.56 2.88
C LEU A 241 -1.43 -12.18 2.99
N ARG A 242 -2.49 -11.38 2.81
CA ARG A 242 -3.87 -11.82 3.06
C ARG A 242 -4.68 -12.23 1.82
N ALA A 243 -4.15 -12.00 0.62
CA ALA A 243 -4.83 -12.27 -0.65
C ALA A 243 -3.82 -12.53 -1.79
N ARG A 244 -4.35 -12.93 -2.95
CA ARG A 244 -3.54 -13.21 -4.16
C ARG A 244 -2.98 -11.97 -4.84
N SER A 245 -3.61 -10.80 -4.65
CA SER A 245 -3.14 -9.51 -5.17
C SER A 245 -3.66 -8.36 -4.29
N ASP A 246 -3.04 -7.20 -4.48
CA ASP A 246 -3.39 -5.93 -3.84
C ASP A 246 -4.85 -5.53 -4.17
N TRP A 247 -5.23 -5.63 -5.45
CA TRP A 247 -6.61 -5.43 -5.88
C TRP A 247 -7.59 -6.31 -5.11
N ALA A 248 -7.30 -7.62 -5.01
CA ALA A 248 -8.20 -8.56 -4.35
C ALA A 248 -8.37 -8.20 -2.86
N ALA A 249 -7.27 -7.95 -2.15
CA ALA A 249 -7.31 -7.55 -0.74
C ALA A 249 -8.08 -6.24 -0.53
N SER A 250 -7.82 -5.22 -1.34
CA SER A 250 -8.45 -3.90 -1.22
C SER A 250 -9.96 -3.97 -1.52
N MET A 251 -10.37 -4.71 -2.56
CA MET A 251 -11.78 -4.87 -2.91
C MET A 251 -12.55 -5.72 -1.90
N ASP A 252 -11.93 -6.79 -1.37
CA ASP A 252 -12.53 -7.62 -0.32
C ASP A 252 -12.78 -6.80 0.95
N GLU A 253 -11.81 -5.97 1.36
CA GLU A 253 -11.96 -5.08 2.50
C GLU A 253 -13.05 -4.02 2.27
N LEU A 254 -13.03 -3.36 1.11
CA LEU A 254 -14.03 -2.35 0.75
C LEU A 254 -15.46 -2.91 0.85
N GLN A 255 -15.73 -4.08 0.26
CA GLN A 255 -17.05 -4.71 0.31
C GLN A 255 -17.42 -5.22 1.71
N ALA A 256 -16.43 -5.67 2.49
CA ALA A 256 -16.65 -6.08 3.87
C ALA A 256 -17.07 -4.90 4.76
N LEU A 257 -16.42 -3.73 4.59
CA LEU A 257 -16.69 -2.53 5.38
C LEU A 257 -17.97 -1.80 4.92
N CYS A 258 -18.24 -1.79 3.60
CA CYS A 258 -19.35 -1.07 2.99
C CYS A 258 -20.40 -2.03 2.41
N PRO A 259 -21.26 -2.66 3.24
CA PRO A 259 -22.23 -3.66 2.76
C PRO A 259 -23.30 -3.08 1.83
N SER A 260 -23.50 -1.76 1.82
CA SER A 260 -24.42 -1.05 0.93
C SER A 260 -23.81 -0.64 -0.40
N LEU A 261 -22.53 -0.96 -0.65
CA LEU A 261 -21.81 -0.57 -1.86
C LEU A 261 -22.45 -1.19 -3.11
N ARG A 262 -22.74 -0.34 -4.10
CA ARG A 262 -23.37 -0.73 -5.37
C ARG A 262 -22.53 -0.34 -6.57
N HIS A 263 -21.77 0.75 -6.46
CA HIS A 263 -21.07 1.37 -7.58
C HIS A 263 -19.59 1.59 -7.25
N VAL A 264 -18.73 1.41 -8.24
CA VAL A 264 -17.32 1.81 -8.17
C VAL A 264 -16.93 2.57 -9.43
N ALA A 265 -16.19 3.67 -9.27
CA ALA A 265 -15.60 4.40 -10.39
C ALA A 265 -14.12 4.07 -10.51
N ILE A 266 -13.72 3.32 -11.53
CA ILE A 266 -12.31 2.94 -11.76
C ILE A 266 -11.62 4.10 -12.46
N VAL A 267 -10.71 4.76 -11.74
CA VAL A 267 -9.90 5.87 -12.25
C VAL A 267 -8.80 5.33 -13.15
N LEU A 268 -8.73 5.82 -14.39
CA LEU A 268 -7.71 5.43 -15.37
C LEU A 268 -6.86 6.66 -15.76
N PRO A 269 -5.68 6.82 -15.16
CA PRO A 269 -4.85 8.00 -15.38
C PRO A 269 -3.97 7.89 -16.64
N TRP A 270 -4.01 8.91 -17.49
CA TRP A 270 -2.96 9.25 -18.47
C TRP A 270 -2.31 10.59 -18.10
N PHE A 271 -1.14 10.89 -18.67
CA PHE A 271 -0.32 12.02 -18.27
C PHE A 271 -0.32 13.13 -19.32
N GLY A 272 -0.71 14.33 -18.91
CA GLY A 272 -0.53 15.59 -19.64
C GLY A 272 0.84 16.21 -19.31
N ASP A 273 1.51 16.80 -20.31
CA ASP A 273 2.87 17.31 -20.17
C ASP A 273 3.03 18.83 -20.38
N ASP A 274 1.94 19.56 -20.60
CA ASP A 274 1.93 21.01 -20.82
C ASP A 274 0.56 21.61 -20.46
N LEU A 275 0.51 22.81 -19.87
CA LEU A 275 -0.73 23.52 -19.56
C LEU A 275 -1.34 24.28 -20.74
N ARG A 276 -0.62 24.41 -21.86
CA ARG A 276 -1.11 25.10 -23.05
C ARG A 276 -1.90 24.11 -23.92
N ALA A 277 -3.18 24.38 -24.14
CA ALA A 277 -4.09 23.49 -24.88
C ALA A 277 -3.51 23.08 -26.25
N GLY A 278 -2.95 24.04 -27.00
CA GLY A 278 -2.35 23.75 -28.30
C GLY A 278 -1.07 22.89 -28.28
N SER A 279 -0.44 22.68 -27.13
CA SER A 279 0.82 21.92 -26.97
C SER A 279 0.71 20.69 -26.06
N CYS A 280 -0.32 20.61 -25.23
CA CYS A 280 -0.53 19.51 -24.27
C CYS A 280 -0.72 18.18 -24.98
N ARG A 281 0.06 17.17 -24.59
CA ARG A 281 -0.06 15.78 -25.06
C ARG A 281 -0.45 14.88 -23.91
N ILE A 282 -1.47 14.06 -24.12
CA ILE A 282 -1.99 13.10 -23.14
C ILE A 282 -1.46 11.71 -23.51
N ARG A 283 -0.57 11.15 -22.69
CA ARG A 283 0.16 9.91 -23.00
C ARG A 283 0.12 8.92 -21.84
N PRO A 284 0.07 7.60 -22.10
CA PRO A 284 0.28 6.61 -21.05
C PRO A 284 1.74 6.64 -20.58
N GLY A 285 1.94 6.52 -19.28
CA GLY A 285 3.26 6.65 -18.67
C GLY A 285 3.74 5.41 -17.91
N VAL A 286 5.05 5.26 -17.77
CA VAL A 286 5.73 4.20 -17.00
C VAL A 286 6.80 4.78 -16.09
N THR A 287 7.10 4.12 -14.97
CA THR A 287 8.17 4.55 -14.05
C THR A 287 9.55 4.05 -14.47
N ALA A 288 9.59 3.05 -15.35
CA ALA A 288 10.83 2.51 -15.92
C ALA A 288 10.60 2.05 -17.37
N LEU A 289 11.59 2.29 -18.25
CA LEU A 289 11.53 1.95 -19.68
C LEU A 289 11.87 0.49 -20.00
N SER A 290 12.35 -0.28 -19.03
CA SER A 290 12.64 -1.71 -19.18
C SER A 290 12.26 -2.48 -17.91
N ALA A 291 11.96 -3.77 -18.09
CA ALA A 291 11.72 -4.72 -17.01
C ALA A 291 12.30 -6.07 -17.43
N ARG A 292 12.99 -6.75 -16.52
CA ARG A 292 13.64 -8.04 -16.81
C ARG A 292 12.67 -9.18 -16.49
N LYS A 293 12.44 -10.05 -17.50
CA LYS A 293 11.55 -11.22 -17.44
C LYS A 293 10.22 -10.94 -16.69
N PRO A 294 9.44 -9.94 -17.12
CA PRO A 294 8.16 -9.69 -16.50
C PRO A 294 7.20 -10.84 -16.80
N SER A 295 6.44 -11.28 -15.79
CA SER A 295 5.37 -12.26 -15.95
C SER A 295 4.26 -11.78 -16.90
N HIS A 296 4.06 -10.46 -16.97
CA HIS A 296 3.10 -9.80 -17.85
C HIS A 296 3.76 -8.62 -18.56
N ILE A 297 3.53 -8.51 -19.86
CA ILE A 297 4.06 -7.41 -20.66
C ILE A 297 3.16 -6.19 -20.48
N TRP A 298 3.71 -5.11 -19.92
CA TRP A 298 3.01 -3.83 -19.86
C TRP A 298 2.78 -3.29 -21.28
N LYS A 299 1.54 -2.92 -21.57
CA LYS A 299 1.15 -2.30 -22.85
C LYS A 299 -0.12 -1.47 -22.66
N VAL A 300 -0.17 -0.34 -23.34
CA VAL A 300 -1.37 0.50 -23.49
C VAL A 300 -1.56 0.83 -24.97
N GLU A 301 -2.68 0.45 -25.56
CA GLU A 301 -2.89 0.47 -27.02
C GLU A 301 -1.75 -0.22 -27.78
N ASN A 302 -0.96 0.52 -28.57
CA ASN A 302 0.24 0.05 -29.27
C ASN A 302 1.53 0.56 -28.62
N VAL A 303 1.43 1.23 -27.47
CA VAL A 303 2.57 1.75 -26.71
C VAL A 303 3.16 0.64 -25.86
N THR A 304 4.44 0.36 -26.12
CA THR A 304 5.23 -0.56 -25.30
C THR A 304 5.95 0.21 -24.20
N ARG A 305 6.41 -0.49 -23.16
CA ARG A 305 7.19 0.11 -22.06
C ARG A 305 8.38 0.95 -22.55
N ALA A 306 9.11 0.47 -23.57
CA ALA A 306 10.27 1.15 -24.12
C ALA A 306 9.95 2.47 -24.85
N THR A 307 8.70 2.66 -25.27
CA THR A 307 8.24 3.82 -26.05
C THR A 307 7.24 4.70 -25.28
N ALA A 308 6.90 4.33 -24.05
CA ALA A 308 5.96 5.06 -23.21
C ALA A 308 6.56 6.37 -22.69
N HIS A 309 5.69 7.26 -22.19
CA HIS A 309 6.17 8.45 -21.48
C HIS A 309 6.84 8.03 -20.17
N LEU A 310 8.11 8.36 -19.98
CA LEU A 310 8.79 8.12 -18.71
C LEU A 310 8.33 9.19 -17.73
N ILE A 311 7.71 8.78 -16.62
CA ILE A 311 7.25 9.70 -15.58
C ILE A 311 8.45 10.46 -15.01
N SER A 312 8.29 11.76 -14.81
CA SER A 312 9.33 12.60 -14.22
C SER A 312 9.63 12.21 -12.76
N THR A 313 10.75 12.68 -12.21
CA THR A 313 11.19 12.32 -10.85
C THR A 313 10.95 13.44 -9.85
N SER A 314 10.66 13.08 -8.60
CA SER A 314 10.58 13.99 -7.45
C SER A 314 11.35 13.35 -6.29
N GLY A 315 12.39 14.04 -5.80
CA GLY A 315 13.35 13.43 -4.87
C GLY A 315 14.09 12.25 -5.51
N GLU A 316 14.11 11.10 -4.81
CA GLU A 316 14.78 9.88 -5.26
C GLU A 316 13.87 8.94 -6.09
N GLY A 317 12.57 9.25 -6.19
CA GLY A 317 11.57 8.40 -6.82
C GLY A 317 10.86 9.04 -8.01
N ALA A 318 10.00 8.26 -8.67
CA ALA A 318 9.08 8.77 -9.69
C ALA A 318 8.03 9.69 -9.04
N ALA A 319 7.74 10.83 -9.66
CA ALA A 319 6.83 11.85 -9.12
C ALA A 319 5.37 11.38 -9.06
N TYR A 320 5.02 10.48 -9.97
CA TYR A 320 3.84 9.64 -9.91
C TYR A 320 4.28 8.22 -10.25
N GLY A 321 3.43 7.24 -10.00
CA GLY A 321 3.62 5.97 -10.68
C GLY A 321 3.00 5.96 -12.10
N GLY A 322 2.91 4.79 -12.75
CA GLY A 322 2.53 4.66 -14.16
C GLY A 322 1.04 4.41 -14.44
N THR A 323 0.69 4.45 -15.73
CA THR A 323 -0.64 4.12 -16.24
C THR A 323 -0.89 2.61 -16.13
N PRO A 324 -2.04 2.16 -15.57
CA PRO A 324 -2.41 0.75 -15.57
C PRO A 324 -2.43 0.15 -16.98
N SER A 325 -1.86 -1.04 -17.17
CA SER A 325 -1.89 -1.73 -18.47
C SER A 325 -3.33 -2.15 -18.85
N ASP A 326 -3.64 -2.13 -20.15
CA ASP A 326 -4.96 -2.48 -20.72
C ASP A 326 -5.56 -3.77 -20.15
N GLN A 327 -4.74 -4.82 -20.06
CA GLN A 327 -5.18 -6.12 -19.57
C GLN A 327 -5.66 -6.05 -18.11
N THR A 328 -4.99 -5.23 -17.29
CA THR A 328 -5.32 -5.07 -15.87
C THR A 328 -6.61 -4.26 -15.69
N VAL A 329 -6.85 -3.24 -16.51
CA VAL A 329 -8.11 -2.47 -16.50
C VAL A 329 -9.29 -3.38 -16.88
N ILE A 330 -9.13 -4.19 -17.94
CA ILE A 330 -10.15 -5.14 -18.38
C ILE A 330 -10.44 -6.18 -17.29
N ALA A 331 -9.39 -6.69 -16.63
CA ALA A 331 -9.54 -7.65 -15.54
C ALA A 331 -10.25 -7.03 -14.32
N ALA A 332 -9.89 -5.81 -13.93
CA ALA A 332 -10.56 -5.08 -12.84
C ALA A 332 -12.05 -4.87 -13.09
N ILE A 333 -12.44 -4.44 -14.31
CA ILE A 333 -13.85 -4.24 -14.67
C ILE A 333 -14.63 -5.56 -14.54
N ARG A 334 -14.04 -6.67 -15.03
CA ARG A 334 -14.68 -8.00 -14.97
C ARG A 334 -14.80 -8.50 -13.53
N ASP A 335 -13.75 -8.34 -12.73
CA ASP A 335 -13.73 -8.75 -11.32
C ASP A 335 -14.74 -7.94 -10.49
N ALA A 336 -14.78 -6.61 -10.63
CA ALA A 336 -15.77 -5.77 -9.97
C ALA A 336 -17.21 -6.17 -10.34
N LYS A 337 -17.48 -6.48 -11.60
CA LYS A 337 -18.79 -7.00 -12.03
C LYS A 337 -19.10 -8.39 -11.47
N ALA A 338 -18.11 -9.29 -11.42
CA ALA A 338 -18.28 -10.61 -10.82
C ALA A 338 -18.61 -10.54 -9.32
N ARG A 339 -18.13 -9.48 -8.64
CA ARG A 339 -18.47 -9.14 -7.25
C ARG A 339 -19.86 -8.51 -7.08
N GLY A 340 -20.61 -8.31 -8.16
CA GLY A 340 -21.94 -7.71 -8.16
C GLY A 340 -21.95 -6.17 -8.15
N LEU A 341 -20.80 -5.53 -8.37
CA LEU A 341 -20.70 -4.07 -8.41
C LEU A 341 -20.97 -3.54 -9.83
N LYS A 342 -21.62 -2.38 -9.88
CA LYS A 342 -21.79 -1.60 -11.11
C LYS A 342 -20.55 -0.74 -11.34
N VAL A 343 -20.03 -0.76 -12.55
CA VAL A 343 -18.74 -0.16 -12.86
C VAL A 343 -18.93 1.12 -13.65
N THR A 344 -18.30 2.19 -13.17
CA THR A 344 -18.10 3.44 -13.89
C THR A 344 -16.64 3.50 -14.34
N LEU A 345 -16.36 3.66 -15.63
CA LEU A 345 -14.99 3.93 -16.08
C LEU A 345 -14.75 5.44 -16.05
N TYR A 346 -13.66 5.85 -15.41
CA TYR A 346 -13.33 7.24 -15.14
C TYR A 346 -11.97 7.61 -15.76
N PRO A 347 -11.95 8.09 -17.02
CA PRO A 347 -10.76 8.65 -17.65
C PRO A 347 -10.28 9.89 -16.89
N PHE A 348 -9.00 9.91 -16.50
CA PHE A 348 -8.43 10.95 -15.65
C PHE A 348 -7.09 11.45 -16.20
N ILE A 349 -6.83 12.76 -16.11
CA ILE A 349 -5.56 13.36 -16.56
C ILE A 349 -4.75 13.79 -15.35
N MET A 350 -3.54 13.27 -15.23
CA MET A 350 -2.53 13.74 -14.28
C MET A 350 -1.53 14.64 -15.01
N MET A 351 -1.06 15.73 -14.39
CA MET A 351 -0.09 16.62 -15.03
C MET A 351 1.34 16.28 -14.57
N ASP A 352 2.15 15.78 -15.50
CA ASP A 352 3.57 15.46 -15.30
C ASP A 352 4.45 16.59 -15.84
N VAL A 353 4.39 17.73 -15.14
CA VAL A 353 5.20 18.92 -15.40
C VAL A 353 6.19 19.08 -14.24
N PRO A 354 7.46 18.67 -14.38
CA PRO A 354 8.40 18.67 -13.28
C PRO A 354 8.80 20.09 -12.85
N GLU A 355 9.26 20.21 -11.61
CA GLU A 355 9.89 21.43 -11.10
C GLU A 355 11.09 21.82 -11.97
N GLY A 356 11.28 23.13 -12.20
CA GLY A 356 12.40 23.64 -13.00
C GLY A 356 12.25 23.48 -14.53
N ASN A 357 11.10 23.01 -15.03
CA ASN A 357 10.82 22.95 -16.47
C ASN A 357 11.00 24.32 -17.16
N GLN A 358 11.23 24.31 -18.47
CA GLN A 358 11.47 25.51 -19.29
C GLN A 358 10.30 25.79 -20.25
N LEU A 359 9.12 25.25 -19.97
CA LEU A 359 7.94 25.44 -20.81
C LEU A 359 7.41 26.88 -20.66
N PRO A 360 6.97 27.55 -21.75
CA PRO A 360 6.26 28.81 -21.63
C PRO A 360 5.00 28.64 -20.77
N SER A 361 4.83 29.49 -19.77
CA SER A 361 3.65 29.43 -18.91
C SER A 361 2.46 30.12 -19.58
N PRO A 362 1.27 29.51 -19.65
CA PRO A 362 0.07 30.21 -20.10
C PRO A 362 -0.31 31.38 -19.19
N TYR A 363 0.17 31.40 -17.95
CA TYR A 363 -0.06 32.48 -16.98
C TYR A 363 1.08 33.53 -16.97
N GLY A 364 1.98 33.49 -17.97
CA GLY A 364 3.09 34.44 -18.14
C GLY A 364 4.45 33.92 -17.66
N GLY A 365 5.51 34.32 -18.36
CA GLY A 365 6.89 33.92 -18.04
C GLY A 365 7.33 32.55 -18.60
N ILE A 366 8.49 32.08 -18.14
CA ILE A 366 9.07 30.76 -18.45
C ILE A 366 9.04 29.90 -17.19
N GLY A 367 8.67 28.63 -17.34
CA GLY A 367 8.50 27.67 -16.26
C GLY A 367 7.03 27.56 -15.88
N GLN A 368 6.39 26.44 -16.25
CA GLN A 368 5.04 26.12 -15.79
C GLN A 368 5.07 25.66 -14.32
N PRO A 369 3.99 25.87 -13.55
CA PRO A 369 3.90 25.37 -12.19
C PRO A 369 4.17 23.86 -12.13
N ALA A 370 4.84 23.39 -11.07
CA ALA A 370 5.18 21.99 -10.89
C ALA A 370 3.93 21.16 -10.58
N TYR A 371 3.76 20.01 -11.24
CA TYR A 371 2.68 19.05 -11.03
C TYR A 371 1.29 19.72 -10.82
N PRO A 372 0.85 20.59 -11.76
CA PRO A 372 -0.33 21.42 -11.57
C PRO A 372 -1.62 20.61 -11.68
N TRP A 373 -2.73 21.17 -11.19
CA TRP A 373 -4.04 20.57 -11.43
C TRP A 373 -4.44 20.65 -12.90
N ARG A 374 -5.09 19.59 -13.43
CA ARG A 374 -5.55 19.51 -14.83
C ARG A 374 -6.49 20.63 -15.25
N GLY A 375 -7.26 21.19 -14.31
CA GLY A 375 -8.13 22.34 -14.57
C GLY A 375 -7.39 23.63 -14.92
N ARG A 376 -6.05 23.65 -14.84
CA ARG A 376 -5.20 24.76 -15.29
C ARG A 376 -4.87 24.72 -16.78
N ILE A 377 -5.22 23.66 -17.52
CA ILE A 377 -5.01 23.60 -18.98
C ILE A 377 -5.89 24.65 -19.65
N THR A 378 -5.31 25.52 -20.49
CA THR A 378 -5.99 26.66 -21.11
C THR A 378 -5.33 27.07 -22.44
N CYS A 379 -5.93 27.98 -23.20
CA CYS A 379 -5.27 28.63 -24.35
C CYS A 379 -4.00 29.39 -23.93
N HIS A 380 -3.12 29.71 -24.88
CA HIS A 380 -1.86 30.42 -24.60
C HIS A 380 -1.74 31.75 -25.35
N PRO A 381 -1.62 32.90 -24.65
CA PRO A 381 -1.77 33.10 -23.20
C PRO A 381 -3.16 32.76 -22.64
N ALA A 382 -3.25 32.45 -21.34
CA ALA A 382 -4.49 32.02 -20.67
C ALA A 382 -5.61 33.07 -20.75
N VAL A 383 -6.85 32.63 -20.59
CA VAL A 383 -8.01 33.53 -20.47
C VAL A 383 -7.75 34.58 -19.38
N GLY A 384 -7.98 35.85 -19.69
CA GLY A 384 -7.75 36.97 -18.77
C GLY A 384 -6.30 37.46 -18.70
N VAL A 385 -5.36 36.85 -19.43
CA VAL A 385 -3.98 37.33 -19.57
C VAL A 385 -3.87 38.23 -20.81
N ASP A 386 -3.10 39.31 -20.71
CA ASP A 386 -2.84 40.22 -21.82
C ASP A 386 -2.33 39.47 -23.07
N GLY A 387 -2.97 39.73 -24.21
CA GLY A 387 -2.65 39.06 -25.47
C GLY A 387 -3.22 37.64 -25.63
N SER A 388 -4.09 37.19 -24.72
CA SER A 388 -4.81 35.92 -24.86
C SER A 388 -5.59 35.84 -26.19
N PRO A 389 -5.59 34.68 -26.87
CA PRO A 389 -6.41 34.45 -28.06
C PRO A 389 -7.89 34.20 -27.72
N ASP A 390 -8.30 34.24 -26.45
CA ASP A 390 -9.70 34.07 -26.05
C ASP A 390 -10.63 35.01 -26.85
N ARG A 391 -11.82 34.49 -27.21
CA ARG A 391 -12.81 35.13 -28.10
C ARG A 391 -12.38 35.26 -29.56
N THR A 392 -11.36 34.53 -29.99
CA THR A 392 -10.90 34.50 -31.39
C THR A 392 -10.84 33.09 -31.95
N PRO A 393 -10.90 32.91 -33.29
CA PRO A 393 -10.75 31.61 -33.92
C PRO A 393 -9.43 30.88 -33.57
N ALA A 394 -8.37 31.61 -33.21
CA ALA A 394 -7.09 31.02 -32.83
C ALA A 394 -7.21 30.17 -31.55
N ALA A 395 -8.01 30.61 -30.56
CA ALA A 395 -8.28 29.81 -29.38
C ALA A 395 -9.05 28.52 -29.72
N GLY A 396 -9.96 28.58 -30.69
CA GLY A 396 -10.64 27.40 -31.25
C GLY A 396 -9.66 26.38 -31.84
N GLU A 397 -8.63 26.84 -32.57
CA GLU A 397 -7.59 25.96 -33.14
C GLU A 397 -6.72 25.30 -32.06
N GLU A 398 -6.39 26.00 -30.97
CA GLU A 398 -5.66 25.41 -29.85
C GLU A 398 -6.48 24.33 -29.11
N VAL A 399 -7.77 24.58 -28.89
CA VAL A 399 -8.68 23.59 -28.31
C VAL A 399 -8.84 22.39 -29.24
N ARG A 400 -8.97 22.62 -30.55
CA ARG A 400 -9.02 21.54 -31.54
C ARG A 400 -7.72 20.71 -31.51
N ALA A 401 -6.56 21.34 -31.36
CA ALA A 401 -5.28 20.64 -31.24
C ALA A 401 -5.22 19.77 -29.96
N PHE A 402 -5.73 20.25 -28.83
CA PHE A 402 -5.87 19.45 -27.61
C PHE A 402 -6.76 18.21 -27.81
N VAL A 403 -7.90 18.38 -28.47
CA VAL A 403 -8.89 17.29 -28.63
C VAL A 403 -8.47 16.29 -29.70
N ASP A 404 -8.10 16.77 -30.89
CA ASP A 404 -7.91 15.97 -32.10
C ASP A 404 -6.42 15.75 -32.48
N GLY A 405 -5.49 16.20 -31.63
CA GLY A 405 -4.06 15.92 -31.79
C GLY A 405 -3.72 14.42 -31.74
N GLN A 406 -2.53 14.04 -32.22
CA GLN A 406 -2.07 12.63 -32.24
C GLN A 406 -2.08 11.98 -30.84
N TRP A 407 -1.75 12.77 -29.82
CA TRP A 407 -1.85 12.43 -28.40
C TRP A 407 -2.91 13.30 -27.72
N GLY A 408 -4.03 13.49 -28.40
CA GLY A 408 -5.13 14.35 -27.95
C GLY A 408 -6.22 13.61 -27.17
N TYR A 409 -7.13 14.40 -26.61
CA TYR A 409 -8.19 13.95 -25.71
C TYR A 409 -9.13 12.89 -26.31
N ARG A 410 -9.47 13.03 -27.60
CA ARG A 410 -10.34 12.08 -28.30
C ARG A 410 -9.74 10.69 -28.35
N ARG A 411 -8.42 10.58 -28.54
CA ARG A 411 -7.72 9.29 -28.53
C ARG A 411 -7.82 8.63 -27.16
N PHE A 412 -7.56 9.40 -26.11
CA PHE A 412 -7.65 8.92 -24.73
C PHE A 412 -9.05 8.38 -24.39
N LEU A 413 -10.12 9.13 -24.71
CA LEU A 413 -11.49 8.66 -24.46
C LEU A 413 -11.86 7.44 -25.32
N ASN A 414 -11.47 7.43 -26.59
CA ASN A 414 -11.70 6.28 -27.46
C ASN A 414 -11.06 5.01 -26.93
N HIS A 415 -9.81 5.12 -26.46
CA HIS A 415 -9.10 4.03 -25.82
C HIS A 415 -9.87 3.49 -24.61
N CYS A 416 -10.28 4.37 -23.69
CA CYS A 416 -11.04 3.98 -22.51
C CYS A 416 -12.36 3.28 -22.88
N ALA A 417 -13.08 3.79 -23.88
CA ALA A 417 -14.31 3.18 -24.36
C ALA A 417 -14.07 1.79 -24.99
N ASP A 418 -12.95 1.62 -25.69
CA ASP A 418 -12.57 0.33 -26.29
C ASP A 418 -12.19 -0.69 -25.20
N LEU A 419 -11.52 -0.28 -24.11
CA LEU A 419 -11.29 -1.13 -22.93
C LEU A 419 -12.61 -1.55 -22.28
N ALA A 420 -13.53 -0.61 -22.05
CA ALA A 420 -14.84 -0.90 -21.49
C ALA A 420 -15.60 -1.93 -22.34
N ARG A 421 -15.59 -1.81 -23.67
CA ARG A 421 -16.19 -2.80 -24.58
C ARG A 421 -15.52 -4.17 -24.48
N GLN A 422 -14.19 -4.23 -24.50
CA GLN A 422 -13.43 -5.47 -24.37
C GLN A 422 -13.69 -6.19 -23.04
N ALA A 423 -13.95 -5.44 -21.97
CA ALA A 423 -14.33 -5.99 -20.68
C ALA A 423 -15.77 -6.54 -20.61
N GLY A 424 -16.59 -6.34 -21.64
CA GLY A 424 -18.01 -6.72 -21.66
C GLY A 424 -18.96 -5.57 -21.29
N GLY A 425 -18.52 -4.32 -21.45
CA GLY A 425 -19.25 -3.09 -21.16
C GLY A 425 -19.09 -2.61 -19.72
N VAL A 426 -19.54 -1.39 -19.45
CA VAL A 426 -19.59 -0.73 -18.12
C VAL A 426 -20.97 -0.11 -17.91
N ASP A 427 -21.33 0.16 -16.66
CA ASP A 427 -22.62 0.75 -16.27
C ASP A 427 -22.65 2.27 -16.45
N ALA A 428 -21.49 2.91 -16.34
CA ALA A 428 -21.33 4.31 -16.70
C ALA A 428 -19.92 4.64 -17.22
N PHE A 429 -19.80 5.78 -17.89
CA PHE A 429 -18.56 6.31 -18.45
C PHE A 429 -18.50 7.82 -18.24
N LEU A 430 -17.42 8.31 -17.65
CA LEU A 430 -17.17 9.74 -17.56
C LEU A 430 -16.43 10.20 -18.82
N LEU A 431 -16.84 11.33 -19.37
CA LEU A 431 -16.12 11.99 -20.47
C LEU A 431 -14.82 12.65 -20.00
N GLY A 432 -14.49 12.58 -18.71
CA GLY A 432 -13.40 13.23 -17.99
C GLY A 432 -13.94 14.14 -16.88
N SER A 433 -13.05 14.90 -16.25
CA SER A 433 -13.41 15.78 -15.14
C SER A 433 -12.51 16.98 -14.95
N GLU A 434 -13.07 18.04 -14.34
CA GLU A 434 -12.37 19.25 -13.88
C GLU A 434 -11.51 19.97 -14.94
N LEU A 435 -11.94 19.96 -16.21
CA LEU A 435 -11.26 20.66 -17.31
C LEU A 435 -11.73 22.12 -17.45
N ARG A 436 -11.93 22.77 -16.31
CA ARG A 436 -12.41 24.16 -16.15
C ARG A 436 -11.70 25.17 -17.05
N GLY A 437 -10.37 25.11 -17.10
CA GLY A 437 -9.60 26.03 -17.94
C GLY A 437 -9.94 25.89 -19.43
N LEU A 438 -10.32 24.70 -19.89
CA LEU A 438 -10.73 24.45 -21.28
C LEU A 438 -12.20 24.79 -21.54
N THR A 439 -13.10 24.49 -20.60
CA THR A 439 -14.55 24.78 -20.73
C THR A 439 -14.86 26.28 -20.72
N ALA A 440 -13.93 27.10 -20.21
CA ALA A 440 -14.01 28.56 -20.21
C ALA A 440 -13.48 29.24 -21.48
N ILE A 441 -12.74 28.54 -22.35
CA ILE A 441 -12.16 29.13 -23.58
C ILE A 441 -13.29 29.48 -24.55
N ARG A 442 -13.18 30.64 -25.20
CA ARG A 442 -14.11 31.10 -26.23
C ARG A 442 -13.42 31.27 -27.59
N ASP A 443 -14.09 30.89 -28.68
CA ASP A 443 -13.63 31.16 -30.07
C ASP A 443 -14.47 32.24 -30.79
N GLY A 444 -15.42 32.81 -30.06
CA GLY A 444 -16.23 33.97 -30.41
C GLY A 444 -16.81 34.59 -29.14
N GLN A 445 -17.81 35.46 -29.23
CA GLN A 445 -18.37 36.10 -28.02
C GLN A 445 -19.13 35.11 -27.12
N GLU A 446 -19.96 34.23 -27.72
CA GLU A 446 -20.85 33.31 -26.99
C GLU A 446 -20.57 31.83 -27.34
N SER A 447 -19.40 31.54 -27.91
CA SER A 447 -19.06 30.21 -28.44
C SER A 447 -17.90 29.59 -27.65
N PHE A 448 -18.12 28.38 -27.15
CA PHE A 448 -17.21 27.62 -26.29
C PHE A 448 -16.75 26.34 -26.99
N PRO A 449 -15.62 26.36 -27.74
CA PRO A 449 -15.22 25.26 -28.62
C PRO A 449 -15.04 23.92 -27.89
N PHE A 450 -14.51 23.93 -26.66
CA PHE A 450 -14.29 22.67 -25.93
C PHE A 450 -15.62 22.00 -25.56
N VAL A 451 -16.65 22.77 -25.19
CA VAL A 451 -17.99 22.23 -24.91
C VAL A 451 -18.61 21.62 -26.18
N THR A 452 -18.43 22.26 -27.34
CA THR A 452 -18.85 21.69 -28.64
C THR A 452 -18.16 20.35 -28.91
N HIS A 453 -16.87 20.25 -28.61
CA HIS A 453 -16.14 18.98 -28.69
C HIS A 453 -16.63 17.94 -27.67
N LEU A 454 -16.95 18.32 -26.44
CA LEU A 454 -17.54 17.43 -25.43
C LEU A 454 -18.89 16.86 -25.89
N CYS A 455 -19.77 17.68 -26.48
CA CYS A 455 -21.02 17.20 -27.07
C CYS A 455 -20.79 16.15 -28.17
N THR A 456 -19.81 16.41 -29.05
CA THR A 456 -19.42 15.48 -30.11
C THR A 456 -18.89 14.17 -29.52
N LEU A 457 -17.98 14.26 -28.54
CA LEU A 457 -17.43 13.11 -27.84
C LEU A 457 -18.52 12.33 -27.09
N ALA A 458 -19.52 13.00 -26.49
CA ALA A 458 -20.66 12.35 -25.86
C ALA A 458 -21.46 11.50 -26.86
N ALA A 459 -21.71 12.03 -28.06
CA ALA A 459 -22.37 11.29 -29.14
C ALA A 459 -21.53 10.10 -29.60
N ASP A 460 -20.22 10.27 -29.77
CA ASP A 460 -19.29 9.20 -30.16
C ASP A 460 -19.22 8.09 -29.11
N MET A 461 -19.11 8.46 -27.83
CA MET A 461 -19.11 7.51 -26.72
C MET A 461 -20.45 6.78 -26.61
N ARG A 462 -21.57 7.47 -26.84
CA ARG A 462 -22.90 6.84 -26.90
C ARG A 462 -23.00 5.82 -28.04
N ALA A 463 -22.50 6.16 -29.22
CA ALA A 463 -22.48 5.26 -30.36
C ALA A 463 -21.60 4.02 -30.10
N LYS A 464 -20.46 4.20 -29.42
CA LYS A 464 -19.55 3.11 -29.06
C LYS A 464 -20.05 2.23 -27.91
N LEU A 465 -20.54 2.82 -26.83
CA LEU A 465 -20.87 2.12 -25.58
C LEU A 465 -22.33 1.66 -25.52
N GLY A 466 -23.19 2.17 -26.42
CA GLY A 466 -24.60 1.84 -26.48
C GLY A 466 -25.46 2.61 -25.47
N THR A 467 -26.76 2.35 -25.48
CA THR A 467 -27.75 3.05 -24.63
C THR A 467 -27.78 2.54 -23.19
N ALA A 468 -27.23 1.35 -22.92
CA ALA A 468 -27.21 0.76 -21.58
C ALA A 468 -26.17 1.41 -20.65
N CYS A 469 -25.04 1.88 -21.20
CA CYS A 469 -24.00 2.58 -20.45
C CYS A 469 -24.41 4.03 -20.22
N ARG A 470 -24.44 4.51 -18.98
CA ARG A 470 -24.74 5.92 -18.71
C ARG A 470 -23.52 6.82 -18.95
N ILE A 471 -23.70 8.02 -19.46
CA ILE A 471 -22.59 8.94 -19.78
C ILE A 471 -22.79 10.27 -19.06
N THR A 472 -21.73 10.78 -18.44
CA THR A 472 -21.69 12.11 -17.83
C THR A 472 -20.30 12.74 -17.96
N TYR A 473 -20.14 13.98 -17.53
CA TYR A 473 -18.88 14.69 -17.35
C TYR A 473 -18.78 15.12 -15.88
N GLY A 474 -17.63 14.94 -15.23
CA GLY A 474 -17.40 15.35 -13.84
C GLY A 474 -16.98 16.81 -13.79
N ALA A 475 -17.94 17.73 -13.76
CA ALA A 475 -17.61 19.14 -13.71
C ALA A 475 -17.05 19.53 -12.34
N ASP A 476 -16.01 20.35 -12.30
CA ASP A 476 -15.59 21.02 -11.07
C ASP A 476 -16.79 21.76 -10.43
N TRP A 477 -16.90 21.75 -9.10
CA TRP A 477 -17.99 22.43 -8.39
C TRP A 477 -18.07 23.93 -8.70
N SER A 478 -16.98 24.56 -9.14
CA SER A 478 -16.94 25.97 -9.54
C SER A 478 -17.18 26.20 -11.04
N GLU A 479 -17.41 25.15 -11.86
CA GLU A 479 -17.68 25.28 -13.31
C GLU A 479 -19.09 24.84 -13.74
N TYR A 480 -19.71 23.86 -13.05
CA TYR A 480 -20.91 23.17 -13.56
C TYR A 480 -22.10 24.10 -13.86
N PHE A 481 -22.23 25.18 -13.07
CA PHE A 481 -23.40 26.06 -13.05
C PHE A 481 -23.36 27.18 -14.08
N GLY A 482 -22.19 27.42 -14.70
CA GLY A 482 -21.99 28.45 -15.72
C GLY A 482 -20.68 29.22 -15.53
N TYR A 483 -20.27 29.90 -16.60
CA TYR A 483 -19.07 30.73 -16.68
C TYR A 483 -19.44 32.21 -16.47
N GLN A 484 -18.84 32.84 -15.46
CA GLN A 484 -18.94 34.27 -15.20
C GLN A 484 -17.65 34.97 -15.63
N ALA A 485 -17.74 35.83 -16.65
CA ALA A 485 -16.56 36.49 -17.21
C ALA A 485 -15.96 37.50 -16.22
N GLN A 486 -14.65 37.41 -16.00
CA GLN A 486 -13.90 38.30 -15.10
C GLN A 486 -13.27 39.50 -15.84
N ASP A 487 -13.59 39.70 -17.12
CA ASP A 487 -13.06 40.76 -17.98
C ASP A 487 -13.83 42.10 -17.88
N GLY A 488 -14.73 42.21 -16.91
CA GLY A 488 -15.56 43.40 -16.69
C GLY A 488 -16.74 43.56 -17.67
N SER A 489 -16.94 42.61 -18.59
CA SER A 489 -18.10 42.61 -19.50
C SER A 489 -19.43 42.49 -18.77
N GLY A 490 -19.44 41.82 -17.61
CA GLY A 490 -20.68 41.40 -16.94
C GLY A 490 -21.36 40.22 -17.63
N ASP A 491 -20.66 39.50 -18.51
CA ASP A 491 -21.18 38.32 -19.18
C ASP A 491 -21.35 37.15 -18.21
N LEU A 492 -22.47 36.44 -18.33
CA LEU A 492 -22.74 35.17 -17.66
C LEU A 492 -23.26 34.19 -18.71
N PHE A 493 -22.56 33.08 -18.88
CA PHE A 493 -22.95 32.04 -19.83
C PHE A 493 -23.20 30.74 -19.10
N PHE A 494 -24.33 30.09 -19.37
CA PHE A 494 -24.49 28.68 -19.02
C PHE A 494 -23.77 27.83 -20.09
N ASN A 495 -22.45 27.99 -20.15
CA ASN A 495 -21.59 27.44 -21.20
C ASN A 495 -21.70 25.91 -21.32
N LEU A 496 -21.99 25.19 -20.24
CA LEU A 496 -22.16 23.73 -20.22
C LEU A 496 -23.59 23.25 -20.51
N ASP A 497 -24.60 24.13 -20.61
CA ASP A 497 -25.97 23.72 -20.93
C ASP A 497 -26.11 22.94 -22.25
N PRO A 498 -25.34 23.23 -23.33
CA PRO A 498 -25.35 22.38 -24.51
C PRO A 498 -25.00 20.92 -24.20
N LEU A 499 -24.03 20.67 -23.31
CA LEU A 499 -23.65 19.34 -22.86
C LEU A 499 -24.70 18.74 -21.92
N TRP A 500 -25.15 19.51 -20.92
CA TRP A 500 -26.15 19.05 -19.97
C TRP A 500 -27.51 18.76 -20.60
N ALA A 501 -27.89 19.46 -21.67
CA ALA A 501 -29.10 19.16 -22.43
C ALA A 501 -28.88 18.05 -23.48
N HIS A 502 -27.63 17.72 -23.82
CA HIS A 502 -27.31 16.78 -24.89
C HIS A 502 -27.94 15.40 -24.65
N PRO A 503 -28.60 14.76 -25.63
CA PRO A 503 -29.33 13.49 -25.42
C PRO A 503 -28.43 12.31 -25.06
N ALA A 504 -27.12 12.40 -25.32
CA ALA A 504 -26.17 11.37 -24.91
C ALA A 504 -25.77 11.45 -23.42
N ILE A 505 -25.99 12.57 -22.74
CA ILE A 505 -25.65 12.75 -21.32
C ILE A 505 -26.84 12.35 -20.44
N ASP A 506 -26.60 11.55 -19.41
CA ASP A 506 -27.66 11.01 -18.53
C ASP A 506 -27.80 11.77 -17.20
N ALA A 507 -26.76 12.49 -16.78
CA ALA A 507 -26.71 13.18 -15.50
C ALA A 507 -25.81 14.43 -15.58
N ILE A 508 -25.97 15.33 -14.63
CA ILE A 508 -25.02 16.43 -14.38
C ILE A 508 -24.02 15.92 -13.35
N GLY A 509 -22.79 15.63 -13.77
CA GLY A 509 -21.73 15.20 -12.86
C GLY A 509 -21.05 16.40 -12.21
N ILE A 510 -20.84 16.34 -10.90
CA ILE A 510 -20.15 17.37 -10.12
C ILE A 510 -19.10 16.71 -9.23
N ASP A 511 -17.88 17.21 -9.28
CA ASP A 511 -16.84 16.95 -8.28
C ASP A 511 -17.07 17.93 -7.13
N ASN A 512 -17.89 17.51 -6.16
CA ASN A 512 -18.51 18.38 -5.17
C ASN A 512 -17.60 18.61 -3.97
N TYR A 513 -16.80 19.67 -4.05
CA TYR A 513 -15.91 20.12 -2.97
C TYR A 513 -16.33 21.48 -2.39
N MET A 514 -17.63 21.76 -2.35
CA MET A 514 -18.16 23.03 -1.84
C MET A 514 -17.94 23.18 -0.32
N PRO A 515 -17.47 24.33 0.18
CA PRO A 515 -17.23 24.53 1.61
C PRO A 515 -18.47 24.29 2.48
N LEU A 516 -18.35 23.63 3.63
CA LEU A 516 -19.45 23.49 4.61
C LEU A 516 -19.23 24.29 5.89
N ALA A 517 -18.14 25.05 6.00
CA ALA A 517 -17.84 25.86 7.18
C ALA A 517 -16.97 27.08 6.84
N ASP A 518 -16.97 28.07 7.75
CA ASP A 518 -16.03 29.20 7.80
C ASP A 518 -15.54 29.38 9.25
N TRP A 519 -15.14 28.26 9.85
CA TRP A 519 -14.75 28.18 11.24
C TRP A 519 -13.36 28.79 11.49
N ARG A 520 -13.19 29.51 12.59
CA ARG A 520 -11.92 30.08 13.07
C ARG A 520 -11.72 29.77 14.55
N ASP A 521 -10.47 29.70 14.99
CA ASP A 521 -10.19 29.41 16.41
C ASP A 521 -10.74 30.47 17.37
N SER A 522 -10.83 31.73 16.92
CA SER A 522 -11.47 32.81 17.69
C SER A 522 -12.98 32.63 17.90
N ASP A 523 -13.63 31.72 17.18
CA ASP A 523 -15.07 31.43 17.34
C ASP A 523 -15.37 30.68 18.64
N LEU A 524 -14.40 29.98 19.23
CA LEU A 524 -14.55 29.29 20.51
C LEU A 524 -14.88 30.27 21.66
N ASP A 525 -14.38 31.50 21.56
CA ASP A 525 -14.59 32.55 22.57
C ASP A 525 -15.71 33.50 22.20
N ASN A 526 -15.78 33.91 20.93
CA ASN A 526 -16.69 34.96 20.46
C ASN A 526 -18.01 34.43 19.88
N GLY A 527 -18.13 33.11 19.73
CA GLY A 527 -19.20 32.47 18.96
C GLY A 527 -18.96 32.54 17.45
N ASN A 528 -19.54 31.58 16.73
CA ASN A 528 -19.51 31.57 15.28
C ASN A 528 -20.75 32.27 14.70
N PRO A 529 -20.61 33.14 13.67
CA PRO A 529 -21.73 33.88 13.10
C PRO A 529 -22.81 33.00 12.45
N ASP A 530 -22.47 31.78 12.05
CA ASP A 530 -23.38 30.81 11.43
C ASP A 530 -23.97 29.82 12.46
N GLY A 531 -23.74 30.06 13.76
CA GLY A 531 -24.31 29.28 14.86
C GLY A 531 -23.61 27.95 15.15
N PHE A 532 -22.42 27.72 14.58
CA PHE A 532 -21.62 26.53 14.86
C PHE A 532 -21.19 26.50 16.34
N ALA A 533 -21.29 25.33 16.97
CA ALA A 533 -20.72 25.11 18.30
C ALA A 533 -19.20 24.82 18.26
N THR A 534 -18.74 24.06 17.26
CA THR A 534 -17.34 23.71 16.98
C THR A 534 -17.11 23.58 15.48
N ALA A 535 -15.86 23.48 15.04
CA ALA A 535 -15.49 23.27 13.62
C ALA A 535 -16.17 22.08 12.94
N TYR A 536 -16.58 21.08 13.73
CA TYR A 536 -17.13 19.81 13.24
C TYR A 536 -18.57 19.58 13.72
N ASP A 537 -19.29 20.65 14.04
CA ASP A 537 -20.68 20.57 14.49
C ASP A 537 -21.59 19.92 13.42
N PRO A 538 -22.17 18.72 13.68
CA PRO A 538 -23.00 18.03 12.70
C PRO A 538 -24.22 18.83 12.25
N GLY A 539 -24.80 19.64 13.14
CA GLY A 539 -25.95 20.49 12.83
C GLY A 539 -25.55 21.65 11.92
N GLY A 540 -24.47 22.36 12.28
CA GLY A 540 -23.89 23.44 11.49
C GLY A 540 -23.52 22.98 10.08
N LEU A 541 -22.73 21.90 9.96
CA LEU A 541 -22.29 21.38 8.67
C LEU A 541 -23.47 20.98 7.76
N ALA A 542 -24.49 20.30 8.30
CA ALA A 542 -25.67 19.91 7.52
C ALA A 542 -26.50 21.11 7.05
N GLY A 543 -26.55 22.19 7.85
CA GLY A 543 -27.20 23.44 7.48
C GLY A 543 -26.49 24.17 6.32
N GLN A 544 -25.17 24.02 6.21
CA GLN A 544 -24.32 24.69 5.21
C GLN A 544 -24.29 24.01 3.83
N VAL A 545 -24.87 22.82 3.68
CA VAL A 545 -24.90 22.08 2.39
C VAL A 545 -25.59 22.89 1.27
N ALA A 546 -26.63 23.64 1.61
CA ALA A 546 -27.37 24.51 0.68
C ALA A 546 -27.47 25.96 1.20
N SER A 547 -26.45 26.42 1.94
CA SER A 547 -26.36 27.79 2.49
C SER A 547 -24.90 28.25 2.67
N GLY A 548 -24.70 29.47 3.16
CA GLY A 548 -23.39 30.06 3.48
C GLY A 548 -22.52 30.44 2.28
N GLU A 549 -21.21 30.16 2.37
CA GLU A 549 -20.26 30.52 1.31
C GLU A 549 -20.66 29.88 -0.02
N GLY A 550 -20.85 30.66 -1.08
CA GLY A 550 -21.30 30.16 -2.38
C GLY A 550 -22.81 30.04 -2.56
N HIS A 551 -23.57 30.37 -1.52
CA HIS A 551 -25.03 30.47 -1.57
C HIS A 551 -25.51 31.85 -1.08
N ASP A 552 -25.32 32.14 0.20
CA ASP A 552 -25.79 33.38 0.82
C ASP A 552 -24.78 34.50 0.63
N TRP A 553 -23.49 34.17 0.69
CA TRP A 553 -22.39 35.14 0.66
C TRP A 553 -21.12 34.57 0.03
N TYR A 554 -20.15 35.43 -0.27
CA TYR A 554 -18.80 35.09 -0.73
C TYR A 554 -17.76 36.07 -0.19
N TYR A 555 -16.47 35.73 -0.30
CA TYR A 555 -15.36 36.66 -0.05
C TYR A 555 -14.85 37.24 -1.36
N ALA A 556 -14.75 38.57 -1.46
CA ALA A 556 -14.34 39.22 -2.71
C ALA A 556 -12.83 39.10 -2.98
N ASN A 557 -12.02 38.92 -1.94
CA ASN A 557 -10.57 38.76 -2.00
C ASN A 557 -10.04 38.10 -0.71
N ALA A 558 -8.73 37.88 -0.64
CA ALA A 558 -8.06 37.30 0.52
C ALA A 558 -8.19 38.16 1.79
N ASP A 559 -8.02 39.49 1.69
CA ASP A 559 -8.13 40.40 2.83
C ASP A 559 -9.53 40.36 3.47
N ASP A 560 -10.57 40.25 2.64
CA ASP A 560 -11.95 40.08 3.08
C ASP A 560 -12.16 38.74 3.78
N ARG A 561 -11.54 37.67 3.27
CA ARG A 561 -11.55 36.37 3.95
C ARG A 561 -10.87 36.50 5.32
N GLU A 562 -9.65 37.04 5.40
CA GLU A 562 -8.94 37.22 6.67
C GLU A 562 -9.75 38.04 7.68
N ALA A 563 -10.38 39.13 7.25
CA ALA A 563 -11.18 39.99 8.11
C ALA A 563 -12.64 39.53 8.34
N ARG A 564 -13.07 38.40 7.76
CA ARG A 564 -14.47 37.92 7.75
C ARG A 564 -15.46 38.94 7.18
N ARG A 565 -15.07 39.70 6.16
CA ARG A 565 -15.96 40.62 5.44
C ARG A 565 -16.69 39.87 4.33
N ARG A 566 -17.88 39.38 4.66
CA ARG A 566 -18.73 38.60 3.76
C ARG A 566 -19.59 39.51 2.88
N SER A 567 -19.57 39.28 1.57
CA SER A 567 -20.41 40.00 0.60
C SER A 567 -21.61 39.14 0.23
N PRO A 568 -22.85 39.67 0.25
CA PRO A 568 -24.03 38.88 -0.10
C PRO A 568 -24.04 38.52 -1.59
N ILE A 569 -24.44 37.29 -1.93
CA ILE A 569 -24.66 36.89 -3.33
C ILE A 569 -26.06 37.34 -3.73
N THR A 570 -26.11 38.40 -4.54
CA THR A 570 -27.35 38.97 -5.07
C THR A 570 -27.30 39.06 -6.59
N ASP A 571 -28.47 39.11 -7.21
CA ASP A 571 -28.57 39.22 -8.66
C ASP A 571 -28.40 40.66 -9.19
N GLY A 572 -28.61 41.67 -8.33
CA GLY A 572 -28.59 43.10 -8.68
C GLY A 572 -29.61 43.56 -9.76
N LEU A 573 -30.26 42.64 -10.46
CA LEU A 573 -31.03 42.86 -11.68
C LEU A 573 -32.43 42.22 -11.60
N ALA A 574 -32.58 40.93 -11.93
CA ALA A 574 -33.86 40.26 -12.18
C ALA A 574 -34.38 39.44 -10.99
N GLY A 575 -33.70 39.49 -9.83
CA GLY A 575 -34.08 38.73 -8.64
C GLY A 575 -33.80 37.23 -8.74
N LYS A 576 -32.83 36.81 -9.57
CA LYS A 576 -32.40 35.42 -9.78
C LYS A 576 -31.00 35.13 -9.20
N PRO A 577 -30.79 35.25 -7.88
CA PRO A 577 -29.43 35.12 -7.32
C PRO A 577 -28.83 33.72 -7.51
N TRP A 578 -29.66 32.69 -7.73
CA TRP A 578 -29.24 31.30 -7.99
C TRP A 578 -28.26 31.17 -9.17
N VAL A 579 -28.26 32.10 -10.14
CA VAL A 579 -27.31 32.06 -11.28
C VAL A 579 -25.86 32.29 -10.86
N TYR A 580 -25.64 32.87 -9.68
CA TYR A 580 -24.31 33.13 -9.10
C TYR A 580 -24.00 32.23 -7.89
N ARG A 581 -24.90 31.30 -7.55
CA ARG A 581 -24.77 30.43 -6.37
C ARG A 581 -24.41 29.01 -6.78
N TYR A 582 -23.12 28.69 -6.76
CA TYR A 582 -22.66 27.33 -7.07
C TYR A 582 -23.19 26.26 -6.10
N LYS A 583 -23.68 26.64 -4.91
CA LYS A 583 -24.35 25.71 -3.98
C LYS A 583 -25.84 25.54 -4.20
N ASP A 584 -26.48 26.42 -4.98
CA ASP A 584 -27.93 26.40 -5.18
C ASP A 584 -28.32 25.36 -6.25
N LEU A 585 -28.04 24.08 -5.97
CA LEU A 585 -28.32 22.96 -6.88
C LEU A 585 -29.80 22.92 -7.26
N HIS A 586 -30.68 23.15 -6.28
CA HIS A 586 -32.12 23.15 -6.52
C HIS A 586 -32.58 24.33 -7.38
N GLY A 587 -32.13 25.55 -7.07
CA GLY A 587 -32.44 26.74 -7.84
C GLY A 587 -31.98 26.61 -9.28
N TRP A 588 -30.73 26.17 -9.50
CA TRP A 588 -30.21 25.91 -10.84
C TRP A 588 -31.03 24.84 -11.57
N TRP A 589 -31.27 23.69 -10.94
CA TRP A 589 -31.96 22.56 -11.57
C TRP A 589 -33.44 22.81 -11.92
N SER A 590 -34.14 23.63 -11.14
CA SER A 590 -35.58 23.88 -11.26
C SER A 590 -35.95 25.05 -12.19
N ASN A 591 -34.98 25.86 -12.63
CA ASN A 591 -35.24 27.07 -13.40
C ASN A 591 -34.84 26.97 -14.88
N ARG A 592 -35.45 27.82 -15.71
CA ARG A 592 -35.00 28.06 -17.10
C ARG A 592 -33.75 28.93 -17.06
N HIS A 593 -32.75 28.57 -17.86
CA HIS A 593 -31.49 29.28 -17.96
C HIS A 593 -31.50 30.30 -19.10
N TYR A 594 -30.93 31.47 -18.87
CA TYR A 594 -30.82 32.56 -19.83
C TYR A 594 -29.42 33.17 -19.69
N ASN A 595 -28.63 33.15 -20.76
CA ASN A 595 -27.34 33.83 -20.77
C ASN A 595 -27.52 35.33 -20.51
N ARG A 596 -26.47 35.98 -20.02
CA ARG A 596 -26.37 37.43 -19.91
C ARG A 596 -25.21 37.92 -20.75
N VAL A 597 -25.51 38.87 -21.64
CA VAL A 597 -24.51 39.52 -22.48
C VAL A 597 -24.47 40.99 -22.11
N ALA A 598 -23.28 41.49 -21.78
CA ALA A 598 -23.06 42.81 -21.22
C ALA A 598 -23.94 43.10 -19.99
N GLY A 599 -24.15 42.09 -19.13
CA GLY A 599 -25.00 42.18 -17.95
C GLY A 599 -26.51 42.10 -18.21
N ALA A 600 -26.98 42.07 -19.47
CA ALA A 600 -28.40 41.98 -19.80
C ALA A 600 -28.82 40.52 -20.11
N GLU A 601 -29.92 40.06 -19.50
CA GLU A 601 -30.49 38.74 -19.77
C GLU A 601 -30.97 38.60 -21.22
N ALA A 602 -30.56 37.53 -21.89
CA ALA A 602 -30.96 37.21 -23.25
C ALA A 602 -32.45 36.88 -23.33
N ALA A 603 -33.09 37.22 -24.46
CA ALA A 603 -34.52 36.98 -24.65
C ALA A 603 -34.89 35.49 -24.81
N GLN A 604 -33.94 34.66 -25.26
CA GLN A 604 -34.14 33.23 -25.47
C GLN A 604 -33.44 32.43 -24.38
N PRO A 605 -34.09 31.38 -23.84
CA PRO A 605 -33.43 30.47 -22.91
C PRO A 605 -32.39 29.64 -23.64
N THR A 606 -31.48 29.05 -22.88
CA THR A 606 -30.55 28.03 -23.37
C THR A 606 -31.29 26.72 -23.68
N ALA A 607 -30.55 25.69 -24.09
CA ALA A 607 -31.08 24.34 -24.31
C ALA A 607 -31.52 23.63 -23.01
N TRP A 608 -31.20 24.15 -21.83
CA TRP A 608 -31.52 23.49 -20.57
C TRP A 608 -33.03 23.37 -20.34
N ILE A 609 -33.43 22.16 -19.94
CA ILE A 609 -34.80 21.87 -19.53
C ILE A 609 -34.80 21.63 -18.01
N PRO A 610 -35.38 22.51 -17.19
CA PRO A 610 -35.64 22.29 -15.78
C PRO A 610 -36.14 20.88 -15.47
N HIS A 611 -35.56 20.30 -14.43
CA HIS A 611 -35.82 18.94 -13.95
C HIS A 611 -35.46 17.80 -14.91
N SER A 612 -34.80 18.05 -16.04
CA SER A 612 -34.64 17.03 -17.09
C SER A 612 -33.68 15.89 -16.75
N LYS A 613 -32.68 16.13 -15.89
CA LYS A 613 -31.66 15.14 -15.54
C LYS A 613 -31.27 15.24 -14.06
N PRO A 614 -30.88 14.13 -13.41
CA PRO A 614 -30.38 14.14 -12.04
C PRO A 614 -28.92 14.64 -11.97
N PHE A 615 -28.51 15.12 -10.79
CA PHE A 615 -27.12 15.29 -10.41
C PHE A 615 -26.52 13.97 -9.94
N TRP A 616 -25.26 13.77 -10.28
CA TRP A 616 -24.35 12.80 -9.65
C TRP A 616 -23.21 13.57 -8.99
N PHE A 617 -22.81 13.19 -7.79
CA PHE A 617 -21.53 13.65 -7.24
C PHE A 617 -20.46 12.67 -7.68
N THR A 618 -19.77 13.00 -8.77
CA THR A 618 -18.70 12.18 -9.34
C THR A 618 -17.47 12.12 -8.44
N GLU A 619 -17.32 13.12 -7.56
CA GLU A 619 -16.45 13.11 -6.40
C GLU A 619 -17.14 13.82 -5.22
N LEU A 620 -16.88 13.35 -3.99
CA LEU A 620 -17.29 13.98 -2.74
C LEU A 620 -16.30 13.61 -1.63
N GLY A 621 -15.79 14.61 -0.91
CA GLY A 621 -14.94 14.40 0.26
C GLY A 621 -14.31 15.69 0.75
N CYS A 622 -13.54 15.60 1.84
CA CYS A 622 -12.67 16.66 2.29
C CYS A 622 -11.35 16.05 2.81
N PRO A 623 -10.23 16.80 2.84
CA PRO A 623 -8.98 16.27 3.35
C PRO A 623 -9.10 15.96 4.86
N ALA A 624 -8.36 14.97 5.34
CA ALA A 624 -8.27 14.60 6.76
C ALA A 624 -7.38 15.58 7.55
N VAL A 625 -7.63 16.88 7.39
CA VAL A 625 -6.87 18.00 7.96
C VAL A 625 -7.78 18.79 8.89
N ASP A 626 -7.21 19.46 9.91
CA ASP A 626 -7.92 20.44 10.72
C ASP A 626 -8.74 21.39 9.83
N LYS A 627 -10.03 21.56 10.15
CA LYS A 627 -10.98 22.40 9.40
C LYS A 627 -11.09 22.03 7.91
N GLY A 628 -10.88 20.75 7.54
CA GLY A 628 -11.15 20.23 6.19
C GLY A 628 -12.46 20.73 5.55
N PRO A 629 -13.60 20.78 6.27
CA PRO A 629 -14.85 21.33 5.75
C PRO A 629 -14.83 22.80 5.32
N ASN A 630 -13.87 23.62 5.78
CA ASN A 630 -13.72 25.01 5.34
C ASN A 630 -13.28 25.12 3.87
N GLN A 631 -12.54 24.12 3.37
CA GLN A 631 -12.04 24.12 2.00
C GLN A 631 -11.85 22.68 1.50
N PRO A 632 -12.94 21.95 1.16
CA PRO A 632 -12.87 20.52 0.88
C PRO A 632 -12.05 20.11 -0.34
N ASN A 633 -11.78 21.05 -1.25
CA ASN A 633 -11.10 20.81 -2.52
C ASN A 633 -9.57 20.75 -2.41
N VAL A 634 -8.97 21.21 -1.31
CA VAL A 634 -7.50 21.26 -1.21
C VAL A 634 -6.90 19.93 -0.86
N PHE A 635 -5.73 19.68 -1.40
CA PHE A 635 -4.98 18.46 -1.23
C PHE A 635 -3.55 18.80 -0.81
N PRO A 636 -3.14 18.50 0.44
CA PRO A 636 -1.77 18.68 0.87
C PRO A 636 -0.85 17.68 0.16
N ASP A 637 -0.04 18.18 -0.78
CA ASP A 637 0.96 17.42 -1.54
C ASP A 637 2.19 18.30 -1.78
N PRO A 638 3.23 18.22 -0.93
CA PRO A 638 4.35 19.16 -0.94
C PRO A 638 5.09 19.31 -2.28
N LYS A 639 4.99 18.33 -3.18
CA LYS A 639 5.60 18.42 -4.52
C LYS A 639 4.77 19.24 -5.50
N SER A 640 3.46 19.36 -5.31
CA SER A 640 2.55 20.02 -6.24
C SER A 640 2.46 21.53 -6.01
N SER A 641 2.30 22.29 -7.09
CA SER A 641 1.94 23.71 -7.03
C SER A 641 0.54 23.97 -6.45
N GLU A 642 -0.30 22.96 -6.32
CA GLU A 642 -1.63 23.04 -5.68
C GLU A 642 -1.58 22.64 -4.20
N ASN A 643 -0.38 22.47 -3.61
CA ASN A 643 -0.19 22.20 -2.19
C ASN A 643 -0.82 23.31 -1.33
N ALA A 644 -1.89 22.98 -0.62
CA ALA A 644 -2.58 23.91 0.25
C ALA A 644 -3.16 23.21 1.49
N THR A 645 -3.33 23.99 2.56
CA THR A 645 -4.09 23.58 3.74
C THR A 645 -5.43 24.31 3.78
N PRO A 646 -6.49 23.72 4.37
CA PRO A 646 -7.79 24.37 4.43
C PRO A 646 -7.73 25.74 5.12
N TYR A 647 -8.62 26.66 4.74
CA TYR A 647 -8.64 27.99 5.33
C TYR A 647 -8.69 27.98 6.86
N PHE A 648 -7.78 28.74 7.48
CA PHE A 648 -7.61 28.87 8.93
C PHE A 648 -7.22 27.58 9.66
N SER A 649 -6.85 26.53 8.93
CA SER A 649 -6.32 25.28 9.47
C SER A 649 -4.96 25.46 10.13
N ASN A 650 -4.68 24.66 11.16
CA ASN A 650 -3.32 24.50 11.70
C ASN A 650 -2.50 23.41 10.98
N GLY A 651 -3.04 22.79 9.92
CA GLY A 651 -2.35 21.77 9.11
C GLY A 651 -2.21 20.40 9.76
N SER A 652 -2.81 20.17 10.94
CA SER A 652 -2.79 18.88 11.63
C SER A 652 -3.78 17.88 11.07
N ARG A 653 -3.61 16.57 11.37
CA ARG A 653 -4.57 15.54 10.95
C ARG A 653 -5.85 15.62 11.78
N ALA A 654 -7.01 15.50 11.12
CA ALA A 654 -8.32 15.48 11.77
C ALA A 654 -9.33 14.58 11.02
N ASP A 655 -9.34 13.28 11.34
CA ASP A 655 -10.25 12.31 10.69
C ASP A 655 -11.74 12.59 10.98
N ILE A 656 -12.07 13.21 12.13
CA ILE A 656 -13.44 13.62 12.46
C ILE A 656 -14.02 14.61 11.45
N GLY A 657 -13.20 15.48 10.85
CA GLY A 657 -13.67 16.46 9.87
C GLY A 657 -14.28 15.76 8.65
N MET A 658 -13.60 14.73 8.17
CA MET A 658 -14.06 13.90 7.05
C MET A 658 -15.33 13.11 7.41
N ASP A 659 -15.38 12.45 8.58
CA ASP A 659 -16.57 11.72 9.03
C ASP A 659 -17.81 12.63 9.08
N ARG A 660 -17.68 13.80 9.73
CA ARG A 660 -18.80 14.74 9.91
C ARG A 660 -19.21 15.40 8.60
N PHE A 661 -18.27 15.72 7.72
CA PHE A 661 -18.55 16.24 6.37
C PHE A 661 -19.42 15.27 5.56
N LEU A 662 -19.04 13.99 5.52
CA LEU A 662 -19.80 12.97 4.80
C LEU A 662 -21.19 12.74 5.41
N ARG A 663 -21.28 12.67 6.75
CA ARG A 663 -22.57 12.53 7.46
C ARG A 663 -23.49 13.74 7.22
N ALA A 664 -22.94 14.95 7.11
CA ALA A 664 -23.70 16.16 6.81
C ALA A 664 -24.40 16.06 5.45
N HIS A 665 -23.68 15.64 4.40
CA HIS A 665 -24.28 15.41 3.08
C HIS A 665 -25.34 14.29 3.10
N TYR A 666 -25.03 13.12 3.67
CA TYR A 666 -26.00 12.02 3.73
C TYR A 666 -27.27 12.43 4.47
N ARG A 667 -27.16 13.16 5.58
CA ARG A 667 -28.31 13.67 6.33
C ARG A 667 -29.11 14.68 5.53
N HIS A 668 -28.45 15.69 4.95
CA HIS A 668 -29.13 16.75 4.22
C HIS A 668 -29.95 16.21 3.04
N TRP A 669 -29.35 15.37 2.21
CA TRP A 669 -29.98 14.87 0.98
C TRP A 669 -31.01 13.77 1.20
N GLN A 670 -31.10 13.18 2.40
CA GLN A 670 -32.21 12.30 2.75
C GLN A 670 -33.53 13.08 2.86
N ASP A 671 -33.48 14.28 3.42
CA ASP A 671 -34.68 15.10 3.69
C ASP A 671 -34.91 16.20 2.64
N ASN A 672 -33.87 16.65 1.93
CA ASN A 672 -33.89 17.82 1.04
C ASN A 672 -33.54 17.49 -0.42
N ASN A 673 -34.19 16.47 -0.98
CA ASN A 673 -33.91 16.00 -2.34
C ASN A 673 -35.20 15.85 -3.15
N PRO A 674 -35.63 16.90 -3.90
CA PRO A 674 -36.90 16.93 -4.59
C PRO A 674 -36.96 15.96 -5.76
N VAL A 675 -38.16 15.46 -6.09
CA VAL A 675 -38.38 14.50 -7.17
C VAL A 675 -38.73 15.22 -8.47
N SER A 676 -38.08 14.82 -9.57
CA SER A 676 -38.37 15.34 -10.90
C SER A 676 -39.75 14.90 -11.40
N PRO A 677 -40.58 15.82 -11.93
CA PRO A 677 -41.79 15.44 -12.64
C PRO A 677 -41.51 14.81 -14.02
N LEU A 678 -40.28 14.93 -14.57
CA LEU A 678 -39.94 14.45 -15.91
C LEU A 678 -39.46 13.00 -15.93
N TYR A 679 -38.60 12.62 -14.99
CA TYR A 679 -38.06 11.24 -14.91
C TYR A 679 -38.49 10.47 -13.65
N GLY A 680 -39.23 11.10 -12.73
CA GLY A 680 -39.82 10.44 -11.56
C GLY A 680 -38.84 10.04 -10.45
N GLY A 681 -37.58 10.47 -10.50
CA GLY A 681 -36.55 10.21 -9.50
C GLY A 681 -36.08 11.48 -8.78
N PRO A 682 -35.26 11.34 -7.71
CA PRO A 682 -34.73 12.48 -6.96
C PRO A 682 -33.72 13.30 -7.78
N MET A 683 -33.64 14.60 -7.49
CA MET A 683 -32.72 15.56 -8.09
C MET A 683 -31.26 15.10 -7.98
N LEU A 684 -30.82 14.65 -6.81
CA LEU A 684 -29.53 14.00 -6.60
C LEU A 684 -29.73 12.48 -6.53
N ASP A 685 -29.02 11.74 -7.38
CA ASP A 685 -29.01 10.27 -7.30
C ASP A 685 -28.09 9.82 -6.16
N MET A 686 -28.69 9.45 -5.01
CA MET A 686 -27.97 9.03 -3.81
C MET A 686 -27.14 7.75 -4.01
N ASP A 687 -27.42 6.94 -5.04
CA ASP A 687 -26.60 5.77 -5.38
C ASP A 687 -25.35 6.17 -6.19
N ARG A 688 -25.24 7.43 -6.60
CA ARG A 688 -24.17 7.99 -7.45
C ARG A 688 -23.45 9.16 -6.76
N ILE A 689 -23.28 9.05 -5.44
CA ILE A 689 -22.38 9.89 -4.65
C ILE A 689 -21.07 9.12 -4.48
N TYR A 690 -20.10 9.35 -5.35
CA TYR A 690 -18.81 8.68 -5.32
C TYR A 690 -17.91 9.39 -4.33
N LEU A 691 -17.58 8.71 -3.24
CA LEU A 691 -16.62 9.25 -2.28
C LEU A 691 -15.22 9.24 -2.88
N TRP A 692 -14.54 10.38 -2.79
CA TRP A 692 -13.12 10.51 -3.12
C TRP A 692 -12.34 10.43 -1.80
N SER A 693 -11.51 9.40 -1.56
CA SER A 693 -11.24 8.26 -2.46
C SER A 693 -10.89 6.96 -1.72
N TRP A 694 -10.95 5.84 -2.45
CA TRP A 694 -10.46 4.54 -2.01
C TRP A 694 -9.30 4.07 -2.90
N ASP A 695 -8.15 3.77 -2.29
CA ASP A 695 -6.96 3.30 -3.00
C ASP A 695 -7.00 1.77 -3.15
N THR A 696 -6.64 1.31 -4.34
CA THR A 696 -6.51 -0.13 -4.62
C THR A 696 -5.27 -0.75 -3.97
N ARG A 697 -4.30 0.07 -3.54
CA ARG A 697 -3.23 -0.35 -2.64
C ARG A 697 -3.82 -0.63 -1.25
N PRO A 698 -3.62 -1.81 -0.67
CA PRO A 698 -4.27 -2.17 0.58
C PRO A 698 -3.68 -1.42 1.78
N PHE A 699 -4.51 -1.18 2.80
CA PHE A 699 -4.06 -0.67 4.10
C PHE A 699 -3.69 -1.84 5.04
N PRO A 700 -2.64 -1.75 5.87
CA PRO A 700 -1.79 -0.58 6.11
C PRO A 700 -0.56 -0.50 5.20
N GLU A 701 -0.38 -1.43 4.26
CA GLU A 701 0.80 -1.44 3.39
C GLU A 701 0.94 -0.11 2.65
N PHE A 702 -0.14 0.45 2.14
CA PHE A 702 -0.26 1.89 1.93
C PHE A 702 -0.89 2.50 3.19
N PRO A 703 -0.17 3.34 3.96
CA PRO A 703 1.03 4.10 3.57
C PRO A 703 2.40 3.56 4.02
N LEU A 704 2.51 2.39 4.65
CA LEU A 704 3.76 1.95 5.29
C LEU A 704 4.94 1.62 4.34
N ALA A 705 4.67 1.23 3.09
CA ALA A 705 5.66 0.78 2.10
C ALA A 705 6.22 1.94 1.25
N ALA A 706 6.86 2.90 1.92
CA ALA A 706 7.48 4.08 1.28
C ALA A 706 8.67 3.76 0.36
N ASP A 707 9.26 2.56 0.50
CA ASP A 707 10.28 2.02 -0.40
C ASP A 707 9.72 1.54 -1.75
N ILE A 708 8.40 1.33 -1.83
CA ILE A 708 7.68 0.92 -3.03
C ILE A 708 6.94 2.10 -3.67
N TRP A 709 6.29 2.95 -2.84
CA TRP A 709 5.45 4.05 -3.31
C TRP A 709 5.93 5.41 -2.78
N GLY A 710 6.16 6.36 -3.69
CA GLY A 710 6.70 7.69 -3.35
C GLY A 710 5.69 8.70 -2.78
N ASP A 711 4.40 8.40 -2.80
CA ASP A 711 3.30 9.29 -2.38
C ASP A 711 2.69 8.91 -1.02
N THR A 712 3.35 8.05 -0.25
CA THR A 712 2.85 7.51 1.03
C THR A 712 2.60 8.57 2.10
N GLU A 713 3.37 9.66 2.13
CA GLU A 713 3.17 10.74 3.09
C GLU A 713 1.82 11.46 2.91
N ASN A 714 1.30 11.48 1.67
CA ASN A 714 0.05 12.16 1.35
C ASN A 714 -1.16 11.47 1.99
N TRP A 715 -1.11 10.15 2.24
CA TRP A 715 -2.22 9.41 2.89
C TRP A 715 -2.67 10.09 4.17
N ARG A 716 -1.74 10.62 4.97
CA ARG A 716 -2.01 11.14 6.32
C ARG A 716 -2.98 12.32 6.32
N LEU A 717 -2.91 13.16 5.29
CA LEU A 717 -3.66 14.43 5.22
C LEU A 717 -4.63 14.51 4.03
N GLY A 718 -4.53 13.63 3.04
CA GLY A 718 -5.47 13.62 1.91
C GLY A 718 -6.80 12.94 2.21
N HIS A 719 -7.58 12.71 1.17
CA HIS A 719 -8.97 12.25 1.21
C HIS A 719 -9.15 10.73 1.32
N TRP A 720 -8.06 9.96 1.49
CA TRP A 720 -8.11 8.50 1.50
C TRP A 720 -9.00 7.93 2.61
N LEU A 721 -9.92 7.05 2.25
CA LEU A 721 -10.79 6.34 3.16
C LEU A 721 -10.16 5.07 3.76
N ASN A 722 -9.13 4.51 3.11
CA ASN A 722 -8.43 3.30 3.55
C ASN A 722 -7.90 3.49 4.99
N GLY A 723 -8.21 2.53 5.87
CA GLY A 723 -7.90 2.61 7.31
C GLY A 723 -8.80 3.56 8.12
N ARG A 724 -9.28 4.65 7.51
CA ARG A 724 -10.15 5.64 8.18
C ARG A 724 -11.58 5.17 8.30
N ILE A 725 -12.22 4.69 7.23
CA ILE A 725 -13.65 4.32 7.25
C ILE A 725 -13.96 3.16 8.23
N SER A 726 -12.93 2.38 8.57
CA SER A 726 -12.98 1.31 9.56
C SER A 726 -12.80 1.79 11.01
N GLY A 727 -12.63 3.09 11.23
CA GLY A 727 -12.57 3.74 12.54
C GLY A 727 -13.95 4.08 13.11
N VAL A 728 -13.96 4.90 14.16
CA VAL A 728 -15.18 5.27 14.89
C VAL A 728 -15.09 6.69 15.45
N SER A 729 -16.14 7.47 15.18
CA SER A 729 -16.35 8.78 15.80
C SER A 729 -16.80 8.62 17.26
N LEU A 730 -16.37 9.51 18.15
CA LEU A 730 -16.59 9.33 19.60
C LEU A 730 -18.08 9.30 19.98
N ASP A 731 -18.94 10.05 19.28
CA ASP A 731 -20.38 10.00 19.49
C ASP A 731 -20.98 8.63 19.17
N GLU A 732 -20.54 8.02 18.08
CA GLU A 732 -20.98 6.68 17.69
C GLU A 732 -20.38 5.60 18.59
N LEU A 733 -19.15 5.77 19.08
CA LEU A 733 -18.53 4.87 20.06
C LEU A 733 -19.30 4.86 21.38
N ILE A 734 -19.57 6.03 21.97
CA ILE A 734 -20.31 6.13 23.24
C ILE A 734 -21.71 5.52 23.07
N ALA A 735 -22.42 5.86 22.00
CA ALA A 735 -23.73 5.28 21.72
C ALA A 735 -23.68 3.75 21.56
N GLY A 736 -22.66 3.22 20.89
CA GLY A 736 -22.41 1.79 20.74
C GLY A 736 -22.18 1.09 22.09
N ILE A 737 -21.32 1.67 22.95
CA ILE A 737 -21.03 1.13 24.28
C ILE A 737 -22.30 1.11 25.15
N LEU A 738 -23.06 2.20 25.19
CA LEU A 738 -24.30 2.25 25.98
C LEU A 738 -25.29 1.17 25.51
N LYS A 739 -25.43 0.98 24.20
CA LYS A 739 -26.29 -0.04 23.60
C LYS A 739 -25.84 -1.46 23.97
N ASP A 740 -24.56 -1.79 23.83
CA ASP A 740 -24.04 -3.14 24.12
C ASP A 740 -24.10 -3.45 25.63
N PHE A 741 -24.12 -2.43 26.50
CA PHE A 741 -24.38 -2.56 27.95
C PHE A 741 -25.88 -2.56 28.32
N GLY A 742 -26.80 -2.47 27.35
CA GLY A 742 -28.24 -2.47 27.58
C GLY A 742 -28.77 -1.20 28.25
N LEU A 743 -28.08 -0.08 28.13
CA LEU A 743 -28.48 1.21 28.69
C LEU A 743 -29.39 2.01 27.73
N PRO A 744 -30.22 2.94 28.26
CA PRO A 744 -31.07 3.80 27.43
C PRO A 744 -30.27 4.66 26.44
N GLU A 745 -30.92 5.05 25.35
CA GLU A 745 -30.32 5.93 24.34
C GLU A 745 -29.97 7.31 24.93
N ALA A 746 -28.72 7.74 24.70
CA ALA A 746 -28.21 9.05 25.08
C ALA A 746 -28.16 10.01 23.89
N ASP A 747 -28.06 11.31 24.14
CA ASP A 747 -27.62 12.26 23.12
C ASP A 747 -26.09 12.35 23.15
N CYS A 748 -25.45 11.69 22.19
CA CYS A 748 -23.99 11.73 22.04
C CYS A 748 -23.55 12.73 20.97
N SER A 749 -24.47 13.41 20.28
CA SER A 749 -24.15 14.19 19.07
C SER A 749 -23.16 15.34 19.30
N GLY A 750 -23.03 15.79 20.55
CA GLY A 750 -22.06 16.78 20.99
C GLY A 750 -20.70 16.22 21.42
N ALA A 751 -20.45 14.91 21.29
CA ALA A 751 -19.14 14.33 21.59
C ALA A 751 -18.24 14.40 20.34
N ASP A 752 -17.17 15.17 20.45
CA ASP A 752 -16.16 15.34 19.42
C ASP A 752 -14.93 14.48 19.74
N GLY A 753 -14.55 13.60 18.82
CA GLY A 753 -13.37 12.76 18.88
C GLY A 753 -13.40 11.69 17.79
N TYR A 754 -12.26 11.07 17.54
CA TYR A 754 -12.13 9.97 16.57
C TYR A 754 -11.12 8.95 17.08
N LEU A 755 -11.35 7.68 16.77
CA LEU A 755 -10.44 6.56 17.08
C LEU A 755 -10.39 5.62 15.89
N SER A 756 -9.24 5.00 15.63
CA SER A 756 -9.17 3.89 14.65
C SER A 756 -9.91 2.65 15.18
N GLY A 757 -9.98 2.50 16.50
CA GLY A 757 -10.77 1.46 17.14
C GLY A 757 -10.72 1.52 18.67
N PHE A 758 -11.52 0.68 19.32
CA PHE A 758 -11.61 0.55 20.76
C PHE A 758 -12.05 -0.88 21.14
N VAL A 759 -11.45 -1.45 22.18
CA VAL A 759 -11.75 -2.81 22.65
C VAL A 759 -12.14 -2.84 24.12
N ILE A 760 -13.16 -3.62 24.44
CA ILE A 760 -13.53 -3.98 25.82
C ILE A 760 -13.26 -5.47 25.95
N SER A 761 -12.17 -5.82 26.63
CA SER A 761 -11.67 -7.21 26.70
C SER A 761 -11.94 -7.91 28.02
N GLU A 762 -12.44 -7.18 29.02
CA GLU A 762 -12.76 -7.70 30.35
C GLU A 762 -14.13 -7.21 30.81
N PRO A 763 -14.84 -7.99 31.65
CA PRO A 763 -16.07 -7.51 32.27
C PRO A 763 -15.81 -6.23 33.05
N SER A 764 -16.55 -5.18 32.73
CA SER A 764 -16.46 -3.88 33.39
C SER A 764 -17.85 -3.27 33.52
N SER A 765 -17.94 -2.07 34.11
CA SER A 765 -19.16 -1.25 34.05
C SER A 765 -19.06 -0.26 32.89
N ALA A 766 -20.20 0.16 32.32
CA ALA A 766 -20.21 1.18 31.27
C ALA A 766 -19.47 2.46 31.72
N ARG A 767 -19.61 2.85 33.00
CA ARG A 767 -18.86 3.96 33.59
C ARG A 767 -17.35 3.70 33.56
N GLY A 768 -16.89 2.55 34.05
CA GLY A 768 -15.46 2.22 34.10
C GLY A 768 -14.79 2.15 32.72
N VAL A 769 -15.56 1.85 31.67
CA VAL A 769 -15.09 1.90 30.28
C VAL A 769 -15.08 3.33 29.73
N LEU A 770 -16.15 4.10 29.97
CA LEU A 770 -16.32 5.44 29.40
C LEU A 770 -15.45 6.48 30.08
N GLU A 771 -15.26 6.43 31.40
CA GLU A 771 -14.61 7.48 32.17
C GLU A 771 -13.18 7.84 31.68
N PRO A 772 -12.29 6.87 31.36
CA PRO A 772 -11.00 7.21 30.75
C PRO A 772 -11.12 7.92 29.39
N LEU A 773 -12.09 7.51 28.55
CA LEU A 773 -12.36 8.14 27.26
C LEU A 773 -12.84 9.58 27.46
N LEU A 774 -13.81 9.79 28.34
CA LEU A 774 -14.38 11.10 28.65
C LEU A 774 -13.30 12.07 29.16
N ASN A 775 -12.40 11.59 30.03
CA ASN A 775 -11.32 12.41 30.59
C ASN A 775 -10.30 12.85 29.53
N VAL A 776 -9.86 11.93 28.65
CA VAL A 776 -8.85 12.22 27.63
C VAL A 776 -9.39 13.08 26.50
N PHE A 777 -10.62 12.84 26.05
CA PHE A 777 -11.25 13.65 25.00
C PHE A 777 -11.89 14.93 25.54
N GLY A 778 -12.02 15.10 26.85
CA GLY A 778 -12.64 16.27 27.46
C GLY A 778 -14.14 16.33 27.16
N VAL A 779 -14.86 15.24 27.44
CA VAL A 779 -16.31 15.11 27.25
C VAL A 779 -16.97 14.98 28.62
N HIS A 780 -18.03 15.75 28.86
CA HIS A 780 -18.85 15.62 30.05
C HIS A 780 -20.09 14.78 29.74
N GLY A 781 -20.39 13.84 30.62
CA GLY A 781 -21.65 13.09 30.63
C GLY A 781 -22.53 13.59 31.77
N PHE A 782 -23.74 14.04 31.47
CA PHE A 782 -24.71 14.51 32.46
C PHE A 782 -26.13 14.13 32.08
N GLU A 783 -27.06 14.26 33.01
CA GLU A 783 -28.48 14.05 32.77
C GLU A 783 -29.17 15.41 32.54
N GLN A 784 -30.05 15.45 31.56
CA GLN A 784 -30.93 16.60 31.31
C GLN A 784 -32.28 16.10 30.79
N ALA A 785 -33.35 16.49 31.48
CA ALA A 785 -34.74 16.20 31.11
C ALA A 785 -35.05 14.70 30.86
N GLY A 786 -34.52 13.83 31.72
CA GLY A 786 -34.65 12.37 31.67
C GLY A 786 -33.71 11.67 30.69
N ARG A 787 -32.78 12.38 30.05
CA ARG A 787 -31.87 11.83 29.03
C ARG A 787 -30.41 12.09 29.40
N PHE A 788 -29.56 11.09 29.19
CA PHE A 788 -28.11 11.29 29.25
C PHE A 788 -27.62 12.08 28.04
N ILE A 789 -26.79 13.08 28.28
CA ILE A 789 -26.14 13.91 27.27
C ILE A 789 -24.63 13.78 27.43
N PHE A 790 -23.94 13.53 26.33
CA PHE A 790 -22.48 13.55 26.23
C PHE A 790 -22.06 14.69 25.33
N LYS A 791 -21.26 15.59 25.89
CA LYS A 791 -20.91 16.84 25.22
C LYS A 791 -19.46 17.21 25.50
N SER A 792 -18.68 17.48 24.45
CA SER A 792 -17.33 18.01 24.57
C SER A 792 -17.36 19.36 25.29
N ILE A 793 -16.41 19.55 26.20
CA ILE A 793 -16.29 20.77 27.01
C ILE A 793 -16.16 22.02 26.11
N THR A 794 -15.51 21.88 24.95
CA THR A 794 -15.36 22.93 23.93
C THR A 794 -16.68 23.37 23.30
N ARG A 795 -17.75 22.57 23.41
CA ARG A 795 -19.11 22.90 22.94
C ARG A 795 -19.97 23.56 24.02
N ALA A 796 -19.43 23.83 25.21
CA ALA A 796 -20.19 24.49 26.27
C ALA A 796 -20.81 25.80 25.73
N GLY A 797 -22.05 26.08 26.14
CA GLY A 797 -22.86 27.16 25.56
C GLY A 797 -22.27 28.56 25.73
N SER A 798 -23.04 29.58 25.30
CA SER A 798 -22.73 30.98 25.60
C SER A 798 -22.47 31.18 27.09
N VAL A 799 -21.48 32.02 27.43
CA VAL A 799 -21.16 32.31 28.83
C VAL A 799 -22.38 32.96 29.48
N LEU A 800 -22.90 32.37 30.55
CA LEU A 800 -23.87 33.02 31.42
C LEU A 800 -23.12 33.87 32.46
N GLU A 801 -23.32 35.18 32.39
CA GLU A 801 -22.81 36.10 33.40
C GLU A 801 -23.67 36.01 34.67
N LEU A 802 -23.04 35.72 35.80
CA LEU A 802 -23.69 35.60 37.11
C LEU A 802 -23.28 36.80 37.98
N PRO A 803 -24.16 37.81 38.14
CA PRO A 803 -23.84 39.01 38.91
C PRO A 803 -24.11 38.86 40.42
N ASP A 804 -25.13 38.06 40.79
CA ASP A 804 -25.67 38.01 42.15
C ASP A 804 -25.61 36.58 42.71
N PHE A 805 -25.29 36.48 44.00
CA PHE A 805 -25.21 35.22 44.75
C PHE A 805 -26.11 35.29 45.98
N VAL A 806 -26.61 34.13 46.43
CA VAL A 806 -27.32 34.03 47.71
C VAL A 806 -26.30 33.85 48.82
N GLN A 807 -26.44 34.59 49.92
CA GLN A 807 -25.66 34.39 51.15
C GLN A 807 -26.39 33.42 52.07
N PRO A 808 -25.91 32.18 52.27
CA PRO A 808 -26.47 31.26 53.24
C PRO A 808 -26.09 31.68 54.68
N GLU A 809 -26.86 31.26 55.67
CA GLU A 809 -26.58 31.57 57.09
C GLU A 809 -25.34 30.82 57.62
N ASP A 810 -25.09 29.60 57.14
CA ASP A 810 -24.07 28.69 57.69
C ASP A 810 -22.78 28.59 56.85
N ARG A 811 -22.66 29.32 55.73
CA ARG A 811 -21.47 29.29 54.85
C ARG A 811 -21.34 30.55 53.99
N GLU A 812 -20.19 30.73 53.34
CA GLU A 812 -19.92 31.83 52.40
C GLU A 812 -20.73 31.70 51.09
N ALA A 813 -21.13 32.83 50.50
CA ALA A 813 -21.89 32.87 49.23
C ALA A 813 -21.11 32.34 48.01
N LEU A 814 -19.78 32.51 48.03
CA LEU A 814 -18.84 32.03 47.01
C LEU A 814 -17.54 31.60 47.69
N THR A 815 -17.15 30.35 47.46
CA THR A 815 -15.86 29.79 47.83
C THR A 815 -15.05 29.54 46.57
N VAL A 816 -13.83 30.08 46.51
CA VAL A 816 -12.86 29.78 45.45
C VAL A 816 -11.75 28.91 46.02
N MET A 817 -11.58 27.72 45.46
CA MET A 817 -10.49 26.81 45.82
C MET A 817 -9.46 26.81 44.71
N ILE A 818 -8.19 26.95 45.07
CA ILE A 818 -7.06 26.89 44.15
C ILE A 818 -6.05 25.89 44.71
N GLU A 819 -5.90 24.77 44.02
CA GLU A 819 -4.86 23.78 44.28
C GLU A 819 -3.47 24.38 43.97
N ASP A 820 -2.48 24.06 44.81
CA ASP A 820 -1.10 24.51 44.62
C ASP A 820 -0.56 23.91 43.31
N ARG A 821 0.21 24.71 42.57
CA ARG A 821 0.87 24.21 41.36
C ARG A 821 1.87 23.10 41.67
N GLY A 822 2.47 23.10 42.86
CA GLY A 822 3.38 22.05 43.31
C GLY A 822 2.71 20.67 43.44
N ASP A 823 1.41 20.65 43.71
CA ASP A 823 0.62 19.42 43.91
C ASP A 823 0.03 18.87 42.59
N LEU A 824 0.12 19.63 41.50
CA LEU A 824 -0.28 19.19 40.16
C LEU A 824 0.76 18.24 39.55
N PRO A 825 0.35 17.32 38.66
CA PRO A 825 1.30 16.49 37.94
C PRO A 825 2.26 17.36 37.10
N SER A 826 3.54 16.99 37.10
CA SER A 826 4.52 17.57 36.16
C SER A 826 4.64 16.75 34.88
N VAL A 827 4.19 15.49 34.88
CA VAL A 827 4.16 14.63 33.69
C VAL A 827 2.77 14.01 33.54
N ALA A 828 2.24 14.06 32.32
CA ALA A 828 1.05 13.31 31.91
C ALA A 828 1.47 12.25 30.88
N GLU A 829 1.09 11.00 31.12
CA GLU A 829 1.37 9.88 30.22
C GLU A 829 0.08 9.24 29.71
N LEU A 830 -0.06 9.15 28.40
CA LEU A 830 -1.17 8.48 27.73
C LEU A 830 -0.65 7.27 26.98
N TYR A 831 -1.23 6.10 27.23
CA TYR A 831 -0.88 4.87 26.53
C TYR A 831 -2.07 4.31 25.75
N CYS A 832 -1.83 3.94 24.48
CA CYS A 832 -2.81 3.37 23.55
C CYS A 832 -2.11 2.43 22.56
N ASN A 833 -2.86 1.76 21.68
CA ASN A 833 -2.26 0.94 20.61
C ASN A 833 -2.14 1.75 19.30
N ASP A 834 -1.04 1.60 18.56
CA ASP A 834 -0.81 2.30 17.29
C ASP A 834 -1.10 1.39 16.08
N PRO A 835 -2.10 1.71 15.23
CA PRO A 835 -2.51 0.84 14.13
C PRO A 835 -1.43 0.71 13.02
N LEU A 836 -0.53 1.68 12.91
CA LEU A 836 0.55 1.70 11.91
C LEU A 836 1.85 1.08 12.43
N ARG A 837 1.86 0.58 13.68
CA ARG A 837 2.98 -0.16 14.29
C ARG A 837 2.51 -1.52 14.80
N ASP A 838 1.75 -2.22 13.97
CA ASP A 838 1.19 -3.55 14.29
C ASP A 838 0.41 -3.60 15.62
N PHE A 839 -0.25 -2.50 15.98
CA PHE A 839 -0.99 -2.35 17.25
C PHE A 839 -0.11 -2.50 18.49
N GLN A 840 1.19 -2.22 18.39
CA GLN A 840 2.05 -2.09 19.56
C GLN A 840 1.62 -0.92 20.44
N ILE A 841 1.85 -1.05 21.75
CA ILE A 841 1.56 0.01 22.72
C ILE A 841 2.47 1.20 22.43
N ALA A 842 1.86 2.34 22.17
CA ALA A 842 2.52 3.64 22.06
C ALA A 842 2.21 4.46 23.33
N GLY A 843 3.26 5.06 23.90
CA GLY A 843 3.14 6.03 24.99
C GLY A 843 3.41 7.45 24.49
N ALA A 844 2.51 8.37 24.81
CA ALA A 844 2.72 9.81 24.67
C ALA A 844 2.96 10.41 26.05
N SER A 845 4.02 11.21 26.21
CA SER A 845 4.39 11.84 27.48
C SER A 845 4.54 13.34 27.29
N VAL A 846 3.85 14.11 28.12
CA VAL A 846 3.87 15.57 28.12
C VAL A 846 4.39 16.04 29.47
N ARG A 847 5.36 16.97 29.47
CA ARG A 847 5.99 17.49 30.68
C ARG A 847 5.78 18.99 30.84
N ARG A 848 5.50 19.43 32.07
CA ARG A 848 5.50 20.84 32.49
C ARG A 848 6.67 21.10 33.44
N ALA A 849 7.14 22.35 33.48
CA ALA A 849 8.27 22.76 34.32
C ALA A 849 7.91 22.88 35.82
N GLU A 850 6.64 23.17 36.12
CA GLU A 850 6.08 23.24 37.47
C GLU A 850 5.19 22.00 37.72
N GLY A 851 5.11 21.55 38.98
CA GLY A 851 4.39 20.35 39.43
C GLY A 851 5.30 19.23 39.93
N GLN A 852 4.71 18.16 40.45
CA GLN A 852 5.41 16.98 40.93
C GLN A 852 4.68 15.69 40.54
N GLY A 853 5.45 14.64 40.23
CA GLY A 853 4.91 13.32 39.93
C GLY A 853 4.38 13.16 38.50
N THR A 854 3.89 11.95 38.24
CA THR A 854 3.36 11.53 36.95
C THR A 854 1.90 11.09 37.11
N GLU A 855 1.03 11.58 36.25
CA GLU A 855 -0.33 11.08 36.08
C GLU A 855 -0.39 10.24 34.81
N THR A 856 -0.74 8.96 34.95
CA THR A 856 -0.73 8.01 33.84
C THR A 856 -2.15 7.53 33.55
N LEU A 857 -2.54 7.57 32.27
CA LEU A 857 -3.80 7.03 31.80
C LEU A 857 -3.58 6.05 30.65
N SER A 858 -4.27 4.93 30.74
CA SER A 858 -4.21 3.83 29.78
C SER A 858 -5.56 3.69 29.09
N LEU A 859 -5.58 3.78 27.76
CA LEU A 859 -6.79 3.59 26.96
C LEU A 859 -6.71 2.27 26.21
N SER A 860 -7.79 1.50 26.24
CA SER A 860 -8.00 0.37 25.32
C SER A 860 -8.37 0.83 23.88
N GLY A 861 -8.02 2.07 23.54
CA GLY A 861 -8.22 2.67 22.24
C GLY A 861 -7.04 2.45 21.29
N VAL A 862 -7.33 2.57 20.01
CA VAL A 862 -6.37 2.50 18.91
C VAL A 862 -6.32 3.87 18.23
N MET A 863 -5.14 4.47 18.23
CA MET A 863 -4.85 5.77 17.61
C MET A 863 -3.34 5.90 17.34
N GLU A 864 -2.97 6.74 16.40
CA GLU A 864 -1.57 7.02 16.09
C GLU A 864 -0.90 7.89 17.17
N GLN A 865 0.42 7.76 17.31
CA GLN A 865 1.22 8.47 18.32
C GLN A 865 1.01 10.00 18.34
N GLY A 866 0.82 10.61 17.17
CA GLY A 866 0.62 12.06 17.06
C GLY A 866 -0.70 12.53 17.68
N GLN A 867 -1.80 11.80 17.45
CA GLN A 867 -3.08 12.06 18.10
C GLN A 867 -3.00 11.83 19.62
N ALA A 868 -2.34 10.77 20.06
CA ALA A 868 -2.14 10.50 21.50
C ALA A 868 -1.38 11.65 22.19
N THR A 869 -0.38 12.23 21.51
CA THR A 869 0.37 13.38 22.01
C THR A 869 -0.51 14.62 22.13
N ALA A 870 -1.29 14.96 21.09
CA ALA A 870 -2.22 16.08 21.13
C ALA A 870 -3.27 15.95 22.24
N LEU A 871 -3.80 14.75 22.45
CA LEU A 871 -4.76 14.46 23.53
C LEU A 871 -4.12 14.55 24.93
N ALA A 872 -2.88 14.07 25.10
CA ALA A 872 -2.14 14.20 26.35
C ALA A 872 -1.84 15.68 26.69
N GLU A 873 -1.52 16.50 25.68
CA GLU A 873 -1.33 17.94 25.88
C GLU A 873 -2.63 18.64 26.29
N ALA A 874 -3.74 18.30 25.61
CA ALA A 874 -5.06 18.81 25.93
C ALA A 874 -5.50 18.41 27.34
N TRP A 875 -5.28 17.15 27.73
CA TRP A 875 -5.57 16.65 29.08
C TRP A 875 -4.74 17.36 30.15
N MET A 876 -3.43 17.50 29.94
CA MET A 876 -2.55 18.22 30.86
C MET A 876 -2.97 19.69 31.02
N ALA A 877 -3.36 20.35 29.93
CA ALA A 877 -3.86 21.72 29.97
C ALA A 877 -5.17 21.85 30.77
N ARG A 878 -6.11 20.90 30.58
CA ARG A 878 -7.36 20.85 31.36
C ARG A 878 -7.12 20.62 32.84
N ARG A 879 -6.30 19.62 33.21
CA ARG A 879 -5.97 19.33 34.61
C ARG A 879 -5.37 20.53 35.34
N HIS A 880 -4.51 21.30 34.67
CA HIS A 880 -3.93 22.54 35.20
C HIS A 880 -4.92 23.70 35.28
N ALA A 881 -5.94 23.74 34.43
CA ALA A 881 -7.01 24.72 34.53
C ALA A 881 -7.97 24.41 35.68
N GLU A 882 -8.38 23.14 35.80
CA GLU A 882 -9.31 22.59 36.80
C GLU A 882 -8.80 22.71 38.24
N ARG A 883 -7.51 23.01 38.44
CA ARG A 883 -6.93 23.38 39.75
C ARG A 883 -7.71 24.49 40.46
N ARG A 884 -8.46 25.30 39.72
CA ARG A 884 -9.37 26.32 40.24
C ARG A 884 -10.81 25.82 40.17
N SER A 885 -11.43 25.66 41.33
CA SER A 885 -12.85 25.33 41.44
C SER A 885 -13.58 26.38 42.28
N VAL A 886 -14.88 26.47 42.05
CA VAL A 886 -15.77 27.41 42.73
C VAL A 886 -17.02 26.68 43.22
N ASP A 887 -17.45 27.02 44.42
CA ASP A 887 -18.73 26.58 45.01
C ASP A 887 -19.49 27.85 45.41
N PHE A 888 -20.72 28.00 44.93
CA PHE A 888 -21.53 29.19 45.18
C PHE A 888 -23.02 28.87 45.22
N ALA A 889 -23.80 29.76 45.83
CA ALA A 889 -25.25 29.62 45.92
C ALA A 889 -25.98 30.62 45.03
N LEU A 890 -27.01 30.15 44.33
CA LEU A 890 -27.86 30.91 43.43
C LEU A 890 -29.34 30.89 43.87
N PRO A 891 -30.10 31.94 43.52
CA PRO A 891 -31.55 31.95 43.71
C PRO A 891 -32.24 31.03 42.68
N TRP A 892 -33.46 30.57 43.01
CA TRP A 892 -34.30 29.75 42.11
C TRP A 892 -34.65 30.42 40.78
N SER A 893 -34.52 31.75 40.65
CA SER A 893 -34.65 32.44 39.36
C SER A 893 -33.59 31.99 38.33
N MET A 894 -32.50 31.36 38.77
CA MET A 894 -31.45 30.78 37.93
C MET A 894 -31.61 29.27 37.70
N ALA A 895 -32.82 28.72 37.90
CA ALA A 895 -33.12 27.30 37.71
C ALA A 895 -32.83 26.77 36.29
N ALA A 896 -32.72 27.65 35.31
CA ALA A 896 -32.36 27.30 33.93
C ALA A 896 -30.87 26.89 33.77
N LEU A 897 -30.04 27.05 34.80
CA LEU A 897 -28.64 26.63 34.77
C LEU A 897 -28.54 25.11 34.93
N HIS A 898 -27.84 24.43 34.02
CA HIS A 898 -27.63 22.98 34.02
C HIS A 898 -26.15 22.62 34.20
N VAL A 899 -25.89 21.35 34.54
CA VAL A 899 -24.53 20.79 34.48
C VAL A 899 -24.05 20.86 33.02
N GLY A 900 -22.78 21.25 32.83
CA GLY A 900 -22.20 21.48 31.51
C GLY A 900 -22.32 22.91 30.98
N ASP A 901 -23.10 23.79 31.65
CA ASP A 901 -23.20 25.20 31.25
C ASP A 901 -21.94 25.98 31.58
N ARG A 902 -21.63 26.97 30.73
CA ARG A 902 -20.49 27.87 30.90
C ARG A 902 -20.94 29.11 31.65
N VAL A 903 -20.28 29.42 32.77
CA VAL A 903 -20.61 30.58 33.62
C VAL A 903 -19.39 31.49 33.81
N ARG A 904 -19.65 32.77 34.02
CA ARG A 904 -18.65 33.74 34.48
C ARG A 904 -19.17 34.43 35.73
N LEU A 905 -18.30 34.52 36.72
CA LEU A 905 -18.65 35.06 38.04
C LEU A 905 -18.23 36.53 38.09
N GLY A 906 -19.21 37.45 37.96
CA GLY A 906 -18.93 38.89 37.82
C GLY A 906 -18.18 39.53 38.99
N ILE A 907 -18.20 38.88 40.16
CA ILE A 907 -17.51 39.33 41.37
C ILE A 907 -16.01 38.99 41.39
N LEU A 908 -15.56 38.03 40.57
CA LEU A 908 -14.16 37.66 40.49
C LEU A 908 -13.46 38.53 39.43
N SER A 909 -12.43 39.27 39.83
CA SER A 909 -11.61 40.04 38.90
C SER A 909 -10.86 39.11 37.94
N GLY A 910 -11.25 39.10 36.67
CA GLY A 910 -10.63 38.33 35.58
C GLY A 910 -11.68 37.63 34.72
N GLU A 911 -11.60 37.78 33.40
CA GLU A 911 -12.52 37.20 32.40
C GLU A 911 -12.36 35.67 32.27
N ARG A 912 -12.50 34.92 33.37
CA ARG A 912 -12.39 33.46 33.36
C ARG A 912 -13.77 32.81 33.27
N ASN A 913 -13.86 31.82 32.40
CA ASN A 913 -15.04 30.99 32.26
C ASN A 913 -14.89 29.74 33.15
N TYR A 914 -15.99 29.33 33.76
CA TYR A 914 -16.11 28.08 34.51
C TYR A 914 -17.16 27.21 33.82
N VAL A 915 -17.07 25.89 33.99
CA VAL A 915 -18.11 24.96 33.58
C VAL A 915 -18.77 24.34 34.80
N VAL A 916 -20.09 24.32 34.82
CA VAL A 916 -20.86 23.73 35.93
C VAL A 916 -20.64 22.22 35.92
N THR A 917 -20.20 21.66 37.04
CA THR A 917 -19.93 20.23 37.22
C THR A 917 -20.92 19.56 38.18
N GLY A 918 -21.65 20.35 38.98
CA GLY A 918 -22.66 19.81 39.88
C GLY A 918 -23.65 20.86 40.35
N LEU A 919 -24.86 20.40 40.62
CA LEU A 919 -25.98 21.18 41.14
C LEU A 919 -26.62 20.42 42.30
N ASP A 920 -26.99 21.13 43.36
CA ASP A 920 -27.78 20.61 44.48
C ASP A 920 -28.93 21.57 44.76
N ASP A 921 -30.16 21.07 44.58
CA ASP A 921 -31.39 21.86 44.62
C ASP A 921 -32.14 21.63 45.94
N GLY A 922 -32.11 22.63 46.82
CA GLY A 922 -32.85 22.67 48.08
C GLY A 922 -33.64 23.97 48.25
N GLU A 923 -33.58 24.61 49.42
CA GLU A 923 -34.14 25.96 49.59
C GLU A 923 -33.43 27.00 48.70
N ILE A 924 -32.14 26.77 48.47
CA ILE A 924 -31.27 27.52 47.55
C ILE A 924 -30.61 26.52 46.58
N ARG A 925 -30.20 27.00 45.40
CA ARG A 925 -29.47 26.18 44.42
C ARG A 925 -27.98 26.31 44.68
N THR A 926 -27.31 25.22 45.05
CA THR A 926 -25.86 25.19 45.20
C THR A 926 -25.21 24.73 43.90
N VAL A 927 -24.21 25.46 43.43
CA VAL A 927 -23.53 25.23 42.16
C VAL A 927 -22.06 24.98 42.41
N ARG A 928 -21.53 23.92 41.79
CA ARG A 928 -20.10 23.63 41.72
C ARG A 928 -19.64 23.79 40.29
N ALA A 929 -18.53 24.48 40.09
CA ALA A 929 -17.95 24.68 38.78
C ALA A 929 -16.42 24.65 38.84
N VAL A 930 -15.81 24.28 37.72
CA VAL A 930 -14.34 24.24 37.56
C VAL A 930 -13.92 25.18 36.45
N ALA A 931 -12.74 25.79 36.58
CA ALA A 931 -12.26 26.72 35.58
C ALA A 931 -11.99 25.98 34.26
N LEU A 932 -12.45 26.56 33.16
CA LEU A 932 -12.16 26.07 31.83
C LEU A 932 -10.72 26.43 31.45
N ALA A 933 -10.04 25.47 30.82
CA ALA A 933 -8.78 25.78 30.16
C ALA A 933 -9.02 26.85 29.07
N PRO A 934 -8.06 27.75 28.84
CA PRO A 934 -8.08 28.55 27.62
C PRO A 934 -8.21 27.61 26.42
N ASN A 935 -8.95 28.05 25.40
CA ASN A 935 -9.22 27.28 24.19
C ASN A 935 -7.95 27.10 23.34
N ILE A 936 -7.03 26.25 23.82
CA ILE A 936 -5.78 25.90 23.15
C ILE A 936 -6.03 24.62 22.36
N VAL A 937 -5.93 24.74 21.04
CA VAL A 937 -5.99 23.59 20.13
C VAL A 937 -4.60 22.99 20.03
N PHE A 938 -4.45 21.73 20.44
CA PHE A 938 -3.21 20.98 20.28
C PHE A 938 -3.27 20.16 18.99
N ALA A 939 -2.23 20.30 18.19
CA ALA A 939 -2.20 19.80 16.81
C ALA A 939 -1.53 18.42 16.73
N ASP A 940 -2.17 17.48 16.03
CA ASP A 940 -1.51 16.23 15.62
C ASP A 940 -0.53 16.51 14.45
N HIS A 941 0.76 16.60 14.79
CA HIS A 941 1.87 16.67 13.84
C HIS A 941 2.71 15.38 13.78
N GLY A 942 2.10 14.23 14.11
CA GLY A 942 2.75 12.93 13.97
C GLY A 942 3.17 12.64 12.53
N LYS A 943 4.09 11.67 12.36
CA LYS A 943 4.51 11.18 11.04
C LYS A 943 4.06 9.76 10.83
N THR A 944 3.83 9.37 9.58
CA THR A 944 3.67 7.96 9.21
C THR A 944 4.96 7.23 9.60
N PRO A 945 4.89 6.14 10.40
CA PRO A 945 6.08 5.38 10.74
C PRO A 945 6.64 4.71 9.50
N THR A 946 7.95 4.58 9.43
CA THR A 946 8.60 3.74 8.42
C THR A 946 8.48 2.29 8.86
N SER A 947 7.93 1.43 8.00
CA SER A 947 8.08 -0.01 8.21
C SER A 947 9.56 -0.37 8.10
N PRO A 948 10.10 -1.26 8.95
CA PRO A 948 11.36 -1.92 8.61
C PRO A 948 11.15 -2.58 7.25
N GLY A 949 11.88 -2.12 6.23
CA GLY A 949 11.81 -2.68 4.89
C GLY A 949 12.14 -4.17 4.90
N GLY A 950 11.56 -4.91 3.95
CA GLY A 950 11.72 -6.35 3.83
C GLY A 950 10.56 -7.13 4.42
N GLY A 951 9.44 -7.18 3.68
CA GLY A 951 8.45 -8.24 3.86
C GLY A 951 9.11 -9.63 3.73
N PRO A 952 8.47 -10.71 4.20
CA PRO A 952 9.04 -12.04 4.14
C PRO A 952 9.48 -12.35 2.70
N ALA A 953 10.79 -12.47 2.52
CA ALA A 953 11.37 -12.76 1.22
C ALA A 953 10.80 -14.10 0.75
N LEU A 954 10.12 -14.08 -0.39
CA LEU A 954 9.42 -15.25 -0.90
C LEU A 954 10.42 -16.27 -1.39
N ASP A 955 10.19 -17.50 -0.98
CA ASP A 955 10.96 -18.63 -1.48
C ASP A 955 10.74 -18.75 -3.00
N MET A 956 11.83 -18.99 -3.72
CA MET A 956 11.85 -18.96 -5.19
C MET A 956 12.62 -20.14 -5.73
N LYS A 957 12.19 -20.64 -6.90
CA LYS A 957 13.03 -21.58 -7.65
C LYS A 957 14.39 -20.94 -7.95
N PRO A 958 15.49 -21.66 -7.71
CA PRO A 958 16.82 -21.13 -7.95
C PRO A 958 17.09 -21.03 -9.45
N ILE A 959 17.90 -20.05 -9.85
CA ILE A 959 18.65 -20.17 -11.11
C ILE A 959 19.70 -21.24 -10.89
N PHE A 960 19.83 -22.15 -11.85
CA PHE A 960 20.86 -23.16 -11.79
C PHE A 960 21.50 -23.40 -13.15
N HIS A 961 22.74 -23.86 -13.11
CA HIS A 961 23.46 -24.36 -14.27
C HIS A 961 23.98 -25.76 -13.98
N MET A 962 23.69 -26.68 -14.90
CA MET A 962 24.33 -27.99 -14.97
C MET A 962 25.66 -27.82 -15.73
N ILE A 963 26.76 -28.27 -15.14
CA ILE A 963 28.11 -27.94 -15.57
C ILE A 963 28.90 -29.24 -15.74
N ASP A 964 29.18 -29.64 -16.98
CA ASP A 964 30.07 -30.77 -17.26
C ASP A 964 31.51 -30.29 -17.34
N LEU A 965 32.27 -30.44 -16.24
CA LEU A 965 33.65 -29.97 -16.15
C LEU A 965 34.66 -31.03 -16.60
N PRO A 966 35.83 -30.62 -17.11
CA PRO A 966 37.00 -31.49 -17.18
C PRO A 966 37.37 -32.06 -15.79
N LEU A 967 38.20 -33.10 -15.76
CA LEU A 967 38.68 -33.65 -14.49
C LEU A 967 39.54 -32.62 -13.75
N TRP A 968 39.02 -32.11 -12.64
CA TRP A 968 39.74 -31.16 -11.79
C TRP A 968 40.94 -31.84 -11.12
N PRO A 969 42.10 -31.16 -10.96
CA PRO A 969 43.25 -31.71 -10.24
C PRO A 969 42.86 -32.22 -8.84
N GLY A 970 43.23 -33.47 -8.53
CA GLY A 970 42.89 -34.13 -7.26
C GLY A 970 41.46 -34.70 -7.17
N ALA A 971 40.64 -34.60 -8.22
CA ALA A 971 39.34 -35.27 -8.25
C ALA A 971 39.46 -36.76 -8.60
N GLU A 972 38.89 -37.62 -7.76
CA GLU A 972 39.00 -39.08 -7.92
C GLU A 972 38.00 -39.66 -8.95
N GLU A 973 36.84 -39.00 -9.17
CA GLU A 973 35.75 -39.57 -9.99
C GLU A 973 35.18 -38.59 -11.04
N PRO A 974 35.16 -38.97 -12.34
CA PRO A 974 34.59 -38.15 -13.42
C PRO A 974 33.10 -37.81 -13.27
N ALA A 975 32.29 -38.72 -12.73
CA ALA A 975 30.86 -38.45 -12.48
C ALA A 975 30.67 -37.26 -11.52
N GLY A 976 31.58 -37.11 -10.56
CA GLY A 976 31.61 -36.00 -9.61
C GLY A 976 31.93 -34.64 -10.25
N GLN A 977 32.41 -34.61 -11.50
CA GLN A 977 32.67 -33.38 -12.26
C GLN A 977 31.47 -32.89 -13.05
N PHE A 978 30.38 -33.67 -13.08
CA PHE A 978 29.08 -33.11 -13.42
C PHE A 978 28.55 -32.35 -12.21
N ARG A 979 28.73 -31.03 -12.25
CA ARG A 979 28.48 -30.10 -11.16
C ARG A 979 27.17 -29.36 -11.37
N ILE A 980 26.68 -28.76 -10.30
CA ILE A 980 25.58 -27.82 -10.31
C ILE A 980 25.96 -26.58 -9.50
N ALA A 981 25.65 -25.42 -10.06
CA ALA A 981 25.70 -24.14 -9.36
C ALA A 981 24.27 -23.60 -9.26
N CYS A 982 23.86 -23.18 -8.07
CA CYS A 982 22.51 -22.69 -7.80
C CYS A 982 22.55 -21.32 -7.12
N HIS A 983 21.62 -20.44 -7.48
CA HIS A 983 21.48 -19.11 -6.90
C HIS A 983 20.01 -18.73 -6.73
N ALA A 984 19.66 -18.16 -5.57
CA ALA A 984 18.37 -17.54 -5.31
C ALA A 984 18.50 -16.45 -4.23
N LYS A 985 17.59 -15.48 -4.25
CA LYS A 985 17.44 -14.48 -3.19
C LYS A 985 15.95 -14.39 -2.79
N PRO A 986 15.56 -14.82 -1.57
CA PRO A 986 16.40 -15.34 -0.48
C PRO A 986 16.94 -16.74 -0.80
N TRP A 987 18.03 -17.13 -0.13
CA TRP A 987 18.60 -18.47 -0.27
C TRP A 987 18.08 -19.41 0.81
N ARG A 988 17.48 -20.53 0.39
CA ARG A 988 16.93 -21.58 1.28
C ARG A 988 17.55 -22.96 1.05
N GLY A 989 18.63 -23.02 0.27
CA GLY A 989 19.12 -24.25 -0.32
C GLY A 989 18.32 -24.69 -1.55
N ALA A 990 18.91 -25.55 -2.37
CA ALA A 990 18.29 -26.11 -3.57
C ALA A 990 18.34 -27.64 -3.55
N ALA A 991 17.20 -28.29 -3.74
CA ALA A 991 17.13 -29.74 -3.88
C ALA A 991 17.20 -30.13 -5.36
N VAL A 992 18.01 -31.15 -5.67
CA VAL A 992 18.28 -31.64 -7.02
C VAL A 992 17.79 -33.07 -7.14
N PHE A 993 16.92 -33.31 -8.11
CA PHE A 993 16.34 -34.61 -8.41
C PHE A 993 16.68 -35.02 -9.84
N ALA A 994 16.76 -36.31 -10.10
CA ALA A 994 16.91 -36.83 -11.47
C ALA A 994 16.03 -38.05 -11.74
N SER A 995 15.51 -38.15 -12.96
CA SER A 995 14.78 -39.31 -13.47
C SER A 995 15.08 -39.58 -14.95
N PRO A 996 15.14 -40.86 -15.39
CA PRO A 996 15.17 -41.20 -16.81
C PRO A 996 13.82 -40.95 -17.53
N SER A 997 12.73 -40.66 -16.80
CA SER A 997 11.38 -40.37 -17.32
C SER A 997 10.83 -39.04 -16.76
N GLU A 998 9.60 -38.67 -17.11
CA GLU A 998 8.92 -37.46 -16.60
C GLU A 998 8.29 -37.64 -15.20
N ASP A 999 8.44 -38.83 -14.61
CA ASP A 999 7.96 -39.22 -13.27
C ASP A 999 9.07 -39.97 -12.50
N GLY A 1000 8.83 -40.39 -11.26
CA GLY A 1000 9.81 -41.20 -10.50
C GLY A 1000 11.12 -40.49 -10.11
N PHE A 1001 11.09 -39.16 -9.95
CA PHE A 1001 12.26 -38.36 -9.55
C PHE A 1001 12.88 -38.82 -8.22
N ALA A 1002 14.17 -39.16 -8.27
CA ALA A 1002 14.96 -39.49 -7.08
C ALA A 1002 15.85 -38.31 -6.69
N GLU A 1003 15.88 -37.96 -5.40
CA GLU A 1003 16.78 -36.92 -4.87
C GLU A 1003 18.24 -37.36 -5.05
N ARG A 1004 19.06 -36.45 -5.58
CA ARG A 1004 20.48 -36.67 -5.87
C ARG A 1004 21.39 -35.90 -4.93
N THR A 1005 21.05 -34.65 -4.64
CA THR A 1005 21.82 -33.80 -3.73
C THR A 1005 20.98 -32.61 -3.26
N VAL A 1006 21.44 -31.96 -2.19
CA VAL A 1006 20.92 -30.67 -1.72
C VAL A 1006 22.07 -29.67 -1.66
N VAL A 1007 21.98 -28.60 -2.44
CA VAL A 1007 22.92 -27.48 -2.45
C VAL A 1007 22.63 -26.60 -1.24
N GLN A 1008 23.57 -26.57 -0.28
CA GLN A 1008 23.42 -25.85 0.98
C GLN A 1008 23.76 -24.37 0.87
N ASP A 1009 24.77 -24.02 0.07
CA ASP A 1009 25.28 -22.67 -0.10
C ASP A 1009 25.00 -22.14 -1.51
N ARG A 1010 24.68 -20.85 -1.63
CA ARG A 1010 24.46 -20.22 -2.94
C ARG A 1010 25.78 -20.02 -3.67
N ALA A 1011 25.79 -20.28 -4.97
CA ALA A 1011 26.93 -19.98 -5.83
C ALA A 1011 27.04 -18.48 -6.14
N ILE A 1012 28.28 -17.99 -6.29
CA ILE A 1012 28.55 -16.67 -6.86
C ILE A 1012 28.40 -16.78 -8.36
N MET A 1013 27.31 -16.19 -8.86
CA MET A 1013 26.88 -16.26 -10.25
C MET A 1013 26.63 -14.85 -10.79
N GLY A 1014 26.74 -14.68 -12.10
CA GLY A 1014 26.51 -13.43 -12.79
C GLY A 1014 26.45 -13.61 -14.30
N GLU A 1015 26.57 -12.52 -15.01
CA GLU A 1015 26.57 -12.51 -16.48
C GLU A 1015 27.51 -11.43 -17.03
N LEU A 1016 28.02 -11.64 -18.24
CA LEU A 1016 28.84 -10.65 -18.95
C LEU A 1016 28.01 -9.39 -19.25
N THR A 1017 28.55 -8.20 -18.99
CA THR A 1017 27.91 -6.93 -19.35
C THR A 1017 28.33 -6.41 -20.73
N ALA A 1018 29.36 -7.01 -21.33
CA ALA A 1018 29.86 -6.72 -22.66
C ALA A 1018 30.40 -8.00 -23.33
N PRO A 1019 30.43 -8.08 -24.67
CA PRO A 1019 31.01 -9.21 -25.37
C PRO A 1019 32.50 -9.43 -25.04
N LEU A 1020 32.92 -10.68 -24.95
CA LEU A 1020 34.30 -11.12 -24.69
C LEU A 1020 34.85 -11.89 -25.89
N GLU A 1021 35.85 -11.32 -26.55
CA GLU A 1021 36.55 -11.93 -27.68
C GLU A 1021 37.25 -13.26 -27.30
N GLY A 1022 37.44 -14.11 -28.31
CA GLY A 1022 38.20 -15.35 -28.18
C GLY A 1022 39.68 -15.09 -27.83
N ALA A 1023 40.28 -15.97 -27.03
CA ALA A 1023 41.65 -15.79 -26.57
C ALA A 1023 42.42 -17.12 -26.44
N PRO A 1024 43.76 -17.10 -26.65
CA PRO A 1024 44.58 -18.31 -26.54
C PRO A 1024 44.82 -18.71 -25.07
N SER A 1025 44.99 -20.02 -24.84
CA SER A 1025 45.36 -20.59 -23.53
C SER A 1025 46.87 -20.63 -23.30
N GLY A 1026 47.29 -20.97 -22.06
CA GLY A 1026 48.69 -21.24 -21.70
C GLY A 1026 49.57 -20.01 -21.42
N ARG A 1027 48.99 -18.80 -21.36
CA ARG A 1027 49.70 -17.57 -21.00
C ARG A 1027 48.80 -16.56 -20.29
N LEU A 1028 49.42 -15.65 -19.54
CA LEU A 1028 48.72 -14.53 -18.92
C LEU A 1028 48.33 -13.50 -19.98
N ILE A 1029 47.07 -13.04 -19.94
CA ILE A 1029 46.50 -12.08 -20.90
C ILE A 1029 46.23 -10.76 -20.19
N GLU A 1030 46.96 -9.71 -20.55
CA GLU A 1030 46.84 -8.39 -19.91
C GLU A 1030 45.96 -7.40 -20.70
N GLY A 1031 45.84 -7.56 -22.02
CA GLY A 1031 45.10 -6.64 -22.90
C GLY A 1031 43.60 -6.91 -23.06
N GLN A 1032 43.03 -7.84 -22.30
CA GLN A 1032 41.62 -8.20 -22.34
C GLN A 1032 41.05 -8.19 -20.92
N SER A 1033 39.82 -7.70 -20.76
CA SER A 1033 39.09 -7.72 -19.50
C SER A 1033 37.76 -8.42 -19.62
N VAL A 1034 37.30 -9.01 -18.53
CA VAL A 1034 35.95 -9.57 -18.39
C VAL A 1034 35.14 -8.63 -17.51
N GLU A 1035 34.05 -8.07 -18.04
CA GLU A 1035 33.13 -7.25 -17.25
C GLU A 1035 31.88 -8.06 -16.92
N VAL A 1036 31.59 -8.22 -15.64
CA VAL A 1036 30.49 -9.05 -15.13
C VAL A 1036 29.59 -8.28 -14.17
N ALA A 1037 28.29 -8.53 -14.26
CA ALA A 1037 27.32 -8.17 -13.22
C ALA A 1037 27.00 -9.43 -12.39
N LEU A 1038 27.29 -9.39 -11.09
CA LEU A 1038 26.99 -10.49 -10.17
C LEU A 1038 25.56 -10.39 -9.65
N TYR A 1039 24.93 -11.55 -9.46
CA TYR A 1039 23.60 -11.65 -8.85
C TYR A 1039 23.69 -11.47 -7.32
N ALA A 1040 24.76 -11.98 -6.70
CA ALA A 1040 25.22 -11.61 -5.37
C ALA A 1040 26.68 -12.07 -5.16
N GLY A 1041 27.31 -11.55 -4.11
CA GLY A 1041 28.69 -11.88 -3.73
C GLY A 1041 29.69 -10.80 -4.16
N GLU A 1042 30.95 -11.04 -3.84
CA GLU A 1042 32.07 -10.15 -4.15
C GLU A 1042 33.21 -10.97 -4.77
N LEU A 1043 34.04 -10.33 -5.58
CA LEU A 1043 35.25 -10.93 -6.15
C LEU A 1043 36.48 -10.26 -5.54
N GLN A 1044 37.59 -10.99 -5.50
CA GLN A 1044 38.81 -10.50 -4.85
C GLN A 1044 40.02 -10.78 -5.72
N SER A 1045 40.94 -9.81 -5.77
CA SER A 1045 42.26 -10.00 -6.38
C SER A 1045 43.09 -11.00 -5.60
N ARG A 1046 43.86 -11.86 -6.30
CA ARG A 1046 44.73 -12.87 -5.69
C ARG A 1046 46.12 -12.87 -6.31
N PRO A 1047 47.18 -13.08 -5.51
CA PRO A 1047 48.55 -13.14 -6.04
C PRO A 1047 48.72 -14.35 -6.95
N MET A 1048 49.61 -14.22 -7.96
CA MET A 1048 49.86 -15.25 -8.97
C MET A 1048 50.09 -16.65 -8.39
N ALA A 1049 50.84 -16.76 -7.27
CA ALA A 1049 51.09 -18.04 -6.63
C ALA A 1049 49.80 -18.77 -6.20
N GLN A 1050 48.78 -18.03 -5.74
CA GLN A 1050 47.49 -18.63 -5.38
C GLN A 1050 46.66 -18.99 -6.61
N ILE A 1051 46.73 -18.16 -7.66
CA ILE A 1051 46.09 -18.44 -8.95
C ILE A 1051 46.61 -19.75 -9.54
N LEU A 1052 47.93 -19.94 -9.57
CA LEU A 1052 48.53 -21.19 -10.07
C LEU A 1052 48.17 -22.42 -9.21
N ASN A 1053 47.66 -22.22 -7.99
CA ASN A 1053 47.10 -23.27 -7.13
C ASN A 1053 45.56 -23.36 -7.20
N GLY A 1054 44.94 -22.79 -8.23
CA GLY A 1054 43.50 -22.90 -8.50
C GLY A 1054 42.61 -21.79 -7.93
N ALA A 1055 43.17 -20.76 -7.27
CA ALA A 1055 42.37 -19.63 -6.79
C ALA A 1055 41.77 -18.81 -7.95
N ASN A 1056 40.67 -18.10 -7.67
CA ASN A 1056 39.90 -17.30 -8.65
C ASN A 1056 39.55 -18.06 -9.93
N THR A 1057 39.29 -19.36 -9.81
CA THR A 1057 38.75 -20.13 -10.93
C THR A 1057 37.31 -19.73 -11.16
N ALA A 1058 36.97 -19.40 -12.40
CA ALA A 1058 35.63 -19.09 -12.84
C ALA A 1058 35.30 -19.80 -14.16
N LEU A 1059 34.01 -19.84 -14.44
CA LEU A 1059 33.44 -20.52 -15.60
C LEU A 1059 32.69 -19.52 -16.47
N LEU A 1060 32.84 -19.66 -17.79
CA LEU A 1060 32.06 -18.93 -18.79
C LEU A 1060 31.47 -19.90 -19.80
N ARG A 1061 30.17 -19.78 -20.09
CA ARG A 1061 29.51 -20.67 -21.05
C ARG A 1061 29.82 -20.23 -22.48
N ALA A 1062 30.40 -21.12 -23.28
CA ALA A 1062 30.59 -20.89 -24.71
C ALA A 1062 29.26 -21.08 -25.48
N PRO A 1063 29.10 -20.49 -26.68
CA PRO A 1063 27.88 -20.64 -27.49
C PRO A 1063 27.52 -22.10 -27.81
N GLY A 1064 28.52 -22.98 -27.90
CA GLY A 1064 28.34 -24.43 -28.12
C GLY A 1064 27.83 -25.21 -26.89
N GLY A 1065 27.64 -24.55 -25.74
CA GLY A 1065 27.15 -25.16 -24.49
C GLY A 1065 28.24 -25.62 -23.53
N ASP A 1066 29.48 -25.81 -24.01
CA ASP A 1066 30.65 -26.15 -23.18
C ASP A 1066 31.03 -24.99 -22.24
N TRP A 1067 31.61 -25.34 -21.09
CA TRP A 1067 32.10 -24.36 -20.12
C TRP A 1067 33.61 -24.14 -20.30
N GLU A 1068 34.00 -22.88 -20.50
CA GLU A 1068 35.37 -22.45 -20.38
C GLU A 1068 35.75 -22.34 -18.90
N VAL A 1069 36.87 -22.94 -18.52
CA VAL A 1069 37.51 -22.70 -17.22
C VAL A 1069 38.57 -21.61 -17.42
N PHE A 1070 38.48 -20.53 -16.64
CA PHE A 1070 39.47 -19.45 -16.67
C PHE A 1070 39.76 -18.92 -15.26
N GLN A 1071 40.84 -18.16 -15.12
CA GLN A 1071 41.22 -17.52 -13.86
C GLN A 1071 41.56 -16.05 -14.07
N PHE A 1072 41.44 -15.25 -13.01
CA PHE A 1072 41.75 -13.82 -13.02
C PHE A 1072 42.58 -13.42 -11.80
N LEU A 1073 43.58 -12.56 -12.00
CA LEU A 1073 44.42 -12.07 -10.90
C LEU A 1073 43.80 -10.86 -10.20
N GLU A 1074 43.20 -9.97 -10.98
CA GLU A 1074 42.74 -8.66 -10.54
C GLU A 1074 41.22 -8.57 -10.70
N ALA A 1075 40.54 -8.12 -9.65
CA ALA A 1075 39.12 -7.83 -9.63
C ALA A 1075 38.90 -6.42 -9.06
N GLU A 1076 38.22 -5.58 -9.82
CA GLU A 1076 37.87 -4.21 -9.46
C GLU A 1076 36.35 -4.03 -9.54
N GLU A 1077 35.72 -3.54 -8.47
CA GLU A 1077 34.30 -3.17 -8.51
C GLU A 1077 34.16 -1.79 -9.19
N ILE A 1078 33.51 -1.76 -10.36
CA ILE A 1078 33.34 -0.57 -11.20
C ILE A 1078 31.94 0.05 -11.08
N GLY A 1079 31.08 -0.56 -10.27
CA GLY A 1079 29.72 -0.13 -9.95
C GLY A 1079 29.04 -1.17 -9.07
N GLN A 1080 27.86 -0.88 -8.53
CA GLN A 1080 27.16 -1.80 -7.62
C GLN A 1080 27.01 -3.20 -8.24
N SER A 1081 27.69 -4.21 -7.64
CA SER A 1081 27.71 -5.59 -8.14
C SER A 1081 28.26 -5.76 -9.56
N ARG A 1082 28.97 -4.77 -10.11
CA ARG A 1082 29.62 -4.81 -11.42
C ARG A 1082 31.13 -4.82 -11.26
N TRP A 1083 31.76 -5.81 -11.86
CA TRP A 1083 33.18 -6.09 -11.67
C TRP A 1083 33.92 -6.15 -12.99
N LYS A 1084 35.12 -5.59 -13.02
CA LYS A 1084 36.08 -5.73 -14.10
C LYS A 1084 37.19 -6.68 -13.65
N LEU A 1085 37.41 -7.74 -14.42
CA LEU A 1085 38.42 -8.76 -14.17
C LEU A 1085 39.53 -8.64 -15.22
N THR A 1086 40.78 -8.57 -14.77
CA THR A 1086 41.95 -8.39 -15.64
C THR A 1086 43.02 -9.42 -15.34
N ARG A 1087 44.01 -9.50 -16.24
CA ARG A 1087 45.16 -10.41 -16.15
C ARG A 1087 44.69 -11.86 -16.07
N LEU A 1088 44.18 -12.33 -17.20
CA LEU A 1088 43.39 -13.55 -17.32
C LEU A 1088 44.27 -14.74 -17.72
N LEU A 1089 43.95 -15.92 -17.19
CA LEU A 1089 44.39 -17.22 -17.71
C LEU A 1089 43.17 -17.92 -18.31
N ARG A 1090 43.12 -18.04 -19.64
CA ARG A 1090 41.96 -18.56 -20.38
C ARG A 1090 42.12 -20.05 -20.71
N GLY A 1091 41.03 -20.75 -20.99
CA GLY A 1091 41.03 -22.13 -21.52
C GLY A 1091 41.80 -23.16 -20.67
N GLN A 1092 41.67 -23.12 -19.35
CA GLN A 1092 42.34 -24.05 -18.43
C GLN A 1092 41.75 -25.47 -18.53
N LEU A 1093 42.53 -26.48 -18.12
CA LEU A 1093 42.12 -27.89 -18.06
C LEU A 1093 41.50 -28.44 -19.37
N GLY A 1094 42.03 -28.01 -20.52
CA GLY A 1094 41.59 -28.49 -21.81
C GLY A 1094 40.39 -27.74 -22.41
N THR A 1095 40.02 -26.57 -21.89
CA THR A 1095 38.86 -25.81 -22.39
C THR A 1095 39.24 -24.76 -23.45
N GLU A 1096 40.32 -24.99 -24.21
CA GLU A 1096 40.88 -24.00 -25.15
C GLU A 1096 39.93 -23.69 -26.32
N GLN A 1097 39.16 -24.66 -26.78
CA GLN A 1097 38.14 -24.43 -27.82
C GLN A 1097 37.04 -23.48 -27.31
N ALA A 1098 36.57 -23.68 -26.07
CA ALA A 1098 35.60 -22.79 -25.43
C ALA A 1098 36.18 -21.37 -25.22
N ALA A 1099 37.46 -21.26 -24.90
CA ALA A 1099 38.17 -19.98 -24.77
C ALA A 1099 38.34 -19.21 -26.08
N SER A 1100 38.45 -19.94 -27.19
CA SER A 1100 38.64 -19.37 -28.53
C SER A 1100 37.34 -18.84 -29.15
N ALA A 1101 36.18 -19.19 -28.57
CA ALA A 1101 34.88 -18.69 -29.01
C ALA A 1101 34.60 -17.29 -28.43
N LEU A 1102 34.07 -16.41 -29.28
CA LEU A 1102 33.41 -15.16 -28.86
C LEU A 1102 32.26 -15.49 -27.90
N LYS A 1103 32.13 -14.69 -26.85
CA LYS A 1103 31.02 -14.75 -25.89
C LYS A 1103 30.30 -13.42 -25.92
N ASP A 1104 28.98 -13.44 -26.08
CA ASP A 1104 28.17 -12.23 -26.11
C ASP A 1104 27.94 -11.66 -24.70
N ALA A 1105 27.37 -10.46 -24.63
CA ALA A 1105 26.78 -10.00 -23.36
C ALA A 1105 25.70 -10.99 -22.90
N GLU A 1106 25.40 -10.99 -21.60
CA GLU A 1106 24.48 -11.94 -20.93
C GLU A 1106 25.00 -13.40 -20.86
N THR A 1107 26.23 -13.70 -21.32
CA THR A 1107 26.85 -15.01 -21.10
C THR A 1107 27.00 -15.30 -19.60
N PRO A 1108 26.55 -16.47 -19.09
CA PRO A 1108 26.67 -16.83 -17.68
C PRO A 1108 28.12 -16.88 -17.20
N PHE A 1109 28.34 -16.28 -16.03
CA PHE A 1109 29.57 -16.33 -15.24
C PHE A 1109 29.31 -17.05 -13.91
N ILE A 1110 30.21 -17.95 -13.51
CA ILE A 1110 30.13 -18.68 -12.24
C ILE A 1110 31.52 -18.71 -11.62
N LEU A 1111 31.67 -18.28 -10.36
CA LEU A 1111 32.90 -18.54 -9.60
C LEU A 1111 32.89 -19.99 -9.13
N LEU A 1112 33.96 -20.73 -9.40
CA LEU A 1112 34.10 -22.11 -8.95
C LEU A 1112 34.63 -22.14 -7.51
N ASP A 1113 33.72 -22.28 -6.55
CA ASP A 1113 34.00 -22.41 -5.11
C ASP A 1113 33.25 -23.60 -4.48
N GLY A 1114 33.19 -23.64 -3.15
CA GLY A 1114 32.51 -24.71 -2.40
C GLY A 1114 31.00 -24.81 -2.64
N ALA A 1115 30.36 -23.78 -3.17
CA ALA A 1115 28.92 -23.79 -3.48
C ALA A 1115 28.61 -24.49 -4.82
N VAL A 1116 29.63 -24.75 -5.65
CA VAL A 1116 29.50 -25.52 -6.90
C VAL A 1116 29.75 -27.01 -6.63
N VAL A 1117 28.68 -27.71 -6.29
CA VAL A 1117 28.72 -29.10 -5.81
C VAL A 1117 28.50 -30.11 -6.93
N SER A 1118 28.80 -31.38 -6.68
CA SER A 1118 28.40 -32.46 -7.60
C SER A 1118 26.88 -32.55 -7.69
N ALA A 1119 26.35 -32.68 -8.90
CA ALA A 1119 24.92 -32.86 -9.14
C ALA A 1119 24.40 -34.24 -8.66
N GLY A 1120 25.28 -35.17 -8.30
CA GLY A 1120 24.90 -36.54 -7.90
C GLY A 1120 24.61 -37.47 -9.08
N LEU A 1121 25.25 -37.24 -10.23
CA LEU A 1121 25.27 -38.16 -11.36
C LEU A 1121 25.97 -39.46 -10.96
N GLN A 1122 25.37 -40.62 -11.28
CA GLN A 1122 25.99 -41.92 -11.02
C GLN A 1122 26.86 -42.37 -12.20
N VAL A 1123 27.88 -43.18 -11.92
CA VAL A 1123 28.79 -43.73 -12.95
C VAL A 1123 28.09 -44.36 -14.17
N PRO A 1124 27.08 -45.25 -14.03
CA PRO A 1124 26.40 -45.83 -15.20
C PRO A 1124 25.51 -44.83 -15.96
N GLU A 1125 25.29 -43.63 -15.40
CA GLU A 1125 24.48 -42.58 -16.01
C GLU A 1125 25.32 -41.59 -16.84
N ILE A 1126 26.65 -41.70 -16.82
CA ILE A 1126 27.54 -40.84 -17.60
C ILE A 1126 27.16 -40.90 -19.09
N GLY A 1127 26.95 -39.74 -19.69
CA GLY A 1127 26.56 -39.59 -21.10
C GLY A 1127 25.10 -39.92 -21.40
N LEU A 1128 24.31 -40.42 -20.44
CA LEU A 1128 22.87 -40.59 -20.60
C LEU A 1128 22.16 -39.25 -20.41
N GLU A 1129 21.15 -39.00 -21.24
CA GLU A 1129 20.26 -37.86 -21.06
C GLU A 1129 19.25 -38.16 -19.94
N LEU A 1130 19.21 -37.32 -18.91
CA LEU A 1130 18.30 -37.44 -17.78
C LEU A 1130 17.44 -36.18 -17.63
N ASN A 1131 16.26 -36.31 -17.04
CA ASN A 1131 15.45 -35.19 -16.57
C ASN A 1131 15.94 -34.77 -15.19
N TRP A 1132 16.52 -33.59 -15.08
CA TRP A 1132 16.98 -32.98 -13.85
C TRP A 1132 15.95 -31.96 -13.36
N ARG A 1133 15.38 -32.19 -12.19
CA ARG A 1133 14.42 -31.27 -11.56
C ARG A 1133 15.06 -30.61 -10.35
N VAL A 1134 15.18 -29.29 -10.39
CA VAL A 1134 15.92 -28.50 -9.40
C VAL A 1134 15.00 -27.42 -8.85
N GLY A 1135 14.95 -27.28 -7.53
CA GLY A 1135 14.04 -26.33 -6.88
C GLY A 1135 14.40 -25.99 -5.45
N THR A 1136 13.62 -25.11 -4.83
CA THR A 1136 13.84 -24.71 -3.43
C THR A 1136 13.70 -25.92 -2.51
N ALA A 1137 14.68 -26.11 -1.61
CA ALA A 1137 14.61 -27.22 -0.65
C ALA A 1137 13.38 -27.10 0.26
N GLY A 1138 12.70 -28.22 0.52
CA GLY A 1138 11.53 -28.29 1.40
C GLY A 1138 10.19 -27.82 0.79
N LYS A 1139 10.15 -27.41 -0.49
CA LYS A 1139 8.90 -27.05 -1.18
C LYS A 1139 8.31 -28.23 -1.95
N ALA A 1140 7.01 -28.17 -2.22
CA ALA A 1140 6.31 -29.14 -3.07
C ALA A 1140 6.70 -28.97 -4.55
N PHE A 1141 6.58 -30.04 -5.34
CA PHE A 1141 6.84 -30.00 -6.78
C PHE A 1141 5.77 -29.16 -7.49
N SER A 1142 6.09 -27.90 -7.75
CA SER A 1142 5.31 -26.98 -8.59
C SER A 1142 6.25 -26.12 -9.44
N ASP A 1143 5.72 -25.56 -10.52
CA ASP A 1143 6.48 -24.67 -11.42
C ASP A 1143 6.93 -23.35 -10.75
N ASP A 1144 6.34 -23.03 -9.60
CA ASP A 1144 6.73 -21.89 -8.76
C ASP A 1144 8.08 -22.12 -8.04
N TYR A 1145 8.36 -23.36 -7.65
CA TYR A 1145 9.52 -23.70 -6.82
C TYR A 1145 10.54 -24.61 -7.52
N PHE A 1146 10.16 -25.28 -8.61
CA PHE A 1146 11.02 -26.22 -9.34
C PHE A 1146 11.04 -25.92 -10.85
N ASP A 1147 12.18 -26.17 -11.47
CA ASP A 1147 12.36 -26.21 -12.92
C ASP A 1147 12.95 -27.56 -13.34
N THR A 1148 12.66 -27.99 -14.57
CA THR A 1148 13.14 -29.27 -15.11
C THR A 1148 13.91 -29.06 -16.41
N VAL A 1149 15.12 -29.63 -16.50
CA VAL A 1149 15.95 -29.60 -17.70
C VAL A 1149 16.36 -31.00 -18.13
N ARG A 1150 16.47 -31.23 -19.44
CA ARG A 1150 17.05 -32.46 -19.99
C ARG A 1150 18.50 -32.22 -20.35
N THR A 1151 19.39 -33.01 -19.76
CA THR A 1151 20.82 -32.89 -20.04
C THR A 1151 21.57 -34.17 -19.70
N SER A 1152 22.69 -34.40 -20.39
CA SER A 1152 23.67 -35.44 -20.11
C SER A 1152 24.96 -34.81 -19.57
N GLY A 1153 25.76 -35.62 -18.87
CA GLY A 1153 26.94 -35.11 -18.18
C GLY A 1153 27.98 -36.18 -17.88
N GLY A 1154 29.11 -35.75 -17.32
CA GLY A 1154 30.23 -36.59 -16.90
C GLY A 1154 31.16 -37.02 -18.04
N MET A 1155 30.83 -36.70 -19.29
CA MET A 1155 31.64 -37.07 -20.45
C MET A 1155 32.89 -36.22 -20.55
N ARG A 1156 32.82 -34.94 -20.16
CA ARG A 1156 33.97 -34.02 -20.23
C ARG A 1156 35.13 -34.48 -19.35
N GLY A 1157 34.86 -34.96 -18.14
CA GLY A 1157 35.88 -35.51 -17.23
C GLY A 1157 36.58 -36.78 -17.73
N LEU A 1158 35.97 -37.48 -18.70
CA LEU A 1158 36.54 -38.68 -19.34
C LEU A 1158 37.34 -38.38 -20.61
N ARG A 1159 37.19 -37.19 -21.21
CA ARG A 1159 37.84 -36.86 -22.49
C ARG A 1159 39.34 -36.59 -22.28
N PRO A 1160 40.24 -37.24 -23.04
CA PRO A 1160 41.64 -36.88 -23.07
C PRO A 1160 41.87 -35.43 -23.51
N LEU A 1161 42.93 -34.80 -22.99
CA LEU A 1161 43.33 -33.47 -23.42
C LEU A 1161 43.90 -33.51 -24.85
N SER A 1162 43.69 -32.43 -25.60
CA SER A 1162 44.26 -32.27 -26.94
C SER A 1162 45.80 -32.30 -26.89
N PRO A 1163 46.49 -32.99 -27.82
CA PRO A 1163 47.94 -32.89 -27.92
C PRO A 1163 48.41 -31.45 -28.18
N VAL A 1164 49.66 -31.14 -27.86
CA VAL A 1164 50.21 -29.79 -28.09
C VAL A 1164 51.44 -29.80 -29.00
N HIS A 1165 51.73 -28.63 -29.56
CA HIS A 1165 52.87 -28.41 -30.46
C HIS A 1165 52.96 -29.43 -31.62
N PRO A 1166 51.88 -29.66 -32.40
CA PRO A 1166 52.00 -30.43 -33.62
C PRO A 1166 53.01 -29.73 -34.55
N LYS A 1167 54.02 -30.47 -34.99
CA LYS A 1167 55.06 -30.00 -35.89
C LYS A 1167 55.17 -30.95 -37.07
N MET A 1168 55.49 -30.40 -38.22
CA MET A 1168 55.75 -31.15 -39.44
C MET A 1168 57.21 -30.95 -39.87
N VAL A 1169 57.87 -32.04 -40.24
CA VAL A 1169 59.20 -32.04 -40.87
C VAL A 1169 59.12 -32.85 -42.16
N ARG A 1170 59.54 -32.26 -43.28
CA ARG A 1170 59.71 -32.98 -44.54
C ARG A 1170 61.00 -33.80 -44.49
N LEU A 1171 60.90 -35.11 -44.68
CA LEU A 1171 62.04 -36.02 -44.71
C LEU A 1171 62.71 -36.03 -46.09
N ALA A 1172 63.97 -36.46 -46.16
CA ALA A 1172 64.75 -36.47 -47.41
C ALA A 1172 64.14 -37.36 -48.52
N ASN A 1173 63.29 -38.31 -48.16
CA ASN A 1173 62.56 -39.18 -49.09
C ASN A 1173 61.22 -38.58 -49.59
N GLY A 1174 60.85 -37.38 -49.15
CA GLY A 1174 59.61 -36.70 -49.53
C GLY A 1174 58.39 -36.97 -48.64
N ASP A 1175 58.52 -37.81 -47.62
CA ASP A 1175 57.49 -38.05 -46.60
C ASP A 1175 57.38 -36.86 -45.62
N LEU A 1176 56.22 -36.69 -44.99
CA LEU A 1176 56.04 -35.72 -43.91
C LEU A 1176 55.99 -36.44 -42.57
N SER A 1177 56.92 -36.12 -41.68
CA SER A 1177 56.91 -36.57 -40.30
C SER A 1177 56.17 -35.56 -39.44
N PHE A 1178 55.05 -35.98 -38.87
CA PHE A 1178 54.30 -35.24 -37.87
C PHE A 1178 54.71 -35.72 -36.48
N ASN A 1179 55.00 -34.79 -35.57
CA ASN A 1179 55.29 -35.07 -34.16
C ASN A 1179 54.53 -34.09 -33.28
N TRP A 1180 54.09 -34.54 -32.10
CA TRP A 1180 53.38 -33.71 -31.13
C TRP A 1180 53.79 -34.11 -29.70
N ILE A 1181 53.35 -33.33 -28.72
CA ILE A 1181 53.58 -33.59 -27.30
C ILE A 1181 52.27 -34.03 -26.65
N ARG A 1182 52.34 -35.14 -25.90
CA ARG A 1182 51.21 -35.69 -25.13
C ARG A 1182 50.83 -34.75 -23.99
N ARG A 1183 49.54 -34.66 -23.70
CA ARG A 1183 49.00 -34.06 -22.47
C ARG A 1183 48.29 -35.12 -21.65
N GLY A 1184 48.36 -35.02 -20.32
CA GLY A 1184 47.68 -35.90 -19.39
C GLY A 1184 46.64 -35.12 -18.58
N ARG A 1185 45.51 -35.75 -18.27
CA ARG A 1185 44.45 -35.17 -17.41
C ARG A 1185 44.48 -35.66 -15.96
N ILE A 1186 45.25 -36.71 -15.68
CA ILE A 1186 45.35 -37.35 -14.35
C ILE A 1186 46.80 -37.18 -13.89
N ASP A 1187 46.99 -36.48 -12.77
CA ASP A 1187 48.27 -36.29 -12.09
C ASP A 1187 49.44 -35.83 -12.99
N ALA A 1188 49.13 -35.08 -14.05
CA ALA A 1188 50.10 -34.66 -15.08
C ALA A 1188 50.82 -33.34 -14.77
N ASP A 1189 50.57 -32.74 -13.61
CA ASP A 1189 51.21 -31.49 -13.16
C ASP A 1189 52.20 -31.72 -12.00
N ASP A 1190 52.60 -32.98 -11.78
CA ASP A 1190 53.66 -33.34 -10.84
C ASP A 1190 55.03 -33.27 -11.53
N TRP A 1191 55.88 -32.35 -11.06
CA TRP A 1191 57.22 -32.11 -11.60
C TRP A 1191 58.29 -33.04 -11.01
N LEU A 1192 57.90 -34.01 -10.19
CA LEU A 1192 58.82 -34.97 -9.57
C LEU A 1192 59.18 -36.16 -10.48
N GLN A 1193 58.39 -36.44 -11.53
CA GLN A 1193 58.60 -37.58 -12.44
C GLN A 1193 59.32 -37.17 -13.73
N GLU A 1194 59.96 -38.14 -14.42
CA GLU A 1194 60.66 -37.91 -15.70
C GLU A 1194 59.72 -37.61 -16.88
N ASP A 1195 58.51 -38.16 -16.85
CA ASP A 1195 57.43 -37.88 -17.80
C ASP A 1195 56.08 -37.89 -17.05
N ILE A 1196 55.07 -37.25 -17.62
CA ILE A 1196 53.74 -37.17 -17.02
C ILE A 1196 53.05 -38.55 -17.04
N PRO A 1197 52.21 -38.90 -16.05
CA PRO A 1197 51.41 -40.13 -16.08
C PRO A 1197 50.56 -40.25 -17.35
N LEU A 1198 50.31 -41.49 -17.80
CA LEU A 1198 49.53 -41.74 -19.02
C LEU A 1198 48.06 -41.32 -18.86
N GLY A 1199 47.46 -41.58 -17.70
CA GLY A 1199 46.05 -41.26 -17.39
C GLY A 1199 44.99 -42.05 -18.18
N GLU A 1200 45.39 -42.74 -19.26
CA GLU A 1200 44.55 -43.58 -20.11
C GLU A 1200 45.04 -45.04 -20.11
N GLU A 1201 44.20 -46.01 -20.50
CA GLU A 1201 44.55 -47.44 -20.51
C GLU A 1201 45.70 -47.78 -21.46
N ARG A 1202 45.86 -47.01 -22.53
CA ARG A 1202 46.95 -47.12 -23.51
C ARG A 1202 47.19 -45.77 -24.19
N GLU A 1203 48.41 -45.53 -24.65
CA GLU A 1203 48.72 -44.39 -25.50
C GLU A 1203 48.27 -44.68 -26.94
N ALA A 1204 47.30 -43.91 -27.43
CA ALA A 1204 46.78 -44.02 -28.79
C ALA A 1204 46.29 -42.67 -29.30
N TYR A 1205 46.51 -42.39 -30.58
CA TYR A 1205 46.12 -41.14 -31.22
C TYR A 1205 45.30 -41.39 -32.48
N ARG A 1206 44.25 -40.59 -32.68
CA ARG A 1206 43.49 -40.45 -33.92
C ARG A 1206 44.12 -39.35 -34.76
N ILE A 1207 44.45 -39.66 -35.99
CA ILE A 1207 44.97 -38.71 -36.97
C ILE A 1207 43.96 -38.54 -38.08
N GLU A 1208 43.74 -37.30 -38.50
CA GLU A 1208 42.87 -36.97 -39.61
C GLU A 1208 43.53 -35.97 -40.55
N ILE A 1209 43.41 -36.22 -41.86
CA ILE A 1209 43.77 -35.28 -42.92
C ILE A 1209 42.48 -34.73 -43.51
N TRP A 1210 42.33 -33.42 -43.47
CA TRP A 1210 41.20 -32.69 -44.01
C TRP A 1210 41.64 -31.84 -45.20
N TRP A 1211 40.92 -31.97 -46.31
CA TRP A 1211 41.12 -31.18 -47.52
C TRP A 1211 39.79 -30.58 -47.95
N ASN A 1212 39.72 -29.26 -48.12
CA ASN A 1212 38.48 -28.52 -48.41
C ASN A 1212 37.31 -28.92 -47.48
N ASP A 1213 37.58 -28.93 -46.16
CA ASP A 1213 36.63 -29.37 -45.12
C ASP A 1213 36.05 -30.79 -45.31
N THR A 1214 36.72 -31.63 -46.10
CA THR A 1214 36.39 -33.05 -46.26
C THR A 1214 37.47 -33.92 -45.62
N LEU A 1215 37.07 -34.87 -44.79
CA LEU A 1215 37.97 -35.89 -44.24
C LEU A 1215 38.42 -36.85 -45.35
N VAL A 1216 39.70 -36.79 -45.73
CA VAL A 1216 40.26 -37.62 -46.82
C VAL A 1216 41.07 -38.80 -46.30
N ARG A 1217 41.58 -38.72 -45.06
CA ARG A 1217 42.27 -39.84 -44.40
C ARG A 1217 42.02 -39.83 -42.90
N SER A 1218 41.82 -41.02 -42.33
CA SER A 1218 41.83 -41.26 -40.89
C SER A 1218 42.79 -42.42 -40.57
N SER A 1219 43.68 -42.20 -39.60
CA SER A 1219 44.65 -43.21 -39.15
C SER A 1219 44.74 -43.25 -37.62
N GLN A 1220 45.36 -44.31 -37.09
CA GLN A 1220 45.70 -44.43 -35.67
C GLN A 1220 47.18 -44.77 -35.47
N THR A 1221 47.79 -44.22 -34.44
CA THR A 1221 49.16 -44.52 -34.01
C THR A 1221 49.22 -44.69 -32.49
N SER A 1222 50.18 -45.47 -32.00
CA SER A 1222 50.43 -45.67 -30.56
C SER A 1222 51.67 -44.90 -30.06
N ALA A 1223 52.23 -44.02 -30.88
CA ALA A 1223 53.35 -43.15 -30.55
C ALA A 1223 52.96 -41.69 -30.87
N PRO A 1224 53.57 -40.68 -30.22
CA PRO A 1224 53.28 -39.26 -30.48
C PRO A 1224 53.91 -38.75 -31.80
N SER A 1225 53.91 -39.61 -32.82
CA SER A 1225 54.43 -39.35 -34.15
C SER A 1225 53.68 -40.16 -35.21
N TRP A 1226 53.64 -39.62 -36.42
CA TRP A 1226 53.09 -40.29 -37.59
C TRP A 1226 53.76 -39.81 -38.87
N ILE A 1227 53.97 -40.72 -39.81
CA ILE A 1227 54.56 -40.43 -41.11
C ILE A 1227 53.45 -40.46 -42.16
N TYR A 1228 53.30 -39.36 -42.88
CA TYR A 1228 52.45 -39.28 -44.06
C TYR A 1228 53.29 -39.55 -45.31
N GLY A 1229 53.19 -40.77 -45.83
CA GLY A 1229 54.00 -41.21 -46.97
C GLY A 1229 53.73 -40.39 -48.23
N ALA A 1230 54.76 -40.10 -49.02
CA ALA A 1230 54.64 -39.28 -50.23
C ALA A 1230 53.63 -39.86 -51.24
N ALA A 1231 53.58 -41.18 -51.41
CA ALA A 1231 52.63 -41.84 -52.31
C ALA A 1231 51.18 -41.74 -51.80
N GLU A 1232 50.97 -41.86 -50.50
CA GLU A 1232 49.66 -41.73 -49.87
C GLU A 1232 49.14 -40.29 -49.96
N ARG A 1233 50.00 -39.32 -49.66
CA ARG A 1233 49.71 -37.90 -49.82
C ARG A 1233 49.37 -37.54 -51.26
N GLN A 1234 50.14 -38.05 -52.22
CA GLN A 1234 49.88 -37.81 -53.63
C GLN A 1234 48.51 -38.37 -54.06
N ALA A 1235 48.10 -39.51 -53.50
CA ALA A 1235 46.80 -40.12 -53.80
C ALA A 1235 45.62 -39.39 -53.14
N ASP A 1236 45.78 -38.89 -51.92
CA ASP A 1236 44.70 -38.25 -51.18
C ASP A 1236 44.47 -36.79 -51.62
N ILE A 1237 45.55 -36.01 -51.79
CA ILE A 1237 45.49 -34.54 -51.92
C ILE A 1237 46.52 -33.94 -52.89
N GLY A 1238 47.44 -34.73 -53.45
CA GLY A 1238 48.52 -34.21 -54.29
C GLY A 1238 49.48 -33.30 -53.49
N ASN A 1239 49.72 -32.09 -53.99
CA ASN A 1239 50.53 -31.05 -53.36
C ASN A 1239 49.68 -29.89 -52.77
N ALA A 1240 48.36 -30.07 -52.67
CA ALA A 1240 47.46 -29.03 -52.16
C ALA A 1240 47.71 -28.74 -50.67
N GLU A 1241 47.28 -27.56 -50.21
CA GLU A 1241 47.19 -27.28 -48.78
C GLU A 1241 46.18 -28.21 -48.10
N PHE A 1242 46.43 -28.56 -46.85
CA PHE A 1242 45.57 -29.44 -46.08
C PHE A 1242 45.71 -29.18 -44.58
N ARG A 1243 44.71 -29.64 -43.80
CA ARG A 1243 44.74 -29.57 -42.34
C ARG A 1243 45.03 -30.94 -41.75
N PHE A 1244 46.12 -31.02 -40.99
CA PHE A 1244 46.41 -32.15 -40.13
C PHE A 1244 45.68 -31.96 -38.80
N ARG A 1245 44.97 -32.98 -38.32
CA ARG A 1245 44.39 -33.01 -36.98
C ARG A 1245 44.85 -34.25 -36.21
N VAL A 1246 45.09 -34.10 -34.92
CA VAL A 1246 45.45 -35.19 -34.01
C VAL A 1246 44.74 -35.06 -32.66
N ALA A 1247 44.19 -36.17 -32.17
CA ALA A 1247 43.56 -36.26 -30.85
C ALA A 1247 44.02 -37.54 -30.13
N MET A 1248 44.22 -37.48 -28.82
CA MET A 1248 44.44 -38.69 -28.02
C MET A 1248 43.13 -39.47 -27.86
N ILE A 1249 43.18 -40.80 -27.87
CA ILE A 1249 42.02 -41.67 -27.77
C ILE A 1249 41.90 -42.23 -26.35
N GLY A 1250 40.79 -41.94 -25.70
CA GLY A 1250 40.40 -42.53 -24.42
C GLY A 1250 39.55 -43.79 -24.64
N ALA A 1251 39.69 -44.78 -23.76
CA ALA A 1251 38.97 -46.05 -23.87
C ALA A 1251 37.44 -45.88 -23.71
N LYS A 1252 37.01 -44.93 -22.87
CA LYS A 1252 35.59 -44.70 -22.54
C LYS A 1252 34.92 -43.61 -23.38
N SER A 1253 35.67 -42.58 -23.80
CA SER A 1253 35.13 -41.42 -24.52
C SER A 1253 35.43 -41.42 -26.02
N GLY A 1254 36.35 -42.26 -26.51
CA GLY A 1254 36.89 -42.16 -27.86
C GLY A 1254 37.90 -41.01 -28.01
N PRO A 1255 38.07 -40.43 -29.22
CA PRO A 1255 39.00 -39.32 -29.42
C PRO A 1255 38.60 -38.10 -28.57
N GLY A 1256 39.59 -37.50 -27.89
CA GLY A 1256 39.45 -36.21 -27.23
C GLY A 1256 39.43 -35.04 -28.22
N ASP A 1257 39.69 -33.84 -27.72
CA ASP A 1257 39.72 -32.64 -28.57
C ASP A 1257 40.92 -32.69 -29.53
N PHE A 1258 40.70 -32.27 -30.79
CA PHE A 1258 41.74 -32.30 -31.81
C PHE A 1258 42.63 -31.06 -31.77
N ALA A 1259 43.93 -31.29 -31.69
CA ALA A 1259 44.93 -30.30 -32.10
C ALA A 1259 45.03 -30.30 -33.62
N TYR A 1260 45.33 -29.16 -34.23
CA TYR A 1260 45.49 -29.08 -35.67
C TYR A 1260 46.71 -28.27 -36.10
N LEU A 1261 47.17 -28.55 -37.31
CA LEU A 1261 48.25 -27.84 -37.99
C LEU A 1261 47.83 -27.67 -39.46
N ASP A 1262 47.70 -26.43 -39.90
CA ASP A 1262 47.44 -26.10 -41.30
C ASP A 1262 48.75 -26.17 -42.08
N ILE A 1263 48.77 -26.99 -43.12
CA ILE A 1263 49.94 -27.25 -43.96
C ILE A 1263 49.73 -26.54 -45.29
N PRO A 1264 50.61 -25.61 -45.68
CA PRO A 1264 50.51 -24.95 -46.98
C PRO A 1264 50.78 -25.94 -48.11
N ALA A 1265 50.40 -25.55 -49.33
CA ALA A 1265 50.74 -26.31 -50.52
C ALA A 1265 52.25 -26.61 -50.56
N ILE A 1266 52.60 -27.85 -50.89
CA ILE A 1266 53.98 -28.32 -50.86
C ILE A 1266 54.58 -28.09 -52.24
N ASP A 1267 55.27 -26.96 -52.40
CA ASP A 1267 56.09 -26.70 -53.57
C ASP A 1267 57.35 -27.58 -53.52
N ASN A 1268 57.75 -28.10 -54.70
CA ASN A 1268 58.76 -29.15 -54.84
C ASN A 1268 60.09 -28.82 -54.18
#